data_AF-I1LN40-F1
#
_entry.id   AF-I1LN40-F1
#
_cell.length_a   1.000
_cell.length_b   1.000
_cell.length_c   1.000
_cell.angle_alpha   90.00
_cell.angle_beta   90.00
_cell.angle_gamma   90.00
#
_symmetry.space_group_name_H-M   'P 1'
#
loop_
_entity.id
_entity.type
_entity.pdbx_description
1 polymer ?
#
loop_
_entity_poly.entity_id
_entity_poly.type
_entity_poly.pdbx_seq_one_letter_code
_entity_poly.pdbx_strand_id
1 'polypeptide(L)'
;MYWRGDSQSEDDGGFSISCSQGHRSSLNLQTHDEGGSLCLVCFSNLVSNPLSPTVHVSYALSQLSRSLSIPHFLQSLLTFHPHFLLSPLLAALSSFHDQPIAAQLTHLILSLSSSADPSLCSQFIARISDRIASAALGWTSPQLHMIHCLGALLNCEKDDDLHAHIKDMYSFISVLVTGLQLPSEEIRGEVLFVLYKLYVLQSTSAGGDGSDMLIPFCPQILYLLVDVLMKTQNDDVRLNCIALLTMLARRHLLREECAYDTSNMSSNGGVNSKETEDGTKGTSLVNLFAEAIKGPLLSSDSQVQIGTLDLLFHYLSSVRNSDYQIRVLVEENIADYLFEILRLSEYKDPAVKMCLQVLGLLSTAEETFKLRLVVGISTLIPALRYVAEVPFHPVQCETLKLIYECISECPGSVSTSQLEELILVLIRMLRKHSDGEMGMIPETFIMVCSIFVALIRSPSCNGALDLSKSIEEATNHAILACLSVSERNINQILQCLYLLKEAYAYSHDGNSINSSKLELRSGILDICRTHLLPWLVVGINEMEEDIALGLLETFHSILLLHSSINSMEFAETLISIGWFSFSFECLGLFTGDRMKNRIYLLLSSLMDSLLGNDSGQPIREAALHLPRDPIDLLFLLGQRSTNSLDLPSCQSAVLLIMYTSSLYDERLADEKLILASLEQYILLNRGNFHNRTTDNLTVTRLVNLYSSLRGLGSMNYQIHYSRDAEEIIFQLINNDEWDLLSARIHTVSLKWLFQQENIINSLSHQILKFCRSYNLEEADIIIGNNYQTVNVQTLSELVSTEDNYGARLFVCLLAQLLEEEGREYDIICVLNVMATMVLVCPAACEQLSLHGIATTIRTWCYLSNSLSTTTYMSILILVFNTLSSVHPETLSVDQSWVAITMKMMECSIPSKEVDILSDESLFVIGILSLILHLSTNKALEETSKAILFNTCIISMVNTVVCAASSKGPALVDHDEGTSTGETLIFVLLLHYFAVKSLHAILPGFVDWQSFFASTNPSEPLAFIGIRCHDLCRLLHFGSTVIKIAASYSLLELFKRISDQINSNHEELRCTIGYIMSIRSILEGLVFYNDLRVATNCSLCLSMILGWEKLTKETKVLEESSWCRLIIEEMTVSLAAPALASQSFMNNQRPAVLVAIALLKLHKIPQWMRSVFDNSSISGILGNLSASNLSSEILALFRELLKSNFLSTEQIATINQMLQECRKRMYSNNAQEDLPNEPIKKVLTTSYNMGDICEYLIDLMTSEAYLDTGSKKLLEEIELFFSTLSVDNGSCM
;
A
#
# COMPACT_ATOMS: atom_id res chain seq x y z
N MET A 1 -77.77 28.74 15.85
CA MET A 1 -78.08 27.81 14.74
C MET A 1 -78.11 28.62 13.45
N TYR A 2 -77.64 28.02 12.37
CA TYR A 2 -77.57 28.53 10.98
C TYR A 2 -78.90 29.08 10.40
N TRP A 3 -78.78 29.96 9.38
CA TRP A 3 -79.73 30.29 8.27
C TRP A 3 -80.95 31.24 8.45
N ARG A 4 -81.02 32.15 7.44
CA ARG A 4 -82.15 32.79 6.70
C ARG A 4 -83.01 33.93 7.29
N GLY A 5 -83.00 35.05 6.58
CA GLY A 5 -84.19 35.73 6.01
C GLY A 5 -84.85 36.86 6.80
N ASP A 6 -85.17 37.96 6.09
CA ASP A 6 -86.14 39.04 6.39
C ASP A 6 -85.79 40.01 7.54
N SER A 7 -86.18 41.29 7.61
CA SER A 7 -86.77 42.32 6.73
C SER A 7 -86.88 43.60 7.59
N GLN A 8 -86.68 44.78 6.99
CA GLN A 8 -87.24 46.12 7.31
C GLN A 8 -87.26 46.68 8.77
N SER A 9 -86.65 47.88 8.87
CA SER A 9 -87.04 49.10 9.62
C SER A 9 -87.24 49.05 11.15
N GLU A 10 -86.50 49.89 11.89
CA GLU A 10 -86.98 51.21 12.38
C GLU A 10 -85.89 51.94 13.22
N ASP A 11 -85.87 53.26 13.05
CA ASP A 11 -85.40 54.35 13.93
C ASP A 11 -84.25 54.15 14.94
N ASP A 12 -83.21 55.00 14.81
CA ASP A 12 -82.77 55.77 15.98
C ASP A 12 -82.14 57.13 15.61
N GLY A 13 -82.48 58.16 16.39
CA GLY A 13 -82.24 59.57 16.11
C GLY A 13 -80.82 60.05 16.45
N GLY A 14 -80.14 60.66 15.47
CA GLY A 14 -78.85 61.31 15.67
C GLY A 14 -78.99 62.77 16.15
N PHE A 15 -79.10 62.99 17.46
CA PHE A 15 -78.86 64.32 18.04
C PHE A 15 -77.41 64.74 17.79
N SER A 16 -77.22 65.88 17.11
CA SER A 16 -75.89 66.48 16.93
C SER A 16 -75.39 67.05 18.27
N ILE A 17 -74.59 66.28 19.00
CA ILE A 17 -74.02 66.70 20.28
C ILE A 17 -72.90 67.72 19.99
N SER A 18 -73.18 69.01 20.15
CA SER A 18 -72.17 70.07 20.25
C SER A 18 -71.56 70.08 21.65
N CYS A 19 -70.27 70.40 21.79
CA CYS A 19 -69.66 70.48 23.12
C CYS A 19 -70.23 71.66 23.93
N SER A 20 -70.03 71.63 25.25
CA SER A 20 -70.50 72.68 26.18
C SER A 20 -69.97 74.09 25.91
N GLN A 21 -68.94 74.23 25.06
CA GLN A 21 -68.35 75.50 24.63
C GLN A 21 -68.89 76.00 23.28
N GLY A 22 -69.88 75.33 22.68
CA GLY A 22 -70.52 75.77 21.44
C GLY A 22 -69.68 75.58 20.17
N HIS A 23 -68.64 74.73 20.21
CA HIS A 23 -67.85 74.42 19.02
C HIS A 23 -68.65 73.61 18.00
N ARG A 24 -68.31 73.75 16.70
CA ARG A 24 -68.96 73.06 15.59
C ARG A 24 -68.98 71.54 15.82
N SER A 25 -70.13 70.90 15.55
CA SER A 25 -70.32 69.45 15.70
C SER A 25 -69.31 68.63 14.89
N SER A 26 -68.81 69.15 13.77
CA SER A 26 -67.75 68.51 12.97
C SER A 26 -66.42 68.32 13.70
N LEU A 27 -66.20 69.05 14.81
CA LEU A 27 -65.00 68.98 15.65
C LEU A 27 -65.24 68.13 16.92
N ASN A 28 -66.43 67.54 17.07
CA ASN A 28 -66.76 66.66 18.19
C ASN A 28 -66.86 65.21 17.69
N LEU A 29 -65.88 64.39 18.04
CA LEU A 29 -65.78 63.00 17.59
C LEU A 29 -66.34 62.06 18.68
N GLN A 30 -67.23 61.13 18.30
CA GLN A 30 -67.82 60.16 19.25
C GLN A 30 -66.84 59.03 19.57
N THR A 31 -66.68 58.70 20.85
CA THR A 31 -65.87 57.57 21.33
C THR A 31 -66.77 56.37 21.66
N HIS A 32 -66.44 55.16 21.17
CA HIS A 32 -67.37 54.02 21.21
C HIS A 32 -67.56 53.37 22.58
N ASP A 33 -66.59 53.47 23.50
CA ASP A 33 -66.61 52.63 24.70
C ASP A 33 -67.40 53.18 25.89
N GLU A 34 -67.78 54.47 25.92
CA GLU A 34 -68.54 55.05 27.05
C GLU A 34 -69.60 56.10 26.63
N GLY A 35 -69.96 56.21 25.34
CA GLY A 35 -70.91 57.24 24.87
C GLY A 35 -70.39 58.68 25.02
N GLY A 36 -69.08 58.84 25.18
CA GLY A 36 -68.40 60.13 25.27
C GLY A 36 -68.21 60.79 23.90
N SER A 37 -68.04 62.11 23.90
CA SER A 37 -67.64 62.86 22.71
C SER A 37 -66.41 63.71 23.02
N LEU A 38 -65.37 63.59 22.19
CA LEU A 38 -64.14 64.36 22.31
C LEU A 38 -64.18 65.57 21.37
N CYS A 39 -64.25 66.78 21.95
CA CYS A 39 -64.16 68.01 21.18
C CYS A 39 -62.69 68.40 20.95
N LEU A 40 -62.26 68.36 19.69
CA LEU A 40 -60.88 68.62 19.30
C LEU A 40 -60.38 70.01 19.71
N VAL A 41 -61.24 71.04 19.69
CA VAL A 41 -60.88 72.41 20.13
C VAL A 41 -60.68 72.48 21.64
N CYS A 42 -61.58 71.87 22.42
CA CYS A 42 -61.45 71.81 23.88
C CYS A 42 -60.20 71.03 24.27
N PHE A 43 -59.95 69.90 23.60
CA PHE A 43 -58.73 69.12 23.74
C PHE A 43 -57.49 69.97 23.43
N SER A 44 -57.47 70.64 22.28
CA SER A 44 -56.38 71.53 21.85
C SER A 44 -56.05 72.59 22.89
N ASN A 45 -57.06 73.27 23.44
CA ASN A 45 -56.87 74.31 24.45
C ASN A 45 -56.34 73.74 25.78
N LEU A 46 -56.81 72.55 26.17
CA LEU A 46 -56.34 71.88 27.37
C LEU A 46 -54.86 71.53 27.26
N VAL A 47 -54.45 70.90 26.15
CA VAL A 47 -53.08 70.41 25.96
C VAL A 47 -52.08 71.50 25.56
N SER A 48 -52.53 72.61 24.96
CA SER A 48 -51.62 73.71 24.56
C SER A 48 -51.33 74.72 25.66
N ASN A 49 -52.04 74.66 26.80
CA ASN A 49 -51.86 75.59 27.90
C ASN A 49 -50.89 75.03 28.96
N PRO A 50 -49.69 75.60 29.16
CA PRO A 50 -48.72 75.14 30.15
C PRO A 50 -49.24 75.18 31.59
N LEU A 51 -50.27 75.99 31.86
CA LEU A 51 -50.87 76.13 33.20
C LEU A 51 -51.99 75.12 33.46
N SER A 52 -52.32 74.25 32.49
CA SER A 52 -53.34 73.21 32.67
C SER A 52 -52.87 72.15 33.68
N PRO A 53 -53.75 71.67 34.58
CA PRO A 53 -53.38 70.61 35.52
C PRO A 53 -52.98 69.31 34.78
N THR A 54 -51.81 68.77 35.13
CA THR A 54 -51.21 67.58 34.49
C THR A 54 -52.12 66.36 34.50
N VAL A 55 -52.90 66.16 35.56
CA VAL A 55 -53.89 65.06 35.67
C VAL A 55 -54.95 65.12 34.57
N HIS A 56 -55.46 66.33 34.26
CA HIS A 56 -56.47 66.51 33.21
C HIS A 56 -55.88 66.33 31.82
N VAL A 57 -54.65 66.81 31.62
CA VAL A 57 -53.91 66.64 30.36
C VAL A 57 -53.64 65.15 30.11
N SER A 58 -53.10 64.43 31.10
CA SER A 58 -52.85 62.98 31.04
C SER A 58 -54.13 62.18 30.77
N TYR A 59 -55.23 62.50 31.47
CA TYR A 59 -56.51 61.84 31.20
C TYR A 59 -57.00 62.10 29.78
N ALA A 60 -56.94 63.35 29.29
CA ALA A 60 -57.37 63.68 27.93
C ALA A 60 -56.52 62.98 26.86
N LEU A 61 -55.20 62.91 27.06
CA LEU A 61 -54.29 62.18 26.17
C LEU A 61 -54.59 60.68 26.16
N SER A 62 -54.84 60.08 27.33
CA SER A 62 -55.23 58.67 27.43
C SER A 62 -56.55 58.38 26.70
N GLN A 63 -57.54 59.25 26.84
CA GLN A 63 -58.83 59.11 26.14
C GLN A 63 -58.66 59.21 24.62
N LEU A 64 -57.87 60.16 24.13
CA LEU A 64 -57.57 60.27 22.71
C LEU A 64 -56.82 59.03 22.22
N SER A 65 -55.80 58.57 22.95
CA SER A 65 -55.01 57.37 22.61
C SER A 65 -55.90 56.12 22.47
N ARG A 66 -56.78 55.86 23.45
CA ARG A 66 -57.76 54.77 23.37
C ARG A 66 -58.69 54.91 22.17
N SER A 67 -59.10 56.15 21.86
CA SER A 67 -59.99 56.43 20.73
C SER A 67 -59.32 56.17 19.38
N LEU A 68 -58.01 56.40 19.26
CA LEU A 68 -57.25 56.09 18.04
C LEU A 68 -57.20 54.59 17.74
N SER A 69 -57.34 53.72 18.73
CA SER A 69 -57.42 52.27 18.51
C SER A 69 -58.72 51.82 17.82
N ILE A 70 -59.73 52.70 17.72
CA ILE A 70 -61.03 52.39 17.12
C ILE A 70 -61.00 52.79 15.64
N PRO A 71 -61.14 51.84 14.69
CA PRO A 71 -60.99 52.12 13.26
C PRO A 71 -61.87 53.24 12.72
N HIS A 72 -63.14 53.32 13.17
CA HIS A 72 -64.07 54.36 12.71
C HIS A 72 -63.72 55.76 13.23
N PHE A 73 -63.29 55.87 14.49
CA PHE A 73 -62.84 57.14 15.07
C PHE A 73 -61.57 57.61 14.34
N LEU A 74 -60.60 56.71 14.18
CA LEU A 74 -59.35 56.97 13.50
C LEU A 74 -59.58 57.38 12.04
N GLN A 75 -60.41 56.64 11.30
CA GLN A 75 -60.75 56.98 9.92
C GLN A 75 -61.41 58.36 9.82
N SER A 76 -62.34 58.70 10.72
CA SER A 76 -62.99 60.01 10.73
C SER A 76 -62.00 61.14 11.06
N LEU A 77 -61.11 60.92 12.02
CA LEU A 77 -60.06 61.89 12.39
C LEU A 77 -59.10 62.12 11.21
N LEU A 78 -58.62 61.04 10.58
CA LEU A 78 -57.66 61.11 9.47
C LEU A 78 -58.27 61.69 8.18
N THR A 79 -59.56 61.43 7.93
CA THR A 79 -60.24 61.92 6.71
C THR A 79 -60.51 63.43 6.78
N PHE A 80 -60.92 63.94 7.95
CA PHE A 80 -61.42 65.32 8.06
C PHE A 80 -60.47 66.27 8.79
N HIS A 81 -59.62 65.76 9.69
CA HIS A 81 -58.81 66.58 10.59
C HIS A 81 -57.35 66.12 10.73
N PRO A 82 -56.65 65.64 9.68
CA PRO A 82 -55.32 65.03 9.81
C PRO A 82 -54.28 65.97 10.46
N HIS A 83 -54.33 67.27 10.16
CA HIS A 83 -53.36 68.24 10.68
C HIS A 83 -53.81 69.02 11.92
N PHE A 84 -55.05 68.79 12.41
CA PHE A 84 -55.62 69.62 13.49
C PHE A 84 -54.86 69.44 14.80
N LEU A 85 -54.43 68.21 15.10
CA LEU A 85 -53.73 67.87 16.34
C LEU A 85 -52.23 68.21 16.31
N LEU A 86 -51.69 68.64 15.17
CA LEU A 86 -50.25 68.82 15.01
C LEU A 86 -49.69 69.94 15.91
N SER A 87 -50.22 71.17 15.82
CA SER A 87 -49.75 72.29 16.67
C SER A 87 -50.01 72.07 18.17
N PRO A 88 -51.19 71.58 18.61
CA PRO A 88 -51.47 71.41 20.03
C PRO A 88 -50.61 70.35 20.71
N LEU A 89 -50.35 69.22 20.05
CA LEU A 89 -49.48 68.17 20.59
C LEU A 89 -48.03 68.64 20.69
N LEU A 90 -47.55 69.39 19.69
CA LEU A 90 -46.20 69.99 19.73
C LEU A 90 -46.07 71.05 20.82
N ALA A 91 -47.11 71.86 21.02
CA ALA A 91 -47.14 72.83 22.12
C ALA A 91 -47.06 72.11 23.46
N ALA A 92 -47.84 71.04 23.67
CA ALA A 92 -47.80 70.23 24.88
C ALA A 92 -46.39 69.64 25.12
N LEU A 93 -45.78 69.04 24.08
CA LEU A 93 -44.45 68.44 24.16
C LEU A 93 -43.37 69.45 24.55
N SER A 94 -43.50 70.70 24.11
CA SER A 94 -42.57 71.79 24.41
C SER A 94 -42.82 72.53 25.73
N SER A 95 -43.91 72.23 26.44
CA SER A 95 -44.37 73.03 27.59
C SER A 95 -44.46 72.24 28.90
N PHE A 96 -44.73 70.94 28.85
CA PHE A 96 -44.78 70.09 30.04
C PHE A 96 -43.43 69.44 30.35
N HIS A 97 -43.02 69.52 31.62
CA HIS A 97 -41.81 68.88 32.15
C HIS A 97 -42.04 67.43 32.62
N ASP A 98 -43.28 66.94 32.59
CA ASP A 98 -43.67 65.65 33.16
C ASP A 98 -43.39 64.51 32.16
N GLN A 99 -42.45 63.63 32.48
CA GLN A 99 -42.01 62.53 31.61
C GLN A 99 -43.14 61.55 31.23
N PRO A 100 -44.02 61.10 32.15
CA PRO A 100 -45.24 60.36 31.80
C PRO A 100 -46.11 61.04 30.74
N ILE A 101 -46.31 62.36 30.81
CA ILE A 101 -47.08 63.10 29.80
C ILE A 101 -46.34 63.11 28.47
N ALA A 102 -45.04 63.34 28.49
CA ALA A 102 -44.22 63.28 27.30
C ALA A 102 -44.27 61.90 26.62
N ALA A 103 -44.20 60.81 27.38
CA ALA A 103 -44.31 59.45 26.86
C ALA A 103 -45.68 59.20 26.20
N GLN A 104 -46.77 59.65 26.84
CA GLN A 104 -48.11 59.58 26.24
C GLN A 104 -48.21 60.38 24.94
N LEU A 105 -47.64 61.60 24.93
CA LEU A 105 -47.59 62.45 23.73
C LEU A 105 -46.81 61.77 22.61
N THR A 106 -45.62 61.23 22.90
CA THR A 106 -44.79 60.51 21.92
C THR A 106 -45.54 59.30 21.35
N HIS A 107 -46.14 58.46 22.20
CA HIS A 107 -46.93 57.32 21.76
C HIS A 107 -48.11 57.73 20.86
N LEU A 108 -48.79 58.82 21.23
CA LEU A 108 -49.91 59.35 20.45
C LEU A 108 -49.45 59.88 19.09
N ILE A 109 -48.35 60.64 19.06
CA ILE A 109 -47.73 61.15 17.83
C ILE A 109 -47.33 59.99 16.92
N LEU A 110 -46.67 58.95 17.45
CA LEU A 110 -46.29 57.75 16.68
C LEU A 110 -47.52 57.01 16.15
N SER A 111 -48.57 56.87 16.94
CA SER A 111 -49.83 56.21 16.53
C SER A 111 -50.53 56.97 15.40
N LEU A 112 -50.53 58.31 15.47
CA LEU A 112 -51.04 59.16 14.40
C LEU A 112 -50.17 59.04 13.14
N SER A 113 -48.85 59.12 13.27
CA SER A 113 -47.90 59.01 12.16
C SER A 113 -47.92 57.64 11.49
N SER A 114 -48.19 56.55 12.23
CA SER A 114 -48.23 55.20 11.67
C SER A 114 -49.52 54.89 10.90
N SER A 115 -50.61 55.59 11.25
CA SER A 115 -51.96 55.36 10.74
C SER A 115 -52.39 56.35 9.65
N ALA A 116 -51.72 57.51 9.57
CA ALA A 116 -52.03 58.59 8.63
C ALA A 116 -51.28 58.48 7.29
N ASP A 117 -51.64 59.36 6.35
CA ASP A 117 -50.85 59.68 5.17
C ASP A 117 -49.40 60.06 5.58
N PRO A 118 -48.36 59.56 4.89
CA PRO A 118 -46.95 59.94 5.10
C PRO A 118 -46.70 61.45 5.26
N SER A 119 -47.56 62.29 4.66
CA SER A 119 -47.53 63.75 4.81
C SER A 119 -47.69 64.27 6.26
N LEU A 120 -48.30 63.50 7.17
CA LEU A 120 -48.44 63.89 8.57
C LEU A 120 -47.16 63.66 9.37
N CYS A 121 -46.50 62.52 9.16
CA CYS A 121 -45.24 62.19 9.81
C CYS A 121 -44.15 63.21 9.44
N SER A 122 -44.03 63.53 8.15
CA SER A 122 -43.10 64.55 7.65
C SER A 122 -43.32 65.94 8.27
N GLN A 123 -44.58 66.34 8.50
CA GLN A 123 -44.90 67.59 9.19
C GLN A 123 -44.53 67.58 10.67
N PHE A 124 -44.72 66.47 11.37
CA PHE A 124 -44.24 66.34 12.74
C PHE A 124 -42.72 66.48 12.81
N ILE A 125 -41.99 65.76 11.96
CA ILE A 125 -40.52 65.86 11.87
C ILE A 125 -40.10 67.31 11.62
N ALA A 126 -40.63 67.94 10.57
CA ALA A 126 -40.26 69.31 10.20
C ALA A 126 -40.48 70.33 11.32
N ARG A 127 -41.58 70.23 12.08
CA ARG A 127 -41.89 71.17 13.16
C ARG A 127 -41.16 70.87 14.47
N ILE A 128 -40.89 69.60 14.78
CA ILE A 128 -40.09 69.22 15.95
C ILE A 128 -38.65 69.66 15.71
N SER A 129 -38.09 69.37 14.53
CA SER A 129 -36.72 69.75 14.18
C SER A 129 -36.53 71.27 14.18
N ASP A 130 -37.49 72.04 13.66
CA ASP A 130 -37.44 73.52 13.64
C ASP A 130 -37.40 74.12 15.06
N ARG A 131 -38.18 73.55 16.00
CA ARG A 131 -38.17 73.97 17.42
C ARG A 131 -36.88 73.59 18.15
N ILE A 132 -36.26 72.47 17.78
CA ILE A 132 -34.96 72.08 18.33
C ILE A 132 -33.86 72.97 17.76
N ALA A 133 -33.87 73.21 16.44
CA ALA A 133 -32.89 74.04 15.74
C ALA A 133 -32.88 75.50 16.22
N SER A 134 -34.02 76.03 16.67
CA SER A 134 -34.11 77.39 17.21
C SER A 134 -33.41 77.58 18.56
N ALA A 135 -32.93 76.50 19.20
CA ALA A 135 -32.26 76.48 20.51
C ALA A 135 -33.04 77.16 21.66
N ALA A 136 -34.34 77.43 21.49
CA ALA A 136 -35.11 78.30 22.37
C ALA A 136 -35.37 77.72 23.76
N LEU A 137 -35.23 76.40 23.92
CA LEU A 137 -35.52 75.68 25.16
C LEU A 137 -34.28 75.37 26.02
N GLY A 138 -33.07 75.68 25.54
CA GLY A 138 -31.84 75.65 26.34
C GLY A 138 -31.57 74.35 27.11
N TRP A 139 -31.73 73.18 26.49
CA TRP A 139 -31.50 71.84 27.06
C TRP A 139 -32.32 71.50 28.31
N THR A 140 -33.53 72.06 28.42
CA THR A 140 -34.50 71.69 29.45
C THR A 140 -35.17 70.33 29.16
N SER A 141 -35.83 69.73 30.17
CA SER A 141 -36.58 68.46 30.02
C SER A 141 -37.55 68.42 28.81
N PRO A 142 -38.30 69.49 28.46
CA PRO A 142 -39.12 69.52 27.25
C PRO A 142 -38.31 69.39 25.96
N GLN A 143 -37.09 69.94 25.90
CA GLN A 143 -36.21 69.73 24.74
C GLN A 143 -35.78 68.28 24.63
N LEU A 144 -35.45 67.62 25.75
CA LEU A 144 -35.15 66.19 25.79
C LEU A 144 -36.34 65.36 25.29
N HIS A 145 -37.56 65.65 25.77
CA HIS A 145 -38.78 65.00 25.30
C HIS A 145 -39.01 65.17 23.80
N MET A 146 -38.73 66.36 23.25
CA MET A 146 -38.83 66.61 21.81
C MET A 146 -37.76 65.84 21.01
N ILE A 147 -36.53 65.76 21.51
CA ILE A 147 -35.46 64.97 20.87
C ILE A 147 -35.84 63.49 20.87
N HIS A 148 -36.32 62.96 22.00
CA HIS A 148 -36.78 61.58 22.10
C HIS A 148 -37.94 61.28 21.14
N CYS A 149 -38.94 62.15 21.09
CA CYS A 149 -40.05 62.01 20.14
C CYS A 149 -39.57 62.07 18.68
N LEU A 150 -38.60 62.93 18.36
CA LEU A 150 -38.00 62.99 17.03
C LEU A 150 -37.24 61.70 16.70
N GLY A 151 -36.43 61.19 17.63
CA GLY A 151 -35.72 59.92 17.46
C GLY A 151 -36.69 58.77 17.18
N ALA A 152 -37.78 58.68 17.94
CA ALA A 152 -38.80 57.65 17.73
C ALA A 152 -39.49 57.77 16.35
N LEU A 153 -39.74 59.00 15.87
CA LEU A 153 -40.28 59.24 14.53
C LEU A 153 -39.29 58.83 13.43
N LEU A 154 -38.01 59.19 13.58
CA LEU A 154 -36.96 58.81 12.63
C LEU A 154 -36.70 57.30 12.58
N ASN A 155 -37.08 56.56 13.63
CA ASN A 155 -36.95 55.10 13.67
C ASN A 155 -38.10 54.34 12.98
N CYS A 156 -39.12 55.02 12.46
CA CYS A 156 -40.24 54.36 11.80
C CYS A 156 -39.84 53.92 10.37
N GLU A 157 -39.85 52.61 10.08
CA GLU A 157 -39.35 51.95 8.84
C GLU A 157 -40.05 52.34 7.51
N LYS A 158 -40.89 53.39 7.47
CA LYS A 158 -41.86 53.58 6.37
C LYS A 158 -41.40 54.47 5.21
N ASP A 159 -40.31 55.23 5.31
CA ASP A 159 -39.84 56.10 4.22
C ASP A 159 -38.33 56.39 4.28
N ASP A 160 -37.62 56.21 3.17
CA ASP A 160 -36.16 56.43 3.07
C ASP A 160 -35.76 57.92 3.09
N ASP A 161 -36.71 58.85 2.87
CA ASP A 161 -36.44 60.30 2.70
C ASP A 161 -36.86 61.17 3.91
N LEU A 162 -37.12 60.60 5.09
CA LEU A 162 -37.60 61.36 6.27
C LEU A 162 -36.69 62.53 6.67
N HIS A 163 -35.38 62.41 6.42
CA HIS A 163 -34.39 63.44 6.72
C HIS A 163 -34.54 64.71 5.85
N ALA A 164 -35.12 64.60 4.66
CA ALA A 164 -35.32 65.73 3.73
C ALA A 164 -36.33 66.76 4.24
N HIS A 165 -37.12 66.43 5.26
CA HIS A 165 -38.09 67.33 5.87
C HIS A 165 -37.52 68.28 6.92
N ILE A 166 -36.23 68.11 7.29
CA ILE A 166 -35.52 69.01 8.20
C ILE A 166 -35.02 70.23 7.41
N LYS A 167 -35.65 71.39 7.61
CA LYS A 167 -35.40 72.61 6.83
C LYS A 167 -34.01 73.22 7.03
N ASP A 168 -33.58 73.39 8.28
CA ASP A 168 -32.29 73.97 8.63
C ASP A 168 -31.41 72.92 9.33
N MET A 169 -30.87 72.01 8.51
CA MET A 169 -30.09 70.88 8.97
C MET A 169 -28.78 71.34 9.67
N TYR A 170 -28.16 72.43 9.23
CA TYR A 170 -26.91 72.93 9.82
C TYR A 170 -27.12 73.43 11.26
N SER A 171 -28.10 74.31 11.47
CA SER A 171 -28.42 74.81 12.81
C SER A 171 -28.90 73.68 13.71
N PHE A 172 -29.68 72.74 13.17
CA PHE A 172 -30.15 71.57 13.90
C PHE A 172 -28.98 70.70 14.39
N ILE A 173 -28.04 70.32 13.51
CA ILE A 173 -26.84 69.56 13.88
C ILE A 173 -25.99 70.35 14.88
N SER A 174 -25.79 71.66 14.66
CA SER A 174 -25.02 72.50 15.59
C SER A 174 -25.59 72.48 17.01
N VAL A 175 -26.91 72.59 17.15
CA VAL A 175 -27.58 72.41 18.45
C VAL A 175 -27.27 71.02 19.00
N LEU A 176 -27.52 69.94 18.26
CA LEU A 176 -27.25 68.57 18.73
C LEU A 176 -25.79 68.38 19.21
N VAL A 177 -24.80 68.94 18.49
CA VAL A 177 -23.39 68.91 18.88
C VAL A 177 -23.14 69.59 20.23
N THR A 178 -23.82 70.71 20.53
CA THR A 178 -23.73 71.32 21.87
C THR A 178 -24.30 70.43 22.97
N GLY A 179 -25.28 69.56 22.64
CA GLY A 179 -25.85 68.59 23.58
C GLY A 179 -24.87 67.51 24.01
N LEU A 180 -23.99 67.07 23.09
CA LEU A 180 -22.95 66.09 23.40
C LEU A 180 -21.92 66.59 24.41
N GLN A 181 -21.69 67.90 24.46
CA GLN A 181 -20.76 68.54 25.41
C GLN A 181 -21.30 68.56 26.84
N LEU A 182 -22.61 68.39 27.04
CA LEU A 182 -23.23 68.36 28.36
C LEU A 182 -22.87 67.06 29.09
N PRO A 183 -22.71 67.08 30.43
CA PRO A 183 -22.36 65.90 31.21
C PRO A 183 -23.52 64.92 31.45
N SER A 184 -24.70 65.16 30.87
CA SER A 184 -25.90 64.32 31.09
C SER A 184 -25.92 63.12 30.14
N GLU A 185 -25.90 61.91 30.71
CA GLU A 185 -25.98 60.66 29.96
C GLU A 185 -27.33 60.51 29.22
N GLU A 186 -28.44 60.98 29.79
CA GLU A 186 -29.76 60.96 29.13
C GLU A 186 -29.76 61.85 27.87
N ILE A 187 -29.23 63.08 28.00
CA ILE A 187 -29.14 64.00 26.86
C ILE A 187 -28.21 63.42 25.79
N ARG A 188 -27.03 62.92 26.19
CA ARG A 188 -26.07 62.30 25.26
C ARG A 188 -26.70 61.11 24.54
N GLY A 189 -27.35 60.20 25.26
CA GLY A 189 -27.98 59.01 24.69
C GLY A 189 -28.99 59.34 23.59
N GLU A 190 -29.90 60.28 23.85
CA GLU A 190 -30.91 60.72 22.88
C GLU A 190 -30.31 61.47 21.69
N VAL A 191 -29.35 62.37 21.94
CA VAL A 191 -28.66 63.11 20.88
C VAL A 191 -27.88 62.18 19.96
N LEU A 192 -27.14 61.21 20.53
CA LEU A 192 -26.40 60.20 19.77
C LEU A 192 -27.34 59.36 18.90
N PHE A 193 -28.47 58.91 19.45
CA PHE A 193 -29.45 58.13 18.70
C PHE A 193 -30.01 58.91 17.50
N VAL A 194 -30.39 60.18 17.71
CA VAL A 194 -30.89 61.04 16.64
C VAL A 194 -29.82 61.26 15.57
N LEU A 195 -28.58 61.61 15.97
CA LEU A 195 -27.47 61.79 15.03
C LEU A 195 -27.20 60.52 14.22
N TYR A 196 -27.17 59.35 14.88
CA TYR A 196 -27.03 58.05 14.24
C TYR A 196 -28.13 57.81 13.19
N LYS A 197 -29.41 58.04 13.55
CA LYS A 197 -30.53 57.82 12.63
C LYS A 197 -30.51 58.75 11.43
N LEU A 198 -30.14 60.02 11.61
CA LEU A 198 -29.95 60.93 10.48
C LEU A 198 -28.86 60.44 9.53
N TYR A 199 -27.77 59.91 10.09
CA TYR A 199 -26.65 59.38 9.32
C TYR A 199 -27.05 58.18 8.46
N VAL A 200 -27.84 57.26 9.04
CA VAL A 200 -28.39 56.11 8.33
C VAL A 200 -29.29 56.55 7.18
N LEU A 201 -30.23 57.47 7.43
CA LEU A 201 -31.19 57.94 6.42
C LEU A 201 -30.53 58.74 5.29
N GLN A 202 -29.44 59.47 5.56
CA GLN A 202 -28.70 60.17 4.49
C GLN A 202 -27.93 59.19 3.60
N SER A 203 -27.49 58.05 4.15
CA SER A 203 -26.69 57.07 3.41
C SER A 203 -27.50 56.23 2.40
N THR A 204 -28.81 56.12 2.56
CA THR A 204 -29.69 55.32 1.68
C THR A 204 -30.22 56.09 0.48
N SER A 205 -30.14 57.43 0.45
CA SER A 205 -30.63 58.21 -0.69
C SER A 205 -29.72 58.05 -1.92
N ALA A 206 -30.15 57.24 -2.89
CA ALA A 206 -29.33 56.74 -3.99
C ALA A 206 -29.04 57.76 -5.12
N GLY A 207 -29.13 59.09 -4.88
CA GLY A 207 -29.19 60.05 -5.99
C GLY A 207 -28.72 61.49 -5.76
N GLY A 208 -27.86 61.77 -4.77
CA GLY A 208 -27.43 63.15 -4.46
C GLY A 208 -25.95 63.44 -4.71
N ASP A 209 -25.66 64.14 -5.81
CA ASP A 209 -24.38 64.83 -6.04
C ASP A 209 -24.21 65.99 -5.02
N GLY A 210 -23.12 65.97 -4.26
CA GLY A 210 -22.52 67.18 -3.66
C GLY A 210 -23.15 67.82 -2.41
N SER A 211 -22.88 67.25 -1.23
CA SER A 211 -22.46 67.91 0.03
C SER A 211 -23.06 67.17 1.24
N ASP A 212 -22.32 66.24 1.84
CA ASP A 212 -22.64 65.72 3.18
C ASP A 212 -22.60 66.91 4.15
N MET A 213 -23.77 67.46 4.49
CA MET A 213 -23.92 68.63 5.38
C MET A 213 -23.37 68.40 6.80
N LEU A 214 -22.97 67.16 7.11
CA LEU A 214 -22.34 66.73 8.35
C LEU A 214 -20.81 66.81 8.33
N ILE A 215 -20.16 66.77 7.16
CA ILE A 215 -18.68 66.87 7.03
C ILE A 215 -18.09 68.07 7.80
N PRO A 216 -18.69 69.28 7.76
CA PRO A 216 -18.16 70.43 8.49
C PRO A 216 -18.06 70.23 10.01
N PHE A 217 -18.88 69.33 10.58
CA PHE A 217 -18.91 69.04 12.01
C PHE A 217 -18.08 67.81 12.37
N CYS A 218 -17.64 67.00 11.40
CA CYS A 218 -16.96 65.73 11.64
C CYS A 218 -15.80 65.82 12.63
N PRO A 219 -14.84 66.76 12.52
CA PRO A 219 -13.72 66.82 13.46
C PRO A 219 -14.17 67.02 14.93
N GLN A 220 -15.10 67.95 15.13
CA GLN A 220 -15.64 68.25 16.45
C GLN A 220 -16.47 67.07 16.98
N ILE A 221 -17.30 66.46 16.13
CA ILE A 221 -18.11 65.30 16.48
C ILE A 221 -17.20 64.14 16.87
N LEU A 222 -16.15 63.83 16.10
CA LEU A 222 -15.25 62.72 16.37
C LEU A 222 -14.57 62.85 17.73
N TYR A 223 -14.00 64.02 18.03
CA TYR A 223 -13.41 64.27 19.35
C TYR A 223 -14.43 64.09 20.48
N LEU A 224 -15.65 64.62 20.31
CA LEU A 224 -16.72 64.48 21.31
C LEU A 224 -17.21 63.04 21.46
N LEU A 225 -17.32 62.27 20.38
CA LEU A 225 -17.74 60.87 20.42
C LEU A 225 -16.71 60.02 21.16
N VAL A 226 -15.42 60.22 20.87
CA VAL A 226 -14.32 59.55 21.58
C VAL A 226 -14.32 59.94 23.05
N ASP A 227 -14.50 61.22 23.38
CA ASP A 227 -14.58 61.69 24.77
C ASP A 227 -15.81 61.14 25.53
N VAL A 228 -16.97 61.08 24.87
CA VAL A 228 -18.18 60.48 25.43
C VAL A 228 -17.97 59.00 25.68
N LEU A 229 -17.42 58.26 24.72
CA LEU A 229 -17.17 56.83 24.83
C LEU A 229 -16.16 56.50 25.95
N MET A 230 -15.12 57.32 26.11
CA MET A 230 -14.15 57.24 27.21
C MET A 230 -14.80 57.39 28.59
N LYS A 231 -15.75 58.33 28.73
CA LYS A 231 -16.27 58.75 30.03
C LYS A 231 -17.53 58.00 30.45
N THR A 232 -18.33 57.52 29.51
CA THR A 232 -19.62 56.90 29.80
C THR A 232 -19.46 55.51 30.44
N GLN A 233 -20.33 55.23 31.41
CA GLN A 233 -20.52 53.90 31.99
C GLN A 233 -21.89 53.31 31.66
N ASN A 234 -22.70 54.00 30.84
CA ASN A 234 -24.01 53.53 30.42
C ASN A 234 -23.90 52.83 29.07
N ASP A 235 -24.22 51.53 29.05
CA ASP A 235 -24.15 50.70 27.85
C ASP A 235 -25.12 51.17 26.74
N ASP A 236 -26.26 51.79 27.07
CA ASP A 236 -27.16 52.39 26.05
C ASP A 236 -26.49 53.57 25.33
N VAL A 237 -25.77 54.41 26.09
CA VAL A 237 -25.03 55.55 25.53
C VAL A 237 -23.84 55.05 24.71
N ARG A 238 -23.15 54.00 25.18
CA ARG A 238 -22.08 53.34 24.42
C ARG A 238 -22.61 52.80 23.11
N LEU A 239 -23.71 52.05 23.12
CA LEU A 239 -24.29 51.43 21.93
C LEU A 239 -24.64 52.50 20.87
N ASN A 240 -25.29 53.59 21.28
CA ASN A 240 -25.61 54.69 20.37
C ASN A 240 -24.36 55.41 19.84
N CYS A 241 -23.35 55.62 20.70
CA CYS A 241 -22.07 56.21 20.29
C CYS A 241 -21.32 55.33 19.28
N ILE A 242 -21.23 54.03 19.58
CA ILE A 242 -20.60 53.02 18.72
C ILE A 242 -21.34 52.92 17.39
N ALA A 243 -22.66 52.92 17.38
CA ALA A 243 -23.46 52.87 16.15
C ALA A 243 -23.16 54.06 15.23
N LEU A 244 -23.07 55.28 15.79
CA LEU A 244 -22.70 56.46 15.04
C LEU A 244 -21.25 56.41 14.54
N LEU A 245 -20.29 56.05 15.40
CA LEU A 245 -18.89 55.88 15.01
C LEU A 245 -18.73 54.83 13.90
N THR A 246 -19.51 53.76 13.95
CA THR A 246 -19.47 52.68 12.95
C THR A 246 -19.94 53.20 11.59
N MET A 247 -20.99 54.03 11.57
CA MET A 247 -21.45 54.66 10.34
C MET A 247 -20.43 55.65 9.77
N LEU A 248 -19.72 56.39 10.62
CA LEU A 248 -18.61 57.26 10.20
C LEU A 248 -17.44 56.45 9.63
N ALA A 249 -17.12 55.31 10.25
CA ALA A 249 -16.10 54.38 9.77
C ALA A 249 -16.42 53.81 8.39
N ARG A 250 -17.67 53.36 8.19
CA ARG A 250 -18.15 52.82 6.91
C ARG A 250 -18.10 53.82 5.76
N ARG A 251 -18.22 55.12 6.05
CA ARG A 251 -18.06 56.20 5.05
C ARG A 251 -16.62 56.71 4.92
N HIS A 252 -15.65 56.03 5.55
CA HIS A 252 -14.21 56.36 5.52
C HIS A 252 -13.84 57.75 6.06
N LEU A 253 -14.72 58.40 6.84
CA LEU A 253 -14.49 59.76 7.35
C LEU A 253 -13.58 59.82 8.57
N LEU A 254 -13.30 58.68 9.19
CA LEU A 254 -12.30 58.56 10.26
C LEU A 254 -10.85 58.75 9.76
N ARG A 255 -10.64 58.82 8.44
CA ARG A 255 -9.31 58.95 7.81
C ARG A 255 -8.87 60.41 7.61
N GLU A 256 -9.80 61.35 7.43
CA GLU A 256 -9.49 62.68 6.88
C GLU A 256 -8.82 63.65 7.86
N GLU A 257 -8.86 63.40 9.17
CA GLU A 257 -8.30 64.33 10.17
C GLU A 257 -6.76 64.40 10.20
N CYS A 258 -6.04 63.37 9.72
CA CYS A 258 -4.59 63.49 9.57
C CYS A 258 -4.19 64.55 8.53
N ALA A 259 -5.08 64.91 7.60
CA ALA A 259 -4.80 65.97 6.62
C ALA A 259 -5.05 67.39 7.18
N TYR A 260 -5.96 67.53 8.15
CA TYR A 260 -6.34 68.84 8.69
C TYR A 260 -5.35 69.38 9.74
N ASP A 261 -4.71 68.51 10.52
CA ASP A 261 -3.64 68.93 11.45
C ASP A 261 -2.38 69.42 10.74
N THR A 262 -2.17 69.03 9.48
CA THR A 262 -1.00 69.45 8.71
C THR A 262 -1.23 70.75 7.92
N SER A 263 -2.48 71.16 7.70
CA SER A 263 -2.82 72.29 6.81
C SER A 263 -3.19 73.60 7.53
N ASN A 264 -3.44 73.59 8.84
CA ASN A 264 -3.82 74.80 9.60
C ASN A 264 -2.72 75.46 10.44
N MET A 265 -1.46 75.01 10.35
CA MET A 265 -0.33 75.70 11.01
C MET A 265 0.32 76.80 10.14
N SER A 266 -0.25 77.16 8.99
CA SER A 266 0.29 78.24 8.15
C SER A 266 -0.78 79.15 7.55
N SER A 267 -1.69 79.72 8.34
CA SER A 267 -2.32 81.01 8.04
C SER A 267 -3.33 81.45 9.11
N ASN A 268 -2.85 82.16 10.14
CA ASN A 268 -3.38 83.47 10.52
C ASN A 268 -2.64 83.98 11.75
N GLY A 269 -2.03 85.16 11.59
CA GLY A 269 -1.26 85.83 12.63
C GLY A 269 -2.15 86.43 13.71
N GLY A 270 -1.61 86.41 14.93
CA GLY A 270 -1.94 87.32 16.03
C GLY A 270 -3.21 86.98 16.80
N VAL A 271 -3.07 86.53 18.05
CA VAL A 271 -3.15 87.37 19.25
C VAL A 271 -2.78 86.52 20.48
N ASN A 272 -1.93 87.09 21.32
CA ASN A 272 -1.39 86.60 22.58
C ASN A 272 -2.36 85.81 23.50
N SER A 273 -1.93 84.65 23.98
CA SER A 273 -2.32 84.13 25.30
C SER A 273 -1.16 83.38 25.96
N LYS A 274 -0.97 83.71 27.23
CA LYS A 274 0.17 83.38 28.10
C LYS A 274 0.27 81.90 28.47
N GLU A 275 1.52 81.50 28.63
CA GLU A 275 2.09 80.42 29.45
C GLU A 275 1.17 79.88 30.56
N THR A 276 0.90 78.57 30.52
CA THR A 276 0.78 77.72 31.71
C THR A 276 1.56 76.43 31.49
N GLU A 277 2.42 76.12 32.45
CA GLU A 277 3.23 74.92 32.57
C GLU A 277 2.35 73.70 32.86
N ASP A 278 2.08 72.86 31.86
CA ASP A 278 2.15 71.39 31.99
C ASP A 278 2.17 70.77 30.59
N GLY A 279 3.32 70.21 30.21
CA GLY A 279 3.57 69.71 28.87
C GLY A 279 2.94 68.35 28.61
N THR A 280 1.65 68.30 28.27
CA THR A 280 1.07 67.15 27.57
C THR A 280 1.06 67.45 26.08
N LYS A 281 2.03 66.85 25.35
CA LYS A 281 2.00 66.74 23.89
C LYS A 281 0.60 66.27 23.50
N GLY A 282 -0.11 67.04 22.67
CA GLY A 282 -1.48 66.73 22.25
C GLY A 282 -1.60 65.27 21.86
N THR A 283 -2.35 64.51 22.64
CA THR A 283 -2.57 63.08 22.44
C THR A 283 -3.26 62.91 21.10
N SER A 284 -2.66 62.13 20.19
CA SER A 284 -3.26 61.88 18.88
C SER A 284 -4.65 61.27 19.06
N LEU A 285 -5.60 61.63 18.19
CA LEU A 285 -6.96 61.10 18.25
C LEU A 285 -6.99 59.56 18.21
N VAL A 286 -6.00 58.94 17.55
CA VAL A 286 -5.84 57.48 17.50
C VAL A 286 -5.55 56.89 18.89
N ASN A 287 -4.70 57.53 19.69
CA ASN A 287 -4.43 57.07 21.06
C ASN A 287 -5.67 57.24 21.94
N LEU A 288 -6.38 58.37 21.80
CA LEU A 288 -7.64 58.60 22.52
C LEU A 288 -8.70 57.58 22.11
N PHE A 289 -8.82 57.28 20.82
CA PHE A 289 -9.72 56.26 20.30
C PHE A 289 -9.37 54.88 20.84
N ALA A 290 -8.08 54.50 20.83
CA ALA A 290 -7.59 53.24 21.37
C ALA A 290 -7.91 53.08 22.87
N GLU A 291 -7.80 54.16 23.65
CA GLU A 291 -8.21 54.15 25.06
C GLU A 291 -9.74 54.07 25.20
N ALA A 292 -10.48 54.81 24.38
CA ALA A 292 -11.94 54.91 24.43
C ALA A 292 -12.66 53.58 24.24
N ILE A 293 -12.16 52.75 23.32
CA ILE A 293 -12.78 51.46 22.97
C ILE A 293 -12.56 50.38 24.03
N LYS A 294 -11.58 50.52 24.94
CA LYS A 294 -11.30 49.51 25.97
C LYS A 294 -12.49 49.28 26.90
N GLY A 295 -13.17 50.36 27.33
CA GLY A 295 -14.36 50.28 28.18
C GLY A 295 -15.49 49.47 27.55
N PRO A 296 -15.93 49.80 26.31
CA PRO A 296 -16.90 49.01 25.56
C PRO A 296 -16.51 47.55 25.30
N LEU A 297 -15.23 47.27 25.00
CA LEU A 297 -14.74 45.89 24.82
C LEU A 297 -14.85 45.08 26.13
N LEU A 298 -14.73 45.72 27.28
CA LEU A 298 -14.89 45.12 28.60
C LEU A 298 -16.35 45.07 29.10
N SER A 299 -17.33 45.54 28.33
CA SER A 299 -18.74 45.51 28.74
C SER A 299 -19.23 44.07 28.93
N SER A 300 -20.09 43.87 29.93
CA SER A 300 -20.81 42.60 30.10
C SER A 300 -21.95 42.41 29.10
N ASP A 301 -22.34 43.47 28.38
CA ASP A 301 -23.35 43.38 27.32
C ASP A 301 -22.70 42.94 26.01
N SER A 302 -23.09 41.74 25.56
CA SER A 302 -22.65 41.18 24.28
C SER A 302 -22.95 42.08 23.08
N GLN A 303 -24.06 42.85 23.09
CA GLN A 303 -24.39 43.76 21.98
C GLN A 303 -23.40 44.93 21.91
N VAL A 304 -22.98 45.46 23.07
CA VAL A 304 -21.96 46.51 23.13
C VAL A 304 -20.61 45.97 22.67
N GLN A 305 -20.22 44.78 23.13
CA GLN A 305 -18.97 44.14 22.67
C GLN A 305 -18.99 43.91 21.16
N ILE A 306 -20.03 43.25 20.63
CA ILE A 306 -20.16 42.97 19.19
C ILE A 306 -20.22 44.26 18.37
N GLY A 307 -20.96 45.27 18.82
CA GLY A 307 -21.01 46.58 18.17
C GLY A 307 -19.62 47.25 18.14
N THR A 308 -18.85 47.13 19.23
CA THR A 308 -17.48 47.67 19.29
C THR A 308 -16.55 46.92 18.33
N LEU A 309 -16.72 45.61 18.19
CA LEU A 309 -15.96 44.82 17.22
C LEU A 309 -16.31 45.20 15.77
N ASP A 310 -17.59 45.43 15.46
CA ASP A 310 -18.01 45.91 14.12
C ASP A 310 -17.40 47.30 13.84
N LEU A 311 -17.41 48.21 14.82
CA LEU A 311 -16.72 49.50 14.72
C LEU A 311 -15.23 49.32 14.39
N LEU A 312 -14.53 48.46 15.14
CA LEU A 312 -13.12 48.18 14.92
C LEU A 312 -12.87 47.60 13.52
N PHE A 313 -13.71 46.68 13.07
CA PHE A 313 -13.61 46.09 11.74
C PHE A 313 -13.70 47.15 10.64
N HIS A 314 -14.73 48.02 10.68
CA HIS A 314 -14.88 49.09 9.68
C HIS A 314 -13.77 50.14 9.80
N TYR A 315 -13.36 50.48 11.02
CA TYR A 315 -12.26 51.41 11.25
C TYR A 315 -10.95 50.90 10.64
N LEU A 316 -10.51 49.70 11.01
CA LEU A 316 -9.29 49.10 10.49
C LEU A 316 -9.36 48.84 8.98
N SER A 317 -10.51 48.41 8.46
CA SER A 317 -10.72 48.23 7.02
C SER A 317 -10.57 49.54 6.25
N SER A 318 -11.04 50.66 6.82
CA SER A 318 -10.87 51.99 6.23
C SER A 318 -9.42 52.50 6.28
N VAL A 319 -8.64 51.99 7.22
CA VAL A 319 -7.29 52.45 7.58
C VAL A 319 -6.18 51.51 7.06
N ARG A 320 -6.52 50.41 6.38
CA ARG A 320 -5.61 49.31 5.97
C ARG A 320 -4.25 49.72 5.35
N ASN A 321 -4.12 50.93 4.80
CA ASN A 321 -2.87 51.45 4.20
C ASN A 321 -2.02 52.33 5.15
N SER A 322 -2.40 52.48 6.42
CA SER A 322 -1.71 53.33 7.38
C SER A 322 -1.17 52.49 8.55
N ASP A 323 0.07 52.05 8.38
CA ASP A 323 0.83 51.26 9.36
C ASP A 323 0.80 51.87 10.77
N TYR A 324 0.85 53.20 10.88
CA TYR A 324 0.89 53.89 12.17
C TYR A 324 -0.36 53.64 13.04
N GLN A 325 -1.56 53.71 12.45
CA GLN A 325 -2.81 53.58 13.21
C GLN A 325 -3.03 52.16 13.73
N ILE A 326 -2.71 51.16 12.91
CA ILE A 326 -2.84 49.74 13.30
C ILE A 326 -1.81 49.44 14.39
N ARG A 327 -0.56 49.92 14.23
CA ARG A 327 0.49 49.75 15.23
C ARG A 327 0.11 50.32 16.59
N VAL A 328 -0.47 51.52 16.64
CA VAL A 328 -0.95 52.13 17.90
C VAL A 328 -1.98 51.24 18.61
N LEU A 329 -2.96 50.70 17.88
CA LEU A 329 -3.97 49.81 18.49
C LEU A 329 -3.36 48.53 19.07
N VAL A 330 -2.34 47.98 18.40
CA VAL A 330 -1.61 46.81 18.91
C VAL A 330 -0.77 47.16 20.14
N GLU A 331 -0.09 48.31 20.13
CA GLU A 331 0.69 48.82 21.27
C GLU A 331 -0.21 49.09 22.50
N GLU A 332 -1.44 49.57 22.27
CA GLU A 332 -2.46 49.80 23.29
C GLU A 332 -3.19 48.52 23.77
N ASN A 333 -2.66 47.34 23.43
CA ASN A 333 -3.14 46.02 23.87
C ASN A 333 -4.54 45.63 23.37
N ILE A 334 -5.06 46.24 22.29
CA ILE A 334 -6.40 45.91 21.77
C ILE A 334 -6.48 44.42 21.39
N ALA A 335 -5.41 43.84 20.85
CA ALA A 335 -5.35 42.41 20.55
C ALA A 335 -5.61 41.51 21.78
N ASP A 336 -5.11 41.87 22.96
CA ASP A 336 -5.28 41.06 24.17
C ASP A 336 -6.75 41.06 24.63
N TYR A 337 -7.45 42.19 24.51
CA TYR A 337 -8.89 42.25 24.74
C TYR A 337 -9.66 41.36 23.77
N LEU A 338 -9.26 41.31 22.50
CA LEU A 338 -9.91 40.46 21.50
C LEU A 338 -9.72 38.97 21.80
N PHE A 339 -8.51 38.55 22.18
CA PHE A 339 -8.25 37.17 22.60
C PHE A 339 -9.07 36.79 23.85
N GLU A 340 -9.23 37.71 24.79
CA GLU A 340 -10.01 37.48 25.99
C GLU A 340 -11.52 37.41 25.70
N ILE A 341 -12.06 38.28 24.84
CA ILE A 341 -13.45 38.19 24.38
C ILE A 341 -13.68 36.86 23.66
N LEU A 342 -12.76 36.45 22.78
CA LEU A 342 -12.84 35.16 22.08
C LEU A 342 -12.95 34.00 23.08
N ARG A 343 -12.11 34.02 24.12
CA ARG A 343 -12.14 33.02 25.21
C ARG A 343 -13.44 33.04 26.01
N LEU A 344 -13.96 34.23 26.33
CA LEU A 344 -15.19 34.39 27.14
C LEU A 344 -16.47 34.10 26.34
N SER A 345 -16.45 34.27 25.02
CA SER A 345 -17.59 34.01 24.13
C SER A 345 -17.93 32.52 23.95
N GLU A 346 -17.19 31.62 24.62
CA GLU A 346 -17.26 30.16 24.42
C GLU A 346 -17.09 29.74 22.95
N TYR A 347 -16.39 30.55 22.16
CA TYR A 347 -16.15 30.32 20.74
C TYR A 347 -17.45 30.17 19.93
N LYS A 348 -18.43 31.06 20.14
CA LYS A 348 -19.68 31.09 19.35
C LYS A 348 -19.81 32.34 18.50
N ASP A 349 -20.49 32.21 17.37
CA ASP A 349 -20.89 33.35 16.55
C ASP A 349 -21.97 34.21 17.24
N PRO A 350 -21.97 35.54 17.01
CA PRO A 350 -21.15 36.26 16.02
C PRO A 350 -19.78 36.75 16.56
N ALA A 351 -19.49 36.56 17.85
CA ALA A 351 -18.27 37.09 18.48
C ALA A 351 -16.99 36.51 17.87
N VAL A 352 -16.96 35.18 17.62
CA VAL A 352 -15.82 34.50 16.98
C VAL A 352 -15.48 35.13 15.63
N LYS A 353 -16.46 35.22 14.73
CA LYS A 353 -16.28 35.83 13.42
C LYS A 353 -15.71 37.24 13.54
N MET A 354 -16.30 38.09 14.37
CA MET A 354 -15.88 39.49 14.50
C MET A 354 -14.47 39.62 15.10
N CYS A 355 -14.18 38.91 16.19
CA CYS A 355 -12.85 38.93 16.82
C CYS A 355 -11.76 38.49 15.83
N LEU A 356 -11.97 37.40 15.09
CA LEU A 356 -10.98 36.87 14.16
C LEU A 356 -10.77 37.79 12.95
N GLN A 357 -11.83 38.41 12.43
CA GLN A 357 -11.71 39.40 11.35
C GLN A 357 -10.90 40.63 11.79
N VAL A 358 -11.14 41.13 13.01
CA VAL A 358 -10.40 42.26 13.56
C VAL A 358 -8.93 41.87 13.84
N LEU A 359 -8.69 40.69 14.42
CA LEU A 359 -7.33 40.17 14.62
C LEU A 359 -6.56 40.02 13.31
N GLY A 360 -7.22 39.53 12.24
CA GLY A 360 -6.63 39.44 10.90
C GLY A 360 -6.27 40.80 10.29
N LEU A 361 -6.96 41.88 10.68
CA LEU A 361 -6.58 43.24 10.29
C LEU A 361 -5.45 43.80 11.17
N LEU A 362 -5.42 43.47 12.47
CA LEU A 362 -4.32 43.87 13.35
C LEU A 362 -3.00 43.18 13.00
N SER A 363 -3.04 41.97 12.42
CA SER A 363 -1.84 41.24 12.04
C SER A 363 -1.01 41.92 10.94
N THR A 364 -1.58 42.91 10.24
CA THR A 364 -0.80 43.71 9.27
C THR A 364 0.27 44.59 9.91
N ALA A 365 0.28 44.73 11.26
CA ALA A 365 1.34 45.42 11.99
C ALA A 365 2.57 44.52 12.28
N GLU A 366 2.61 43.32 11.69
CA GLU A 366 3.73 42.36 11.64
C GLU A 366 4.45 42.23 13.00
N GLU A 367 5.65 42.78 13.14
CA GLU A 367 6.52 42.64 14.32
C GLU A 367 5.87 43.10 15.64
N THR A 368 5.03 44.14 15.61
CA THR A 368 4.37 44.60 16.86
C THR A 368 3.25 43.67 17.29
N PHE A 369 2.57 43.02 16.34
CA PHE A 369 1.48 42.09 16.63
C PHE A 369 1.99 40.71 17.05
N LYS A 370 3.15 40.30 16.53
CA LYS A 370 3.80 39.01 16.79
C LYS A 370 3.88 38.64 18.26
N LEU A 371 4.28 39.56 19.14
CA LEU A 371 4.37 39.31 20.58
C LEU A 371 3.01 38.99 21.20
N ARG A 372 1.94 39.63 20.72
CA ARG A 372 0.55 39.38 21.17
C ARG A 372 0.03 38.06 20.63
N LEU A 373 0.33 37.77 19.36
CA LEU A 373 -0.05 36.53 18.70
C LEU A 373 0.51 35.29 19.42
N VAL A 374 1.79 35.33 19.84
CA VAL A 374 2.42 34.23 20.59
C VAL A 374 1.69 33.94 21.91
N VAL A 375 1.20 34.96 22.61
CA VAL A 375 0.41 34.78 23.84
C VAL A 375 -1.00 34.29 23.50
N GLY A 376 -1.60 34.83 22.44
CA GLY A 376 -2.95 34.53 21.97
C GLY A 376 -3.13 33.15 21.34
N ILE A 377 -2.07 32.45 20.93
CA ILE A 377 -2.16 31.16 20.23
C ILE A 377 -2.97 30.10 21.00
N SER A 378 -2.89 30.15 22.34
CA SER A 378 -3.65 29.28 23.24
C SER A 378 -5.18 29.44 23.12
N THR A 379 -5.65 30.61 22.69
CA THR A 379 -7.07 30.90 22.42
C THR A 379 -7.46 30.65 20.96
N LEU A 380 -6.52 30.78 20.03
CA LEU A 380 -6.76 30.52 18.61
C LEU A 380 -6.99 29.03 18.30
N ILE A 381 -6.31 28.11 18.97
CA ILE A 381 -6.47 26.66 18.73
C ILE A 381 -7.90 26.16 19.05
N PRO A 382 -8.50 26.48 20.22
CA PRO A 382 -9.90 26.18 20.48
C PRO A 382 -10.87 26.87 19.51
N ALA A 383 -10.59 28.11 19.12
CA ALA A 383 -11.39 28.81 18.11
C ALA A 383 -11.33 28.11 16.76
N LEU A 384 -10.15 27.64 16.33
CA LEU A 384 -10.00 26.83 15.14
C LEU A 384 -10.82 25.54 15.23
N ARG A 385 -10.83 24.84 16.38
CA ARG A 385 -11.67 23.64 16.53
C ARG A 385 -13.14 23.92 16.26
N TYR A 386 -13.69 25.02 16.77
CA TYR A 386 -15.08 25.40 16.49
C TYR A 386 -15.30 25.71 15.00
N VAL A 387 -14.46 26.60 14.47
CA VAL A 387 -14.54 27.09 13.09
C VAL A 387 -14.32 25.97 12.07
N ALA A 388 -13.48 24.98 12.39
CA ALA A 388 -13.20 23.80 11.57
C ALA A 388 -14.32 22.75 11.54
N GLU A 389 -15.33 22.83 12.43
CA GLU A 389 -16.48 21.93 12.39
C GLU A 389 -17.62 22.45 11.49
N VAL A 390 -17.57 23.73 11.10
CA VAL A 390 -18.62 24.39 10.28
C VAL A 390 -18.19 24.49 8.82
N PRO A 391 -18.87 23.85 7.84
CA PRO A 391 -18.49 23.90 6.43
C PRO A 391 -18.41 25.33 5.89
N PHE A 392 -17.32 25.67 5.17
CA PHE A 392 -17.10 26.99 4.55
C PHE A 392 -17.26 28.20 5.50
N HIS A 393 -16.92 28.03 6.78
CA HIS A 393 -17.03 29.11 7.74
C HIS A 393 -16.15 30.31 7.31
N PRO A 394 -16.68 31.56 7.33
CA PRO A 394 -16.06 32.70 6.67
C PRO A 394 -14.65 33.03 7.17
N VAL A 395 -14.34 32.71 8.43
CA VAL A 395 -13.04 32.99 9.06
C VAL A 395 -12.12 31.77 9.19
N GLN A 396 -12.43 30.63 8.55
CA GLN A 396 -11.55 29.45 8.57
C GLN A 396 -10.14 29.79 8.09
N CYS A 397 -10.03 30.36 6.89
CA CYS A 397 -8.75 30.71 6.30
C CYS A 397 -7.99 31.74 7.12
N GLU A 398 -8.69 32.75 7.66
CA GLU A 398 -8.08 33.81 8.47
C GLU A 398 -7.55 33.28 9.81
N THR A 399 -8.29 32.37 10.46
CA THR A 399 -7.85 31.71 11.70
C THR A 399 -6.59 30.88 11.45
N LEU A 400 -6.61 30.07 10.38
CA LEU A 400 -5.46 29.26 9.99
C LEU A 400 -4.25 30.14 9.62
N LYS A 401 -4.48 31.27 8.96
CA LYS A 401 -3.41 32.22 8.60
C LYS A 401 -2.72 32.79 9.84
N LEU A 402 -3.47 33.21 10.85
CA LEU A 402 -2.90 33.68 12.14
C LEU A 402 -2.10 32.57 12.84
N ILE A 403 -2.60 31.32 12.81
CA ILE A 403 -1.88 30.17 13.38
C ILE A 403 -0.58 29.89 12.61
N TYR A 404 -0.63 29.95 11.28
CA TYR A 404 0.53 29.78 10.41
C TYR A 404 1.60 30.84 10.68
N GLU A 405 1.23 32.13 10.73
CA GLU A 405 2.12 33.24 11.06
C GLU A 405 2.82 33.01 12.41
N CYS A 406 2.07 32.58 13.44
CA CYS A 406 2.63 32.28 14.76
C CYS A 406 3.68 31.15 14.74
N ILE A 407 3.39 30.05 14.05
CA ILE A 407 4.26 28.86 14.02
C ILE A 407 5.50 29.11 13.16
N SER A 408 5.31 29.71 11.99
CA SER A 408 6.39 29.95 11.03
C SER A 408 7.40 30.97 11.55
N GLU A 409 6.94 32.03 12.21
CA GLU A 409 7.82 33.11 12.65
C GLU A 409 8.41 32.91 14.06
N CYS A 410 7.71 32.18 14.93
CA CYS A 410 8.12 31.90 16.30
C CYS A 410 8.16 30.38 16.55
N PRO A 411 9.10 29.64 15.94
CA PRO A 411 9.22 28.20 16.15
C PRO A 411 9.51 27.90 17.63
N GLY A 412 8.60 27.18 18.28
CA GLY A 412 8.65 26.88 19.72
C GLY A 412 7.63 27.63 20.58
N SER A 413 6.81 28.52 20.00
CA SER A 413 5.73 29.22 20.70
C SER A 413 4.60 28.29 21.18
N VAL A 414 4.41 27.14 20.52
CA VAL A 414 3.32 26.20 20.78
C VAL A 414 3.80 25.09 21.72
N SER A 415 3.05 24.83 22.79
CA SER A 415 3.35 23.72 23.71
C SER A 415 3.05 22.36 23.07
N THR A 416 3.65 21.29 23.61
CA THR A 416 3.42 19.90 23.16
C THR A 416 1.94 19.52 23.12
N SER A 417 1.14 19.89 24.13
CA SER A 417 -0.29 19.59 24.17
C SER A 417 -1.11 20.39 23.14
N GLN A 418 -0.72 21.65 22.92
CA GLN A 418 -1.35 22.50 21.90
C GLN A 418 -1.03 22.00 20.48
N LEU A 419 0.19 21.49 20.28
CA LEU A 419 0.62 20.89 19.03
C LEU A 419 -0.20 19.64 18.69
N GLU A 420 -0.38 18.73 19.65
CA GLU A 420 -1.25 17.55 19.48
C GLU A 420 -2.69 17.95 19.12
N GLU A 421 -3.26 18.91 19.84
CA GLU A 421 -4.62 19.39 19.59
C GLU A 421 -4.75 20.00 18.19
N LEU A 422 -3.80 20.84 17.78
CA LEU A 422 -3.77 21.45 16.47
C LEU A 422 -3.67 20.39 15.36
N ILE A 423 -2.76 19.42 15.49
CA ILE A 423 -2.59 18.33 14.51
C ILE A 423 -3.89 17.54 14.37
N LEU A 424 -4.54 17.17 15.48
CA LEU A 424 -5.80 16.42 15.43
C LEU A 424 -6.91 17.20 14.71
N VAL A 425 -7.00 18.52 14.93
CA VAL A 425 -7.99 19.36 14.24
C VAL A 425 -7.69 19.43 12.74
N LEU A 426 -6.43 19.63 12.35
CA LEU A 426 -6.04 19.73 10.95
C LEU A 426 -6.21 18.40 10.19
N ILE A 427 -5.84 17.25 10.79
CA ILE A 427 -6.12 15.91 10.21
C ILE A 427 -7.62 15.76 9.99
N ARG A 428 -8.44 16.12 10.98
CA ARG A 428 -9.89 15.99 10.89
C ARG A 428 -10.47 16.86 9.75
N MET A 429 -9.94 18.06 9.53
CA MET A 429 -10.31 18.89 8.39
C MET A 429 -9.97 18.21 7.06
N LEU A 430 -8.74 17.69 6.91
CA LEU A 430 -8.33 16.98 5.68
C LEU A 430 -9.15 15.72 5.44
N ARG A 431 -9.40 14.92 6.48
CA ARG A 431 -10.19 13.69 6.40
C ARG A 431 -11.63 13.97 5.97
N LYS A 432 -12.32 14.89 6.65
CA LYS A 432 -13.70 15.24 6.26
C LYS A 432 -13.78 15.79 4.84
N HIS A 433 -12.72 16.46 4.37
CA HIS A 433 -12.65 16.94 3.02
C HIS A 433 -12.44 15.81 2.00
N SER A 434 -11.53 14.86 2.28
CA SER A 434 -11.32 13.68 1.42
C SER A 434 -12.55 12.78 1.34
N ASP A 435 -13.28 12.66 2.47
CA ASP A 435 -14.46 11.79 2.57
C ASP A 435 -15.72 12.46 1.98
N GLY A 436 -15.63 13.73 1.56
CA GLY A 436 -16.74 14.51 1.01
C GLY A 436 -17.76 14.99 2.07
N GLU A 437 -17.49 14.79 3.37
CA GLU A 437 -18.36 15.25 4.46
C GLU A 437 -18.35 16.78 4.62
N MET A 438 -17.22 17.43 4.30
CA MET A 438 -17.03 18.86 4.50
C MET A 438 -16.26 19.51 3.35
N GLY A 439 -16.85 20.52 2.72
CA GLY A 439 -16.15 21.33 1.73
C GLY A 439 -15.22 22.35 2.38
N MET A 440 -14.02 22.49 1.81
CA MET A 440 -13.06 23.55 2.13
C MET A 440 -12.78 24.36 0.87
N ILE A 441 -12.61 25.68 1.02
CA ILE A 441 -12.11 26.51 -0.09
C ILE A 441 -10.62 26.23 -0.35
N PRO A 442 -10.12 26.40 -1.58
CA PRO A 442 -8.72 26.11 -1.92
C PRO A 442 -7.68 26.77 -1.03
N GLU A 443 -7.91 28.03 -0.65
CA GLU A 443 -7.02 28.81 0.21
C GLU A 443 -6.93 28.21 1.63
N THR A 444 -8.04 27.67 2.13
CA THR A 444 -8.10 27.00 3.44
C THR A 444 -7.31 25.69 3.39
N PHE A 445 -7.48 24.88 2.33
CA PHE A 445 -6.72 23.65 2.14
C PHE A 445 -5.20 23.92 2.07
N ILE A 446 -4.81 24.92 1.26
CA ILE A 446 -3.40 25.34 1.14
C ILE A 446 -2.86 25.74 2.52
N MET A 447 -3.61 26.51 3.29
CA MET A 447 -3.18 26.94 4.62
C MET A 447 -3.03 25.76 5.60
N VAL A 448 -3.94 24.79 5.58
CA VAL A 448 -3.83 23.56 6.39
C VAL A 448 -2.52 22.82 6.06
N CYS A 449 -2.22 22.60 4.79
CA CYS A 449 -0.98 21.96 4.37
C CYS A 449 0.26 22.79 4.76
N SER A 450 0.21 24.12 4.60
CA SER A 450 1.29 25.03 5.02
C SER A 450 1.58 24.99 6.51
N ILE A 451 0.54 24.90 7.35
CA ILE A 451 0.71 24.74 8.80
C ILE A 451 1.38 23.39 9.11
N PHE A 452 0.95 22.29 8.48
CA PHE A 452 1.63 21.00 8.66
C PHE A 452 3.11 21.07 8.30
N VAL A 453 3.46 21.71 7.18
CA VAL A 453 4.88 21.89 6.80
C VAL A 453 5.64 22.73 7.84
N ALA A 454 5.06 23.85 8.30
CA ALA A 454 5.66 24.69 9.32
C ALA A 454 5.86 23.94 10.65
N LEU A 455 4.91 23.07 11.00
CA LEU A 455 5.01 22.19 12.17
C LEU A 455 6.12 21.14 12.00
N ILE A 456 6.17 20.44 10.86
CA ILE A 456 7.20 19.43 10.57
C ILE A 456 8.61 20.02 10.68
N ARG A 457 8.78 21.27 10.22
CA ARG A 457 10.06 22.01 10.30
C ARG A 457 10.37 22.62 11.67
N SER A 458 9.41 22.61 12.60
CA SER A 458 9.59 23.20 13.93
C SER A 458 10.49 22.31 14.81
N PRO A 459 11.43 22.89 15.60
CA PRO A 459 12.30 22.13 16.50
C PRO A 459 11.52 21.25 17.49
N SER A 460 10.30 21.67 17.87
CA SER A 460 9.43 20.97 18.82
C SER A 460 9.06 19.54 18.36
N CYS A 461 9.03 19.29 17.04
CA CYS A 461 8.64 18.00 16.47
C CYS A 461 9.77 16.96 16.46
N ASN A 462 11.03 17.38 16.69
CA ASN A 462 12.19 16.49 16.67
C ASN A 462 12.55 15.94 18.07
N GLY A 463 11.92 16.40 19.15
CA GLY A 463 12.40 16.17 20.52
C GLY A 463 11.66 15.12 21.37
N ALA A 464 10.32 15.06 21.33
CA ALA A 464 9.55 14.29 22.33
C ALA A 464 8.25 13.62 21.84
N LEU A 465 7.67 14.08 20.73
CA LEU A 465 6.43 13.53 20.16
C LEU A 465 6.71 12.78 18.87
N ASP A 466 6.30 11.52 18.82
CA ASP A 466 6.30 10.78 17.57
C ASP A 466 5.06 11.14 16.74
N LEU A 467 5.25 12.02 15.77
CA LEU A 467 4.21 12.50 14.88
C LEU A 467 4.10 11.69 13.59
N SER A 468 4.89 10.63 13.44
CA SER A 468 5.05 9.91 12.17
C SER A 468 3.71 9.44 11.60
N LYS A 469 2.89 8.77 12.43
CA LYS A 469 1.57 8.29 12.02
C LYS A 469 0.59 9.42 11.68
N SER A 470 0.62 10.51 12.45
CA SER A 470 -0.23 11.68 12.21
C SER A 470 0.13 12.40 10.91
N ILE A 471 1.43 12.46 10.59
CA ILE A 471 1.94 13.05 9.34
C ILE A 471 1.54 12.18 8.15
N GLU A 472 1.69 10.85 8.25
CA GLU A 472 1.25 9.90 7.22
C GLU A 472 -0.25 10.01 6.93
N GLU A 473 -1.06 10.09 7.98
CA GLU A 473 -2.51 10.23 7.84
C GLU A 473 -2.88 11.58 7.19
N ALA A 474 -2.21 12.66 7.58
CA ALA A 474 -2.43 13.98 6.98
C ALA A 474 -2.04 14.00 5.49
N THR A 475 -0.89 13.44 5.12
CA THR A 475 -0.44 13.39 3.71
C THR A 475 -1.37 12.52 2.88
N ASN A 476 -1.82 11.38 3.40
CA ASN A 476 -2.75 10.50 2.70
C ASN A 476 -4.08 11.21 2.40
N HIS A 477 -4.73 11.80 3.42
CA HIS A 477 -5.99 12.51 3.21
C HIS A 477 -5.84 13.74 2.32
N ALA A 478 -4.72 14.48 2.41
CA ALA A 478 -4.47 15.61 1.51
C ALA A 478 -4.36 15.17 0.04
N ILE A 479 -3.66 14.06 -0.23
CA ILE A 479 -3.50 13.52 -1.59
C ILE A 479 -4.84 12.99 -2.11
N LEU A 480 -5.55 12.19 -1.32
CA LEU A 480 -6.86 11.65 -1.71
C LEU A 480 -7.87 12.75 -2.00
N ALA A 481 -7.91 13.81 -1.18
CA ALA A 481 -8.76 14.96 -1.42
C ALA A 481 -8.45 15.61 -2.79
N CYS A 482 -7.18 15.89 -3.09
CA CYS A 482 -6.77 16.47 -4.37
C CYS A 482 -7.11 15.59 -5.59
N LEU A 483 -7.02 14.27 -5.45
CA LEU A 483 -7.30 13.34 -6.55
C LEU A 483 -8.81 13.15 -6.82
N SER A 484 -9.65 13.39 -5.81
CA SER A 484 -11.11 13.16 -5.88
C SER A 484 -11.91 14.30 -6.55
N VAL A 485 -11.35 15.50 -6.65
CA VAL A 485 -12.07 16.71 -7.12
C VAL A 485 -11.97 16.86 -8.65
N SER A 486 -13.10 17.11 -9.31
CA SER A 486 -13.18 17.26 -10.78
C SER A 486 -12.55 18.56 -11.29
N GLU A 487 -12.70 19.66 -10.55
CA GLU A 487 -12.07 20.95 -10.85
C GLU A 487 -10.79 21.11 -10.02
N ARG A 488 -9.66 20.78 -10.65
CA ARG A 488 -8.35 20.72 -9.97
C ARG A 488 -7.75 22.11 -9.85
N ASN A 489 -7.54 22.59 -8.63
CA ASN A 489 -6.75 23.80 -8.39
C ASN A 489 -5.25 23.43 -8.32
N ILE A 490 -4.45 23.98 -9.24
CA ILE A 490 -3.01 23.73 -9.35
C ILE A 490 -2.29 24.01 -8.02
N ASN A 491 -2.64 25.11 -7.35
CA ASN A 491 -1.97 25.51 -6.12
C ASN A 491 -2.25 24.55 -4.95
N GLN A 492 -3.44 23.94 -4.89
CA GLN A 492 -3.74 22.92 -3.88
C GLN A 492 -2.88 21.67 -4.08
N ILE A 493 -2.78 21.20 -5.33
CA ILE A 493 -1.99 20.00 -5.67
C ILE A 493 -0.52 20.24 -5.36
N LEU A 494 0.04 21.38 -5.82
CA LEU A 494 1.44 21.72 -5.55
C LEU A 494 1.73 21.82 -4.05
N GLN A 495 0.82 22.39 -3.26
CA GLN A 495 1.00 22.48 -1.82
C GLN A 495 0.91 21.10 -1.14
N CYS A 496 0.04 20.22 -1.61
CA CYS A 496 -0.07 18.85 -1.12
C CYS A 496 1.21 18.04 -1.42
N LEU A 497 1.77 18.20 -2.61
CA LEU A 497 3.05 17.57 -2.98
C LEU A 497 4.21 18.12 -2.15
N TYR A 498 4.20 19.42 -1.87
CA TYR A 498 5.18 20.04 -0.99
C TYR A 498 5.11 19.47 0.43
N LEU A 499 3.91 19.28 0.98
CA LEU A 499 3.71 18.58 2.26
C LEU A 499 4.27 17.15 2.24
N LEU A 500 3.99 16.37 1.19
CA LEU A 500 4.49 15.01 1.05
C LEU A 500 6.03 14.95 1.02
N LYS A 501 6.66 15.86 0.28
CA LYS A 501 8.12 15.97 0.18
C LYS A 501 8.76 16.30 1.53
N GLU A 502 8.19 17.25 2.28
CA GLU A 502 8.69 17.63 3.60
C GLU A 502 8.47 16.52 4.64
N ALA A 503 7.34 15.81 4.57
CA ALA A 503 7.09 14.61 5.40
C ALA A 503 8.13 13.51 5.13
N TYR A 504 8.48 13.29 3.86
CA TYR A 504 9.52 12.33 3.50
C TYR A 504 10.90 12.74 4.00
N ALA A 505 11.26 14.02 3.90
CA ALA A 505 12.51 14.55 4.45
C ALA A 505 12.56 14.40 5.99
N TYR A 506 11.47 14.70 6.69
CA TYR A 506 11.35 14.52 8.14
C TYR A 506 11.56 13.08 8.60
N SER A 507 11.08 12.12 7.83
CA SER A 507 11.30 10.70 8.11
C SER A 507 12.78 10.31 8.08
N HIS A 508 13.64 11.11 7.43
CA HIS A 508 15.10 10.92 7.34
C HIS A 508 15.90 11.74 8.35
N ASP A 509 15.27 12.66 9.09
CA ASP A 509 15.96 13.53 10.04
C ASP A 509 16.32 12.77 11.34
N GLY A 510 17.62 12.59 11.61
CA GLY A 510 18.15 11.89 12.79
C GLY A 510 18.68 10.45 12.52
N ASN A 511 19.77 10.08 13.21
CA ASN A 511 20.53 8.82 13.02
C ASN A 511 19.85 7.53 13.54
N SER A 512 18.52 7.48 13.71
CA SER A 512 17.89 6.38 14.45
C SER A 512 17.01 5.45 13.62
N ILE A 513 17.19 4.16 13.88
CA ILE A 513 16.35 3.01 13.49
C ILE A 513 15.02 3.09 14.26
N ASN A 514 14.34 4.24 14.23
CA ASN A 514 13.06 4.41 14.90
C ASN A 514 11.98 3.77 14.02
N SER A 515 11.30 2.75 14.53
CA SER A 515 10.37 1.93 13.74
C SER A 515 9.26 2.78 13.09
N SER A 516 8.77 3.79 13.80
CA SER A 516 7.73 4.70 13.31
C SER A 516 8.16 5.59 12.14
N LYS A 517 9.43 6.02 12.10
CA LYS A 517 9.95 6.76 10.94
C LYS A 517 10.12 5.87 9.72
N LEU A 518 10.44 4.59 9.91
CA LEU A 518 10.46 3.60 8.83
C LEU A 518 9.04 3.33 8.30
N GLU A 519 8.05 3.20 9.19
CA GLU A 519 6.64 3.06 8.82
C GLU A 519 6.14 4.26 8.00
N LEU A 520 6.46 5.49 8.42
CA LEU A 520 6.14 6.70 7.64
C LEU A 520 6.80 6.68 6.25
N ARG A 521 8.05 6.21 6.14
CA ARG A 521 8.72 6.08 4.82
C ARG A 521 7.97 5.10 3.93
N SER A 522 7.61 3.93 4.44
CA SER A 522 6.81 2.96 3.68
C SER A 522 5.46 3.51 3.28
N GLY A 523 4.74 4.18 4.20
CA GLY A 523 3.43 4.76 3.91
C GLY A 523 3.49 5.84 2.82
N ILE A 524 4.51 6.72 2.84
CA ILE A 524 4.73 7.71 1.78
C ILE A 524 5.04 7.04 0.44
N LEU A 525 5.89 6.01 0.43
CA LEU A 525 6.22 5.28 -0.80
C LEU A 525 4.99 4.57 -1.36
N ASP A 526 4.15 3.99 -0.49
CA ASP A 526 2.90 3.37 -0.88
C ASP A 526 1.94 4.38 -1.50
N ILE A 527 1.80 5.58 -0.92
CA ILE A 527 1.00 6.68 -1.54
C ILE A 527 1.54 7.01 -2.94
N CYS A 528 2.87 7.12 -3.09
CA CYS A 528 3.49 7.39 -4.38
C CYS A 528 3.23 6.27 -5.40
N ARG A 529 3.39 5.00 -5.00
CA ARG A 529 3.23 3.83 -5.87
C ARG A 529 1.76 3.57 -6.25
N THR A 530 0.83 3.75 -5.32
CA THR A 530 -0.58 3.36 -5.47
C THR A 530 -1.48 4.47 -5.99
N HIS A 531 -1.17 5.73 -5.70
CA HIS A 531 -2.02 6.87 -6.05
C HIS A 531 -1.36 7.80 -7.05
N LEU A 532 -0.19 8.36 -6.72
CA LEU A 532 0.41 9.42 -7.54
C LEU A 532 1.00 8.93 -8.86
N LEU A 533 1.72 7.81 -8.86
CA LEU A 533 2.36 7.28 -10.06
C LEU A 533 1.31 6.80 -11.10
N PRO A 534 0.28 6.02 -10.74
CA PRO A 534 -0.81 5.71 -11.66
C PRO A 534 -1.54 6.95 -12.17
N TRP A 535 -1.76 7.94 -11.29
CA TRP A 535 -2.41 9.19 -11.69
C TRP A 535 -1.59 9.99 -12.70
N LEU A 536 -0.27 10.06 -12.52
CA LEU A 536 0.65 10.70 -13.46
C LEU A 536 0.59 10.01 -14.82
N VAL A 537 0.74 8.68 -14.86
CA VAL A 537 0.84 7.90 -16.10
C VAL A 537 -0.47 7.95 -16.89
N VAL A 538 -1.62 7.81 -16.23
CA VAL A 538 -2.93 7.84 -16.90
C VAL A 538 -3.33 9.25 -17.31
N GLY A 539 -2.96 10.26 -16.52
CA GLY A 539 -3.45 11.63 -16.67
C GLY A 539 -2.52 12.60 -17.42
N ILE A 540 -1.32 12.18 -17.85
CA ILE A 540 -0.28 13.10 -18.33
C ILE A 540 -0.73 13.99 -19.49
N ASN A 541 -1.57 13.47 -20.40
CA ASN A 541 -2.05 14.19 -21.59
C ASN A 541 -2.99 15.36 -21.26
N GLU A 542 -3.64 15.33 -20.08
CA GLU A 542 -4.56 16.36 -19.61
C GLU A 542 -3.98 17.18 -18.45
N MET A 543 -2.74 16.89 -18.04
CA MET A 543 -2.09 17.49 -16.88
C MET A 543 -1.32 18.76 -17.28
N GLU A 544 -1.41 19.80 -16.45
CA GLU A 544 -0.60 21.00 -16.65
C GLU A 544 0.89 20.76 -16.33
N GLU A 545 1.79 21.44 -17.04
CA GLU A 545 3.25 21.26 -16.92
C GLU A 545 3.74 21.43 -15.48
N ASP A 546 3.23 22.43 -14.76
CA ASP A 546 3.67 22.71 -13.38
C ASP A 546 3.28 21.59 -12.41
N ILE A 547 2.13 20.92 -12.60
CA ILE A 547 1.71 19.76 -11.79
C ILE A 547 2.62 18.57 -12.08
N ALA A 548 2.86 18.27 -13.36
CA ALA A 548 3.75 17.20 -13.77
C ALA A 548 5.17 17.42 -13.21
N LEU A 549 5.70 18.64 -13.29
CA LEU A 549 6.97 19.03 -12.69
C LEU A 549 7.00 18.79 -11.18
N GLY A 550 5.93 19.15 -10.46
CA GLY A 550 5.80 18.94 -9.02
C GLY A 550 5.87 17.45 -8.63
N LEU A 551 5.19 16.59 -9.39
CA LEU A 551 5.22 15.13 -9.19
C LEU A 551 6.61 14.56 -9.47
N LEU A 552 7.21 14.91 -10.60
CA LEU A 552 8.55 14.46 -10.98
C LEU A 552 9.62 14.93 -9.99
N GLU A 553 9.48 16.15 -9.45
CA GLU A 553 10.36 16.64 -8.40
C GLU A 553 10.20 15.85 -7.08
N THR A 554 8.97 15.45 -6.75
CA THR A 554 8.70 14.62 -5.58
C THR A 554 9.36 13.24 -5.73
N PHE A 555 9.17 12.58 -6.87
CA PHE A 555 9.82 11.30 -7.16
C PHE A 555 11.34 11.40 -7.20
N HIS A 556 11.88 12.48 -7.76
CA HIS A 556 13.32 12.74 -7.75
C HIS A 556 13.85 12.90 -6.33
N SER A 557 13.13 13.63 -5.47
CA SER A 557 13.52 13.82 -4.07
C SER A 557 13.56 12.49 -3.30
N ILE A 558 12.62 11.58 -3.60
CA ILE A 558 12.59 10.23 -3.02
C ILE A 558 13.83 9.42 -3.42
N LEU A 559 14.23 9.46 -4.70
CA LEU A 559 15.40 8.75 -5.20
C LEU A 559 16.73 9.35 -4.71
N LEU A 560 16.79 10.65 -4.42
CA LEU A 560 18.01 11.31 -3.93
C LEU A 560 18.36 10.97 -2.48
N LEU A 561 17.35 10.74 -1.64
CA LEU A 561 17.54 10.41 -0.22
C LEU A 561 17.98 8.93 -0.10
N HIS A 562 19.29 8.72 -0.01
CA HIS A 562 20.02 7.45 -0.08
C HIS A 562 19.69 6.44 1.06
N SER A 563 18.46 5.92 1.11
CA SER A 563 18.19 4.65 1.80
C SER A 563 18.14 3.53 0.74
N SER A 564 19.21 2.76 0.62
CA SER A 564 19.47 1.88 -0.53
C SER A 564 18.34 0.90 -0.85
N ILE A 565 17.62 0.39 0.14
CA ILE A 565 16.53 -0.58 -0.09
C ILE A 565 15.28 0.13 -0.63
N ASN A 566 14.77 1.14 0.08
CA ASN A 566 13.53 1.81 -0.30
C ASN A 566 13.63 2.57 -1.64
N SER A 567 14.78 3.21 -1.91
CA SER A 567 15.01 3.91 -3.17
C SER A 567 15.12 2.93 -4.34
N MET A 568 15.75 1.77 -4.13
CA MET A 568 15.85 0.71 -5.13
C MET A 568 14.48 0.12 -5.46
N GLU A 569 13.67 -0.24 -4.46
CA GLU A 569 12.32 -0.76 -4.73
C GLU A 569 11.43 0.26 -5.45
N PHE A 570 11.52 1.54 -5.08
CA PHE A 570 10.78 2.59 -5.79
C PHE A 570 11.29 2.78 -7.22
N ALA A 571 12.61 2.73 -7.44
CA ALA A 571 13.21 2.76 -8.76
C ALA A 571 12.77 1.57 -9.63
N GLU A 572 12.73 0.35 -9.08
CA GLU A 572 12.21 -0.83 -9.75
C GLU A 572 10.72 -0.68 -10.10
N THR A 573 9.93 -0.07 -9.20
CA THR A 573 8.52 0.22 -9.48
C THR A 573 8.38 1.19 -10.65
N LEU A 574 9.16 2.27 -10.69
CA LEU A 574 9.14 3.22 -11.82
C LEU A 574 9.46 2.49 -13.13
N ILE A 575 10.57 1.75 -13.16
CA ILE A 575 11.01 1.00 -14.35
C ILE A 575 9.96 -0.01 -14.82
N SER A 576 9.28 -0.70 -13.90
CA SER A 576 8.27 -1.70 -14.26
C SER A 576 7.10 -1.16 -15.09
N ILE A 577 6.88 0.16 -15.09
CA ILE A 577 5.81 0.83 -15.84
C ILE A 577 6.29 1.35 -17.22
N GLY A 578 7.57 1.18 -17.54
CA GLY A 578 8.14 1.70 -18.78
C GLY A 578 8.62 3.15 -18.65
N TRP A 579 9.36 3.46 -17.58
CA TRP A 579 9.72 4.84 -17.22
C TRP A 579 10.56 5.56 -18.27
N PHE A 580 11.41 4.84 -19.02
CA PHE A 580 12.20 5.48 -20.06
C PHE A 580 11.29 5.98 -21.18
N SER A 581 10.40 5.13 -21.66
CA SER A 581 9.41 5.45 -22.69
C SER A 581 8.50 6.60 -22.24
N PHE A 582 8.00 6.53 -21.00
CA PHE A 582 7.20 7.58 -20.38
C PHE A 582 7.96 8.92 -20.25
N SER A 583 9.25 8.88 -19.93
CA SER A 583 10.09 10.08 -19.85
C SER A 583 10.19 10.79 -21.20
N PHE A 584 10.39 10.06 -22.29
CA PHE A 584 10.44 10.66 -23.63
C PHE A 584 9.05 11.10 -24.13
N GLU A 585 7.99 10.42 -23.74
CA GLU A 585 6.61 10.89 -23.96
C GLU A 585 6.39 12.25 -23.28
N CYS A 586 6.81 12.40 -22.02
CA CYS A 586 6.73 13.69 -21.32
C CYS A 586 7.55 14.79 -22.01
N LEU A 587 8.73 14.48 -22.54
CA LEU A 587 9.55 15.43 -23.32
C LEU A 587 8.89 15.84 -24.64
N GLY A 588 8.12 14.94 -25.24
CA GLY A 588 7.32 15.20 -26.43
C GLY A 588 6.10 16.10 -26.15
N LEU A 589 5.44 15.88 -25.01
CA LEU A 589 4.26 16.65 -24.58
C LEU A 589 4.63 18.07 -24.11
N PHE A 590 5.71 18.21 -23.32
CA PHE A 590 6.08 19.48 -22.70
C PHE A 590 7.39 20.02 -23.26
N THR A 591 7.32 21.12 -24.01
CA THR A 591 8.47 21.71 -24.68
C THR A 591 9.31 22.67 -23.81
N GLY A 592 9.12 22.69 -22.50
CA GLY A 592 9.87 23.54 -21.58
C GLY A 592 11.26 22.99 -21.23
N ASP A 593 12.26 23.86 -21.09
CA ASP A 593 13.60 23.43 -20.63
C ASP A 593 13.61 22.98 -19.16
N ARG A 594 12.65 23.47 -18.36
CA ARG A 594 12.43 23.01 -16.98
C ARG A 594 12.08 21.53 -16.95
N MET A 595 11.14 21.10 -17.80
CA MET A 595 10.76 19.69 -17.94
C MET A 595 11.96 18.86 -18.41
N LYS A 596 12.67 19.33 -19.45
CA LYS A 596 13.85 18.63 -19.98
C LYS A 596 14.89 18.35 -18.89
N ASN A 597 15.27 19.37 -18.15
CA ASN A 597 16.27 19.23 -17.09
C ASN A 597 15.76 18.33 -15.95
N ARG A 598 14.49 18.44 -15.58
CA ARG A 598 13.89 17.61 -14.52
C ARG A 598 13.92 16.13 -14.88
N ILE A 599 13.54 15.78 -16.10
CA ILE A 599 13.51 14.39 -16.56
C ILE A 599 14.91 13.79 -16.58
N TYR A 600 15.91 14.48 -17.13
CA TYR A 600 17.27 13.95 -17.15
C TYR A 600 17.89 13.81 -15.76
N LEU A 601 17.64 14.74 -14.85
CA LEU A 601 18.09 14.61 -13.46
C LEU A 601 17.42 13.43 -12.75
N LEU A 602 16.12 13.23 -12.96
CA LEU A 602 15.41 12.07 -12.42
C LEU A 602 15.95 10.76 -12.99
N LEU A 603 16.17 10.68 -14.31
CA LEU A 603 16.80 9.53 -14.96
C LEU A 603 18.18 9.25 -14.37
N SER A 604 18.96 10.29 -14.08
CA SER A 604 20.24 10.11 -13.40
C SER A 604 20.10 9.46 -12.02
N SER A 605 19.22 9.95 -11.16
CA SER A 605 19.04 9.37 -9.82
C SER A 605 18.42 7.98 -9.86
N LEU A 606 17.62 7.71 -10.90
CA LEU A 606 17.13 6.38 -11.20
C LEU A 606 18.31 5.44 -11.52
N MET A 607 19.28 5.87 -12.32
CA MET A 607 20.48 5.06 -12.61
C MET A 607 21.27 4.78 -11.34
N ASP A 608 21.47 5.79 -10.49
CA ASP A 608 22.18 5.62 -9.20
C ASP A 608 21.50 4.57 -8.32
N SER A 609 20.16 4.57 -8.29
CA SER A 609 19.38 3.60 -7.49
C SER A 609 19.42 2.18 -8.06
N LEU A 610 19.47 2.03 -9.38
CA LEU A 610 19.40 0.72 -10.05
C LEU A 610 20.76 0.04 -10.26
N LEU A 611 21.82 0.82 -10.45
CA LEU A 611 23.16 0.34 -10.77
C LEU A 611 24.19 0.64 -9.67
N GLY A 612 23.86 1.51 -8.72
CA GLY A 612 24.77 1.96 -7.66
C GLY A 612 25.91 2.85 -8.15
N ASN A 613 26.84 3.14 -7.24
CA ASN A 613 28.16 3.76 -7.51
C ASN A 613 28.12 5.08 -8.31
N ASP A 614 27.17 5.97 -8.03
CA ASP A 614 27.00 7.25 -8.74
C ASP A 614 26.91 7.11 -10.28
N SER A 615 26.41 5.96 -10.75
CA SER A 615 26.39 5.59 -12.16
C SER A 615 25.67 6.61 -13.06
N GLY A 616 24.74 7.40 -12.52
CA GLY A 616 23.99 8.44 -13.21
C GLY A 616 24.76 9.72 -13.48
N GLN A 617 25.97 9.89 -12.93
CA GLN A 617 26.81 11.08 -13.13
C GLN A 617 26.92 11.55 -14.59
N PRO A 618 27.13 10.69 -15.61
CA PRO A 618 27.19 11.13 -17.00
C PRO A 618 25.94 11.88 -17.46
N ILE A 619 24.75 11.46 -17.00
CA ILE A 619 23.49 12.12 -17.35
C ILE A 619 23.39 13.49 -16.68
N ARG A 620 23.78 13.63 -15.40
CA ARG A 620 23.80 14.93 -14.71
C ARG A 620 24.69 15.94 -15.41
N GLU A 621 25.88 15.51 -15.80
CA GLU A 621 26.86 16.37 -16.47
C GLU A 621 26.39 16.81 -17.86
N ALA A 622 25.69 15.93 -18.59
CA ALA A 622 25.24 16.20 -19.95
C ALA A 622 23.82 16.80 -20.05
N ALA A 623 23.04 16.86 -18.96
CA ALA A 623 21.60 17.14 -18.98
C ALA A 623 21.18 18.38 -19.81
N LEU A 624 21.97 19.45 -19.77
CA LEU A 624 21.70 20.68 -20.53
C LEU A 624 21.82 20.49 -22.05
N HIS A 625 22.71 19.61 -22.47
CA HIS A 625 23.09 19.38 -23.87
C HIS A 625 22.34 18.19 -24.49
N LEU A 626 21.67 17.37 -23.70
CA LEU A 626 20.87 16.26 -24.21
C LEU A 626 19.59 16.77 -24.93
N PRO A 627 19.25 16.17 -26.09
CA PRO A 627 18.07 16.50 -26.90
C PRO A 627 16.79 15.95 -26.28
N ARG A 628 15.64 16.20 -26.90
CA ARG A 628 14.33 15.72 -26.42
C ARG A 628 13.85 14.46 -27.15
N ASP A 629 14.23 14.31 -28.41
CA ASP A 629 13.87 13.17 -29.23
C ASP A 629 14.89 12.02 -29.02
N PRO A 630 14.44 10.78 -28.76
CA PRO A 630 15.35 9.63 -28.69
C PRO A 630 16.16 9.40 -29.99
N ILE A 631 15.64 9.78 -31.16
CA ILE A 631 16.38 9.71 -32.44
C ILE A 631 17.57 10.68 -32.45
N ASP A 632 17.41 11.87 -31.87
CA ASP A 632 18.50 12.84 -31.75
C ASP A 632 19.59 12.37 -30.77
N LEU A 633 19.23 11.56 -29.76
CA LEU A 633 20.23 10.90 -28.91
C LEU A 633 21.11 9.94 -29.73
N LEU A 634 20.49 9.14 -30.61
CA LEU A 634 21.20 8.26 -31.53
C LEU A 634 22.09 9.03 -32.50
N PHE A 635 21.65 10.21 -32.93
CA PHE A 635 22.47 11.10 -33.75
C PHE A 635 23.70 11.59 -32.99
N LEU A 636 23.56 12.04 -31.74
CA LEU A 636 24.69 12.45 -30.90
C LEU A 636 25.68 11.31 -30.66
N LEU A 637 25.17 10.09 -30.47
CA LEU A 637 26.03 8.92 -30.32
C LEU A 637 26.91 8.72 -31.57
N GLY A 638 26.37 8.90 -32.76
CA GLY A 638 27.08 8.75 -34.03
C GLY A 638 28.05 9.90 -34.41
N GLN A 639 28.20 10.95 -33.59
CA GLN A 639 29.08 12.08 -33.89
C GLN A 639 30.55 11.82 -33.51
N ARG A 640 31.47 12.50 -34.21
CA ARG A 640 32.91 12.41 -33.94
C ARG A 640 33.31 13.34 -32.79
N SER A 641 33.99 12.79 -31.79
CA SER A 641 34.36 13.43 -30.52
C SER A 641 35.39 14.57 -30.59
N THR A 642 35.95 14.91 -31.76
CA THR A 642 37.22 15.64 -31.84
C THR A 642 37.17 17.16 -31.62
N ASN A 643 36.00 17.81 -31.63
CA ASN A 643 35.91 19.29 -31.64
C ASN A 643 34.96 19.93 -30.61
N SER A 644 34.25 19.16 -29.77
CA SER A 644 33.28 19.67 -28.80
C SER A 644 33.52 19.08 -27.42
N LEU A 645 33.78 19.94 -26.44
CA LEU A 645 34.07 19.55 -25.06
C LEU A 645 32.93 18.74 -24.41
N ASP A 646 31.68 19.03 -24.76
CA ASP A 646 30.50 18.43 -24.10
C ASP A 646 30.05 17.10 -24.72
N LEU A 647 30.51 16.78 -25.94
CA LEU A 647 30.04 15.61 -26.69
C LEU A 647 30.44 14.27 -26.06
N PRO A 648 31.66 14.07 -25.51
CA PRO A 648 32.00 12.82 -24.82
C PRO A 648 31.07 12.53 -23.63
N SER A 649 30.73 13.55 -22.83
CA SER A 649 29.78 13.41 -21.71
C SER A 649 28.38 13.07 -22.22
N CYS A 650 27.92 13.71 -23.30
CA CYS A 650 26.65 13.37 -23.94
C CYS A 650 26.63 11.92 -24.44
N GLN A 651 27.71 11.46 -25.09
CA GLN A 651 27.80 10.09 -25.59
C GLN A 651 27.79 9.06 -24.45
N SER A 652 28.49 9.33 -23.36
CA SER A 652 28.46 8.48 -22.16
C SER A 652 27.06 8.41 -21.54
N ALA A 653 26.36 9.55 -21.45
CA ALA A 653 24.97 9.60 -20.97
C ALA A 653 24.02 8.80 -21.88
N VAL A 654 24.14 8.95 -23.20
CA VAL A 654 23.32 8.23 -24.18
C VAL A 654 23.56 6.73 -24.09
N LEU A 655 24.82 6.28 -24.00
CA LEU A 655 25.15 4.87 -23.81
C LEU A 655 24.55 4.32 -22.52
N LEU A 656 24.61 5.07 -21.42
CA LEU A 656 24.03 4.66 -20.14
C LEU A 656 22.50 4.52 -20.22
N ILE A 657 21.81 5.51 -20.79
CA ILE A 657 20.35 5.46 -20.96
C ILE A 657 19.95 4.23 -21.78
N MET A 658 20.60 4.01 -22.93
CA MET A 658 20.27 2.88 -23.79
C MET A 658 20.59 1.54 -23.14
N TYR A 659 21.78 1.41 -22.54
CA TYR A 659 22.16 0.21 -21.80
C TYR A 659 21.14 -0.14 -20.73
N THR A 660 20.78 0.81 -19.86
CA THR A 660 19.83 0.51 -18.77
C THR A 660 18.44 0.23 -19.32
N SER A 661 17.94 0.98 -20.31
CA SER A 661 16.65 0.69 -20.94
C SER A 661 16.60 -0.74 -21.54
N SER A 662 17.71 -1.19 -22.13
CA SER A 662 17.80 -2.54 -22.72
C SER A 662 17.83 -3.67 -21.69
N LEU A 663 18.19 -3.40 -20.43
CA LEU A 663 18.12 -4.39 -19.35
C LEU A 663 16.69 -4.73 -18.95
N TYR A 664 15.74 -3.84 -19.25
CA TYR A 664 14.33 -3.94 -18.87
C TYR A 664 13.41 -4.03 -20.10
N ASP A 665 13.95 -4.40 -21.26
CA ASP A 665 13.23 -4.57 -22.53
C ASP A 665 12.45 -3.32 -23.00
N GLU A 666 12.87 -2.12 -22.60
CA GLU A 666 12.29 -0.86 -23.06
C GLU A 666 12.89 -0.40 -24.39
N ARG A 667 12.04 -0.24 -25.41
CA ARG A 667 12.45 0.14 -26.77
C ARG A 667 12.31 1.64 -27.00
N LEU A 668 13.41 2.36 -26.84
CA LEU A 668 13.47 3.81 -27.09
C LEU A 668 13.43 4.19 -28.58
N ALA A 669 13.93 3.34 -29.46
CA ALA A 669 13.97 3.54 -30.90
C ALA A 669 14.02 2.18 -31.62
N ASP A 670 13.94 2.19 -32.96
CA ASP A 670 14.11 1.00 -33.78
C ASP A 670 15.51 0.40 -33.55
N GLU A 671 15.58 -0.89 -33.20
CA GLU A 671 16.80 -1.66 -32.93
C GLU A 671 17.84 -1.51 -34.05
N LYS A 672 17.40 -1.37 -35.31
CA LYS A 672 18.28 -1.14 -36.47
C LYS A 672 18.99 0.21 -36.42
N LEU A 673 18.27 1.26 -36.01
CA LEU A 673 18.83 2.60 -35.87
C LEU A 673 19.79 2.66 -34.69
N ILE A 674 19.43 2.03 -33.58
CA ILE A 674 20.30 1.94 -32.40
C ILE A 674 21.62 1.25 -32.76
N LEU A 675 21.54 0.09 -33.43
CA LEU A 675 22.73 -0.65 -33.84
C LEU A 675 23.60 0.17 -34.80
N ALA A 676 23.01 0.80 -35.82
CA ALA A 676 23.76 1.61 -36.77
C ALA A 676 24.50 2.77 -36.10
N SER A 677 23.85 3.48 -35.19
CA SER A 677 24.47 4.57 -34.42
C SER A 677 25.57 4.07 -33.47
N LEU A 678 25.36 2.90 -32.84
CA LEU A 678 26.35 2.27 -31.97
C LEU A 678 27.60 1.83 -32.76
N GLU A 679 27.40 1.22 -33.93
CA GLU A 679 28.50 0.84 -34.83
C GLU A 679 29.28 2.06 -35.31
N GLN A 680 28.58 3.14 -35.67
CA GLN A 680 29.22 4.40 -36.03
C GLN A 680 30.04 4.97 -34.86
N TYR A 681 29.53 4.92 -33.64
CA TYR A 681 30.27 5.33 -32.43
C TYR A 681 31.54 4.50 -32.22
N ILE A 682 31.45 3.17 -32.35
CA ILE A 682 32.59 2.25 -32.24
C ILE A 682 33.67 2.59 -33.26
N LEU A 683 33.28 2.75 -34.53
CA LEU A 683 34.20 3.02 -35.63
C LEU A 683 34.88 4.38 -35.49
N LEU A 684 34.15 5.41 -35.09
CA LEU A 684 34.69 6.76 -34.93
C LEU A 684 35.64 6.90 -33.73
N ASN A 685 35.39 6.14 -32.64
CA ASN A 685 36.16 6.23 -31.40
C ASN A 685 37.20 5.12 -31.24
N ARG A 686 37.48 4.32 -32.28
CA ARG A 686 38.48 3.22 -32.26
C ARG A 686 39.80 3.60 -31.59
N GLY A 687 40.31 4.80 -31.88
CA GLY A 687 41.59 5.29 -31.34
C GLY A 687 41.56 5.63 -29.84
N ASN A 688 40.38 5.90 -29.27
CA ASN A 688 40.23 6.24 -27.86
C ASN A 688 40.26 4.99 -26.96
N PHE A 689 39.81 3.84 -27.47
CA PHE A 689 39.82 2.60 -26.71
C PHE A 689 41.23 2.05 -26.47
N HIS A 690 42.20 2.32 -27.35
CA HIS A 690 43.58 1.86 -27.16
C HIS A 690 44.34 2.59 -26.03
N ASN A 691 43.78 3.67 -25.49
CA ASN A 691 44.34 4.35 -24.32
C ASN A 691 43.72 3.74 -23.05
N ARG A 692 44.55 3.08 -22.24
CA ARG A 692 44.23 2.39 -20.95
C ARG A 692 43.53 3.27 -19.88
N THR A 693 43.22 4.52 -20.19
CA THR A 693 42.50 5.49 -19.35
C THR A 693 41.00 5.51 -19.63
N THR A 694 40.50 4.69 -20.56
CA THR A 694 39.06 4.57 -20.80
C THR A 694 38.37 3.87 -19.63
N ASP A 695 37.27 4.44 -19.16
CA ASP A 695 36.49 3.90 -18.04
C ASP A 695 35.93 2.53 -18.39
N ASN A 696 36.35 1.49 -17.65
CA ASN A 696 35.95 0.08 -17.82
C ASN A 696 34.41 -0.08 -17.91
N LEU A 697 33.66 0.78 -17.21
CA LEU A 697 32.20 0.81 -17.26
C LEU A 697 31.65 1.18 -18.65
N THR A 698 32.33 2.05 -19.40
CA THR A 698 31.90 2.44 -20.75
C THR A 698 32.06 1.28 -21.72
N VAL A 699 33.20 0.57 -21.67
CA VAL A 699 33.42 -0.64 -22.48
C VAL A 699 32.40 -1.72 -22.11
N THR A 700 32.14 -1.90 -20.82
CA THR A 700 31.14 -2.88 -20.34
C THR A 700 29.75 -2.59 -20.87
N ARG A 701 29.28 -1.34 -20.77
CA ARG A 701 27.97 -0.92 -21.32
C ARG A 701 27.91 -1.11 -22.84
N LEU A 702 28.99 -0.77 -23.54
CA LEU A 702 29.11 -0.90 -24.99
C LEU A 702 28.99 -2.37 -25.44
N VAL A 703 29.76 -3.27 -24.81
CA VAL A 703 29.73 -4.70 -25.12
C VAL A 703 28.35 -5.28 -24.85
N ASN A 704 27.76 -4.98 -23.68
CA ASN A 704 26.46 -5.51 -23.28
C ASN A 704 25.33 -5.00 -24.21
N LEU A 705 25.35 -3.73 -24.59
CA LEU A 705 24.36 -3.16 -25.52
C LEU A 705 24.53 -3.72 -26.94
N TYR A 706 25.77 -3.77 -27.46
CA TYR A 706 26.05 -4.29 -28.80
C TYR A 706 25.62 -5.76 -28.93
N SER A 707 25.99 -6.59 -27.94
CA SER A 707 25.61 -8.00 -27.90
C SER A 707 24.10 -8.20 -27.75
N SER A 708 23.40 -7.35 -26.98
CA SER A 708 21.93 -7.42 -26.87
C SER A 708 21.26 -7.21 -28.23
N LEU A 709 21.64 -6.14 -28.94
CA LEU A 709 21.09 -5.80 -30.25
C LEU A 709 21.40 -6.88 -31.30
N ARG A 710 22.61 -7.45 -31.26
CA ARG A 710 23.00 -8.54 -32.15
C ARG A 710 22.30 -9.86 -31.83
N GLY A 711 22.04 -10.13 -30.55
CA GLY A 711 21.25 -11.27 -30.12
C GLY A 711 19.77 -11.18 -30.50
N LEU A 712 19.17 -9.98 -30.50
CA LEU A 712 17.80 -9.79 -30.99
C LEU A 712 17.69 -10.01 -32.50
N GLY A 713 18.70 -9.58 -33.27
CA GLY A 713 18.75 -9.76 -34.72
C GLY A 713 18.86 -11.22 -35.19
N SER A 714 19.30 -12.15 -34.33
CA SER A 714 19.30 -13.60 -34.65
C SER A 714 17.91 -14.24 -34.48
N MET A 715 17.04 -13.64 -33.66
CA MET A 715 15.67 -14.11 -33.42
C MET A 715 14.67 -13.61 -34.48
N ASN A 716 14.87 -12.41 -35.05
CA ASN A 716 13.95 -11.78 -36.01
C ASN A 716 14.72 -11.14 -37.19
N TYR A 717 14.61 -11.71 -38.40
CA TYR A 717 15.04 -11.16 -39.71
C TYR A 717 16.36 -10.34 -39.77
N GLN A 718 17.41 -10.92 -40.40
CA GLN A 718 18.73 -10.34 -40.70
C GLN A 718 18.86 -8.80 -40.59
N ILE A 719 19.21 -8.32 -39.40
CA ILE A 719 19.70 -6.96 -39.20
C ILE A 719 21.11 -6.90 -39.82
N HIS A 720 21.33 -6.03 -40.82
CA HIS A 720 22.66 -5.79 -41.37
C HIS A 720 23.55 -5.16 -40.30
N TYR A 721 24.77 -5.69 -40.13
CA TYR A 721 25.74 -5.24 -39.13
C TYR A 721 27.12 -5.01 -39.77
N SER A 722 27.93 -4.19 -39.12
CA SER A 722 29.31 -3.88 -39.52
C SER A 722 30.30 -4.88 -38.93
N ARG A 723 31.00 -5.62 -39.80
CA ARG A 723 32.07 -6.55 -39.39
C ARG A 723 33.24 -5.83 -38.72
N ASP A 724 33.57 -4.63 -39.18
CA ASP A 724 34.67 -3.84 -38.62
C ASP A 724 34.37 -3.41 -37.18
N ALA A 725 33.10 -3.06 -36.89
CA ALA A 725 32.68 -2.71 -35.54
C ALA A 725 32.68 -3.93 -34.60
N GLU A 726 32.19 -5.07 -35.10
CA GLU A 726 32.23 -6.34 -34.37
C GLU A 726 33.66 -6.78 -34.03
N GLU A 727 34.59 -6.67 -34.98
CA GLU A 727 35.99 -7.01 -34.75
C GLU A 727 36.62 -6.13 -33.66
N ILE A 728 36.28 -4.83 -33.62
CA ILE A 728 36.71 -3.94 -32.54
C ILE A 728 36.14 -4.41 -31.20
N ILE A 729 34.85 -4.77 -31.13
CA ILE A 729 34.24 -5.30 -29.89
C ILE A 729 34.95 -6.57 -29.42
N PHE A 730 35.25 -7.50 -30.31
CA PHE A 730 36.00 -8.71 -29.95
C PHE A 730 37.42 -8.39 -29.48
N GLN A 731 38.08 -7.39 -30.08
CA GLN A 731 39.39 -6.92 -29.59
C GLN A 731 39.31 -6.36 -28.17
N LEU A 732 38.27 -5.59 -27.83
CA LEU A 732 38.09 -5.06 -26.47
C LEU A 732 37.90 -6.20 -25.44
N ILE A 733 37.09 -7.19 -25.77
CA ILE A 733 36.87 -8.38 -24.92
C ILE A 733 38.16 -9.17 -24.75
N ASN A 734 38.91 -9.38 -25.85
CA ASN A 734 40.15 -10.17 -25.83
C ASN A 734 41.33 -9.48 -25.15
N ASN A 735 41.28 -8.16 -24.95
CA ASN A 735 42.31 -7.39 -24.25
C ASN A 735 42.05 -7.22 -22.74
N ASP A 736 41.11 -7.99 -22.18
CA ASP A 736 40.68 -7.93 -20.77
C ASP A 736 40.14 -6.55 -20.33
N GLU A 737 39.60 -5.77 -21.28
CA GLU A 737 38.94 -4.48 -21.01
C GLU A 737 37.45 -4.63 -20.67
N TRP A 738 36.92 -5.85 -20.69
CA TRP A 738 35.55 -6.19 -20.35
C TRP A 738 35.51 -7.20 -19.19
N ASP A 739 34.60 -6.99 -18.24
CA ASP A 739 34.39 -7.86 -17.09
C ASP A 739 32.92 -8.26 -16.96
N LEU A 740 32.66 -9.57 -17.05
CA LEU A 740 31.30 -10.15 -17.01
C LEU A 740 30.58 -9.84 -15.69
N LEU A 741 31.34 -9.73 -14.58
CA LEU A 741 30.79 -9.53 -13.24
C LEU A 741 30.67 -8.05 -12.83
N SER A 742 31.21 -7.14 -13.65
CA SER A 742 31.25 -5.71 -13.32
C SER A 742 29.93 -4.99 -13.54
N ALA A 743 29.03 -5.53 -14.36
CA ALA A 743 27.73 -4.92 -14.62
C ALA A 743 26.65 -5.96 -14.94
N ARG A 744 25.39 -5.53 -14.84
CA ARG A 744 24.24 -6.33 -15.24
C ARG A 744 24.30 -6.66 -16.74
N ILE A 745 23.84 -7.84 -17.11
CA ILE A 745 23.81 -8.27 -18.51
C ILE A 745 22.46 -8.90 -18.82
N HIS A 746 21.88 -8.50 -19.96
CA HIS A 746 20.65 -9.07 -20.45
C HIS A 746 20.88 -10.51 -20.93
N THR A 747 19.92 -11.41 -20.73
CA THR A 747 20.08 -12.84 -21.08
C THR A 747 20.32 -13.05 -22.58
N VAL A 748 19.69 -12.24 -23.44
CA VAL A 748 19.91 -12.25 -24.90
C VAL A 748 21.34 -11.83 -25.26
N SER A 749 21.87 -10.82 -24.56
CA SER A 749 23.26 -10.35 -24.73
C SER A 749 24.25 -11.43 -24.31
N LEU A 750 24.03 -12.03 -23.14
CA LEU A 750 24.85 -13.13 -22.63
C LEU A 750 24.84 -14.32 -23.58
N LYS A 751 23.66 -14.71 -24.06
CA LYS A 751 23.52 -15.80 -25.03
C LYS A 751 24.30 -15.53 -26.31
N TRP A 752 24.19 -14.33 -26.87
CA TRP A 752 24.91 -13.96 -28.08
C TRP A 752 26.43 -14.00 -27.89
N LEU A 753 26.95 -13.54 -26.74
CA LEU A 753 28.39 -13.60 -26.44
C LEU A 753 28.88 -15.05 -26.45
N PHE A 754 28.13 -15.96 -25.83
CA PHE A 754 28.46 -17.39 -25.79
C PHE A 754 28.29 -18.11 -27.14
N GLN A 755 27.74 -17.44 -28.15
CA GLN A 755 27.70 -17.94 -29.53
C GLN A 755 28.95 -17.59 -30.34
N GLN A 756 29.83 -16.71 -29.83
CA GLN A 756 30.96 -16.20 -30.59
C GLN A 756 32.24 -16.99 -30.35
N GLU A 757 32.74 -17.65 -31.40
CA GLU A 757 33.97 -18.44 -31.33
C GLU A 757 35.23 -17.58 -31.04
N ASN A 758 35.26 -16.35 -31.58
CA ASN A 758 36.42 -15.45 -31.53
C ASN A 758 36.81 -14.95 -30.12
N ILE A 759 35.92 -15.12 -29.13
CA ILE A 759 36.12 -14.64 -27.75
C ILE A 759 36.11 -15.77 -26.72
N ILE A 760 36.11 -17.04 -27.16
CA ILE A 760 36.03 -18.23 -26.29
C ILE A 760 37.12 -18.21 -25.20
N ASN A 761 38.35 -17.80 -25.53
CA ASN A 761 39.46 -17.78 -24.56
C ASN A 761 39.22 -16.77 -23.43
N SER A 762 38.77 -15.57 -23.77
CA SER A 762 38.44 -14.54 -22.77
C SER A 762 37.20 -14.90 -21.98
N LEU A 763 36.18 -15.51 -22.61
CA LEU A 763 35.04 -16.07 -21.89
C LEU A 763 35.45 -17.15 -20.90
N SER A 764 36.40 -18.01 -21.24
CA SER A 764 36.97 -19.02 -20.32
C SER A 764 37.55 -18.36 -19.05
N HIS A 765 38.29 -17.26 -19.21
CA HIS A 765 38.83 -16.50 -18.08
C HIS A 765 37.73 -15.87 -17.21
N GLN A 766 36.68 -15.31 -17.84
CA GLN A 766 35.54 -14.71 -17.14
C GLN A 766 34.71 -15.74 -16.39
N ILE A 767 34.49 -16.93 -16.97
CA ILE A 767 33.82 -18.05 -16.31
C ILE A 767 34.64 -18.53 -15.11
N LEU A 768 35.97 -18.64 -15.25
CA LEU A 768 36.82 -19.01 -14.12
C LEU A 768 36.74 -17.98 -12.99
N LYS A 769 36.70 -16.68 -13.32
CA LYS A 769 36.50 -15.61 -12.34
C LYS A 769 35.13 -15.72 -11.64
N PHE A 770 34.06 -16.01 -12.38
CA PHE A 770 32.74 -16.30 -11.82
C PHE A 770 32.76 -17.50 -10.87
N CYS A 771 33.40 -18.60 -11.25
CA CYS A 771 33.48 -19.78 -10.40
C CYS A 771 34.20 -19.50 -9.08
N ARG A 772 35.24 -18.65 -9.10
CA ARG A 772 35.94 -18.20 -7.89
C ARG A 772 35.05 -17.34 -6.98
N SER A 773 34.27 -16.41 -7.55
CA SER A 773 33.40 -15.53 -6.75
C SER A 773 32.26 -16.30 -6.10
N TYR A 774 31.66 -17.26 -6.82
CA TYR A 774 30.54 -18.06 -6.31
C TYR A 774 30.88 -18.81 -5.01
N ASN A 775 32.09 -19.38 -4.91
CA ASN A 775 32.50 -20.17 -3.74
C ASN A 775 32.99 -19.32 -2.55
N LEU A 776 33.04 -17.99 -2.66
CA LEU A 776 33.38 -17.10 -1.54
C LEU A 776 32.15 -16.70 -0.70
N GLU A 777 30.94 -16.77 -1.27
CA GLU A 777 29.71 -16.25 -0.66
C GLU A 777 29.10 -17.15 0.42
N GLU A 778 29.52 -18.42 0.55
CA GLU A 778 28.99 -19.33 1.60
C GLU A 778 29.59 -19.10 2.99
N ALA A 779 30.71 -18.39 3.13
CA ALA A 779 31.45 -18.34 4.41
C ALA A 779 31.44 -16.98 5.12
N ASP A 780 31.27 -15.85 4.44
CA ASP A 780 31.34 -14.56 5.10
C ASP A 780 30.72 -13.47 4.21
N ILE A 781 29.78 -12.70 4.79
CA ILE A 781 29.46 -11.29 4.49
C ILE A 781 28.16 -11.00 3.70
N ILE A 782 27.20 -10.48 4.47
CA ILE A 782 26.01 -9.66 4.16
C ILE A 782 26.37 -8.32 3.44
N ILE A 783 27.49 -8.24 2.73
CA ILE A 783 28.02 -7.00 2.12
C ILE A 783 28.59 -7.33 0.74
N GLY A 784 27.71 -7.41 -0.26
CA GLY A 784 28.13 -7.68 -1.64
C GLY A 784 27.02 -7.46 -2.65
N ASN A 785 26.57 -6.21 -2.81
CA ASN A 785 25.84 -5.68 -3.97
C ASN A 785 24.90 -6.65 -4.72
N ASN A 786 23.59 -6.57 -4.43
CA ASN A 786 22.47 -7.17 -5.21
C ASN A 786 22.43 -6.79 -6.72
N TYR A 787 23.49 -6.20 -7.26
CA TYR A 787 23.61 -5.78 -8.66
C TYR A 787 24.20 -6.86 -9.58
N GLN A 788 24.57 -8.05 -9.08
CA GLN A 788 25.08 -9.14 -9.92
C GLN A 788 23.92 -10.00 -10.47
N THR A 789 23.64 -9.88 -11.78
CA THR A 789 22.56 -10.64 -12.45
C THR A 789 23.01 -11.99 -13.03
N VAL A 790 24.31 -12.18 -13.25
CA VAL A 790 24.82 -13.48 -13.70
C VAL A 790 24.94 -14.37 -12.48
N ASN A 791 23.91 -15.16 -12.24
CA ASN A 791 23.91 -16.20 -11.22
C ASN A 791 24.04 -17.57 -11.88
N VAL A 792 24.16 -18.62 -11.06
CA VAL A 792 24.27 -20.00 -11.55
C VAL A 792 23.04 -20.43 -12.33
N GLN A 793 21.84 -19.92 -11.98
CA GLN A 793 20.61 -20.19 -12.72
C GLN A 793 20.72 -19.73 -14.18
N THR A 794 21.07 -18.45 -14.41
CA THR A 794 21.20 -17.88 -15.75
C THR A 794 22.23 -18.63 -16.60
N LEU A 795 23.37 -19.01 -16.01
CA LEU A 795 24.38 -19.81 -16.71
C LEU A 795 23.91 -21.25 -16.96
N SER A 796 23.16 -21.86 -16.05
CA SER A 796 22.65 -23.22 -16.21
C SER A 796 21.65 -23.33 -17.37
N GLU A 797 20.76 -22.34 -17.49
CA GLU A 797 19.83 -22.23 -18.62
C GLU A 797 20.58 -22.02 -19.93
N LEU A 798 21.62 -21.17 -19.92
CA LEU A 798 22.47 -20.98 -21.09
C LEU A 798 23.14 -22.29 -21.51
N VAL A 799 23.77 -23.00 -20.59
CA VAL A 799 24.44 -24.29 -20.84
C VAL A 799 23.47 -25.37 -21.29
N SER A 800 22.19 -25.30 -20.90
CA SER A 800 21.17 -26.26 -21.35
C SER A 800 20.79 -26.13 -22.82
N THR A 801 21.16 -25.04 -23.50
CA THR A 801 20.79 -24.79 -24.90
C THR A 801 21.91 -25.16 -25.87
N GLU A 802 21.58 -25.90 -26.94
CA GLU A 802 22.52 -26.42 -27.95
C GLU A 802 23.18 -25.33 -28.82
N ASP A 803 22.57 -24.16 -28.91
CA ASP A 803 22.93 -23.13 -29.87
C ASP A 803 24.02 -22.18 -29.37
N ASN A 804 24.83 -22.58 -28.39
CA ASN A 804 25.94 -21.80 -27.85
C ASN A 804 27.11 -22.67 -27.34
N TYR A 805 28.24 -22.04 -27.01
CA TYR A 805 29.45 -22.72 -26.55
C TYR A 805 29.54 -22.90 -25.03
N GLY A 806 28.50 -22.60 -24.26
CA GLY A 806 28.53 -22.64 -22.79
C GLY A 806 28.95 -23.99 -22.22
N ALA A 807 28.27 -25.07 -22.61
CA ALA A 807 28.63 -26.41 -22.17
C ALA A 807 30.07 -26.78 -22.56
N ARG A 808 30.46 -26.49 -23.81
CA ARG A 808 31.83 -26.70 -24.30
C ARG A 808 32.86 -25.90 -23.51
N LEU A 809 32.58 -24.65 -23.17
CA LEU A 809 33.45 -23.76 -22.40
C LEU A 809 33.74 -24.34 -21.02
N PHE A 810 32.73 -24.79 -20.28
CA PHE A 810 32.92 -25.42 -18.96
C PHE A 810 33.75 -26.69 -19.05
N VAL A 811 33.47 -27.58 -20.01
CA VAL A 811 34.23 -28.83 -20.20
C VAL A 811 35.68 -28.54 -20.61
N CYS A 812 35.90 -27.60 -21.53
CA CYS A 812 37.24 -27.20 -21.96
C CYS A 812 38.02 -26.50 -20.85
N LEU A 813 37.38 -25.63 -20.05
CA LEU A 813 38.01 -24.98 -18.90
C LEU A 813 38.47 -26.03 -17.87
N LEU A 814 37.63 -27.02 -17.57
CA LEU A 814 37.99 -28.11 -16.67
C LEU A 814 39.15 -28.96 -17.22
N ALA A 815 39.23 -29.15 -18.54
CA ALA A 815 40.36 -29.84 -19.19
C ALA A 815 41.65 -28.99 -19.17
N GLN A 816 41.56 -27.69 -19.43
CA GLN A 816 42.69 -26.75 -19.40
C GLN A 816 43.32 -26.67 -18.01
N LEU A 817 42.50 -26.60 -16.95
CA LEU A 817 42.98 -26.59 -15.56
C LEU A 817 43.77 -27.85 -15.20
N LEU A 818 43.55 -28.98 -15.89
CA LEU A 818 44.34 -30.19 -15.72
C LEU A 818 45.71 -30.08 -16.39
N GLU A 819 45.74 -29.58 -17.63
CA GLU A 819 46.95 -29.50 -18.45
C GLU A 819 47.94 -28.45 -17.93
N GLU A 820 47.44 -27.34 -17.38
CA GLU A 820 48.25 -26.21 -16.92
C GLU A 820 48.70 -26.30 -15.45
N GLU A 821 48.52 -27.45 -14.77
CA GLU A 821 48.70 -27.58 -13.31
C GLU A 821 47.94 -26.49 -12.54
N GLY A 822 46.65 -26.30 -12.87
CA GLY A 822 45.77 -25.32 -12.25
C GLY A 822 45.74 -25.44 -10.73
N ARG A 823 45.50 -24.32 -10.04
CA ARG A 823 45.38 -24.34 -8.57
C ARG A 823 44.21 -25.25 -8.19
N GLU A 824 44.42 -26.14 -7.22
CA GLU A 824 43.38 -27.05 -6.70
C GLU A 824 42.06 -26.32 -6.37
N TYR A 825 42.17 -25.12 -5.80
CA TYR A 825 41.04 -24.25 -5.53
C TYR A 825 40.20 -23.92 -6.78
N ASP A 826 40.83 -23.62 -7.91
CA ASP A 826 40.14 -23.26 -9.15
C ASP A 826 39.37 -24.45 -9.73
N ILE A 827 39.97 -25.64 -9.62
CA ILE A 827 39.37 -26.90 -10.08
C ILE A 827 38.11 -27.19 -9.25
N ILE A 828 38.21 -27.11 -7.92
CA ILE A 828 37.07 -27.29 -7.02
C ILE A 828 35.97 -26.27 -7.33
N CYS A 829 36.35 -25.01 -7.58
CA CYS A 829 35.38 -23.97 -7.90
C CYS A 829 34.58 -24.28 -9.17
N VAL A 830 35.25 -24.72 -10.24
CA VAL A 830 34.59 -25.10 -11.51
C VAL A 830 33.72 -26.34 -11.32
N LEU A 831 34.21 -27.38 -10.63
CA LEU A 831 33.45 -28.60 -10.36
C LEU A 831 32.17 -28.32 -9.57
N ASN A 832 32.25 -27.50 -8.51
CA ASN A 832 31.10 -27.13 -7.67
C ASN A 832 30.05 -26.35 -8.46
N VAL A 833 30.48 -25.39 -9.30
CA VAL A 833 29.55 -24.64 -10.16
C VAL A 833 28.89 -25.58 -11.16
N MET A 834 29.64 -26.45 -11.85
CA MET A 834 29.07 -27.42 -12.78
C MET A 834 28.07 -28.37 -12.10
N ALA A 835 28.38 -28.86 -10.90
CA ALA A 835 27.48 -29.71 -10.12
C ALA A 835 26.19 -28.98 -9.73
N THR A 836 26.31 -27.70 -9.35
CA THR A 836 25.16 -26.85 -9.03
C THR A 836 24.33 -26.53 -10.28
N MET A 837 24.96 -26.32 -11.44
CA MET A 837 24.24 -26.08 -12.70
C MET A 837 23.38 -27.27 -13.10
N VAL A 838 23.92 -28.49 -12.99
CA VAL A 838 23.15 -29.72 -13.26
C VAL A 838 21.98 -29.87 -12.29
N LEU A 839 22.17 -29.51 -11.02
CA LEU A 839 21.12 -29.54 -10.01
C LEU A 839 19.99 -28.54 -10.31
N VAL A 840 20.37 -27.32 -10.69
CA VAL A 840 19.46 -26.21 -10.95
C VAL A 840 18.68 -26.44 -12.24
N CYS A 841 19.38 -26.80 -13.32
CA CYS A 841 18.82 -27.10 -14.63
C CYS A 841 19.31 -28.48 -15.11
N PRO A 842 18.56 -29.56 -14.84
CA PRO A 842 18.92 -30.93 -15.26
C PRO A 842 19.24 -31.06 -16.76
N ALA A 843 18.59 -30.28 -17.62
CA ALA A 843 18.85 -30.25 -19.05
C ALA A 843 20.29 -29.82 -19.42
N ALA A 844 20.97 -29.05 -18.56
CA ALA A 844 22.39 -28.71 -18.75
C ALA A 844 23.29 -29.96 -18.76
N CYS A 845 22.88 -31.02 -18.08
CA CYS A 845 23.61 -32.27 -18.02
C CYS A 845 23.77 -32.94 -19.39
N GLU A 846 22.75 -32.85 -20.23
CA GLU A 846 22.78 -33.43 -21.58
C GLU A 846 23.84 -32.76 -22.43
N GLN A 847 23.89 -31.43 -22.42
CA GLN A 847 24.87 -30.66 -23.17
C GLN A 847 26.29 -30.88 -22.64
N LEU A 848 26.49 -30.90 -21.33
CA LEU A 848 27.79 -31.23 -20.74
C LEU A 848 28.26 -32.64 -21.15
N SER A 849 27.33 -33.60 -21.20
CA SER A 849 27.58 -34.98 -21.62
C SER A 849 27.98 -35.06 -23.10
N LEU A 850 27.22 -34.41 -23.99
CA LEU A 850 27.51 -34.34 -25.42
C LEU A 850 28.86 -33.67 -25.71
N HIS A 851 29.28 -32.72 -24.88
CA HIS A 851 30.57 -32.04 -24.99
C HIS A 851 31.74 -32.77 -24.30
N GLY A 852 31.54 -33.99 -23.79
CA GLY A 852 32.62 -34.87 -23.38
C GLY A 852 33.04 -34.74 -21.91
N ILE A 853 32.15 -34.31 -21.01
CA ILE A 853 32.45 -34.23 -19.57
C ILE A 853 33.01 -35.55 -18.99
N ALA A 854 32.49 -36.70 -19.41
CA ALA A 854 33.00 -37.99 -18.97
C ALA A 854 34.44 -38.26 -19.45
N THR A 855 34.77 -37.86 -20.69
CA THR A 855 36.15 -37.97 -21.19
C THR A 855 37.11 -37.09 -20.38
N THR A 856 36.67 -35.89 -20.00
CA THR A 856 37.45 -34.98 -19.14
C THR A 856 37.65 -35.57 -17.74
N ILE A 857 36.57 -36.04 -17.09
CA ILE A 857 36.64 -36.68 -15.76
C ILE A 857 37.55 -37.91 -15.80
N ARG A 858 37.44 -38.76 -16.83
CA ARG A 858 38.36 -39.90 -17.02
C ARG A 858 39.81 -39.44 -17.04
N THR A 859 40.11 -38.38 -17.77
CA THR A 859 41.50 -37.87 -17.89
C THR A 859 42.03 -37.41 -16.53
N TRP A 860 41.21 -36.73 -15.73
CA TRP A 860 41.50 -36.37 -14.34
C TRP A 860 41.80 -37.60 -13.46
N CYS A 861 40.94 -38.62 -13.50
CA CYS A 861 41.10 -39.82 -12.68
C CYS A 861 42.39 -40.62 -12.97
N TYR A 862 42.98 -40.49 -14.16
CA TYR A 862 44.16 -41.27 -14.58
C TYR A 862 45.47 -40.49 -14.64
N LEU A 863 45.46 -39.17 -14.85
CA LEU A 863 46.71 -38.37 -14.86
C LEU A 863 47.12 -37.86 -13.48
N SER A 864 46.16 -37.58 -12.60
CA SER A 864 46.44 -37.02 -11.28
C SER A 864 46.86 -38.13 -10.31
N ASN A 865 48.16 -38.42 -10.23
CA ASN A 865 48.72 -39.50 -9.39
C ASN A 865 48.43 -39.39 -7.88
N SER A 866 47.84 -38.28 -7.42
CA SER A 866 47.23 -38.14 -6.10
C SER A 866 46.20 -37.00 -6.09
N LEU A 867 44.93 -37.28 -6.38
CA LEU A 867 43.86 -36.31 -6.10
C LEU A 867 43.74 -36.13 -4.58
N SER A 868 43.55 -34.89 -4.13
CA SER A 868 43.13 -34.63 -2.75
C SER A 868 41.73 -35.19 -2.51
N THR A 869 41.42 -35.55 -1.26
CA THR A 869 40.08 -35.99 -0.85
C THR A 869 39.01 -34.97 -1.25
N THR A 870 39.27 -33.68 -1.10
CA THR A 870 38.33 -32.59 -1.46
C THR A 870 38.03 -32.53 -2.95
N THR A 871 39.07 -32.62 -3.80
CA THR A 871 38.88 -32.63 -5.25
C THR A 871 38.17 -33.89 -5.69
N TYR A 872 38.53 -35.04 -5.12
CA TYR A 872 37.89 -36.32 -5.43
C TYR A 872 36.40 -36.30 -5.07
N MET A 873 36.03 -35.81 -3.88
CA MET A 873 34.62 -35.65 -3.48
C MET A 873 33.85 -34.71 -4.41
N SER A 874 34.46 -33.61 -4.86
CA SER A 874 33.84 -32.69 -5.82
C SER A 874 33.55 -33.36 -7.17
N ILE A 875 34.44 -34.25 -7.63
CA ILE A 875 34.23 -35.09 -8.81
C ILE A 875 33.08 -36.09 -8.57
N LEU A 876 33.03 -36.73 -7.40
CA LEU A 876 31.95 -37.67 -7.08
C LEU A 876 30.58 -36.99 -7.07
N ILE A 877 30.47 -35.78 -6.51
CA ILE A 877 29.24 -34.99 -6.52
C ILE A 877 28.81 -34.66 -7.95
N LEU A 878 29.73 -34.16 -8.79
CA LEU A 878 29.42 -33.89 -10.19
C LEU A 878 28.98 -35.15 -10.94
N VAL A 879 29.66 -36.27 -10.74
CA VAL A 879 29.31 -37.55 -11.37
C VAL A 879 27.92 -38.02 -10.94
N PHE A 880 27.62 -37.95 -9.64
CA PHE A 880 26.30 -38.33 -9.13
C PHE A 880 25.21 -37.44 -9.72
N ASN A 881 25.37 -36.12 -9.67
CA ASN A 881 24.39 -35.17 -10.21
C ASN A 881 24.21 -35.36 -11.73
N THR A 882 25.30 -35.67 -12.44
CA THR A 882 25.25 -35.96 -13.88
C THR A 882 24.41 -37.21 -14.15
N LEU A 883 24.73 -38.32 -13.48
CA LEU A 883 24.05 -39.61 -13.68
C LEU A 883 22.59 -39.59 -13.18
N SER A 884 22.26 -38.76 -12.19
CA SER A 884 20.91 -38.67 -11.63
C SER A 884 19.95 -37.87 -12.53
N SER A 885 20.50 -37.01 -13.37
CA SER A 885 19.76 -36.04 -14.17
C SER A 885 19.71 -36.36 -15.66
N VAL A 886 20.72 -37.05 -16.19
CA VAL A 886 20.87 -37.28 -17.63
C VAL A 886 19.87 -38.32 -18.16
N HIS A 887 19.34 -38.07 -19.36
CA HIS A 887 18.55 -39.07 -20.07
C HIS A 887 19.42 -40.29 -20.48
N PRO A 888 18.93 -41.53 -20.28
CA PRO A 888 19.69 -42.76 -20.54
C PRO A 888 20.27 -42.84 -21.96
N GLU A 889 19.57 -42.31 -22.96
CA GLU A 889 19.98 -42.36 -24.37
C GLU A 889 21.33 -41.65 -24.61
N THR A 890 21.55 -40.50 -23.95
CA THR A 890 22.76 -39.68 -24.09
C THR A 890 24.02 -40.39 -23.58
N LEU A 891 23.87 -41.33 -22.64
CA LEU A 891 24.98 -42.08 -22.03
C LEU A 891 25.38 -43.34 -22.80
N SER A 892 24.52 -43.85 -23.69
CA SER A 892 24.62 -45.20 -24.27
C SER A 892 25.86 -45.45 -25.13
N VAL A 893 26.58 -44.40 -25.56
CA VAL A 893 27.70 -44.50 -26.51
C VAL A 893 29.09 -44.28 -25.87
N ASP A 894 29.17 -43.75 -24.64
CA ASP A 894 30.44 -43.29 -24.07
C ASP A 894 31.16 -44.36 -23.22
N GLN A 895 32.25 -44.92 -23.75
CA GLN A 895 33.10 -45.88 -23.05
C GLN A 895 33.89 -45.28 -21.87
N SER A 896 33.94 -43.95 -21.75
CA SER A 896 34.67 -43.28 -20.68
C SER A 896 34.14 -43.66 -19.29
N TRP A 897 32.82 -43.87 -19.18
CA TRP A 897 32.18 -44.26 -17.93
C TRP A 897 32.71 -45.58 -17.37
N VAL A 898 33.04 -46.57 -18.21
CA VAL A 898 33.65 -47.84 -17.75
C VAL A 898 34.96 -47.57 -17.02
N ALA A 899 35.82 -46.74 -17.61
CA ALA A 899 37.13 -46.41 -17.04
C ALA A 899 37.00 -45.60 -15.75
N ILE A 900 36.09 -44.62 -15.71
CA ILE A 900 35.81 -43.80 -14.51
C ILE A 900 35.33 -44.70 -13.37
N THR A 901 34.33 -45.56 -13.64
CA THR A 901 33.77 -46.46 -12.62
C THR A 901 34.80 -47.46 -12.11
N MET A 902 35.61 -48.04 -13.01
CA MET A 902 36.71 -48.93 -12.60
C MET A 902 37.70 -48.21 -11.68
N LYS A 903 38.02 -46.95 -11.97
CA LYS A 903 38.93 -46.16 -11.14
C LYS A 903 38.31 -45.77 -9.79
N MET A 904 37.03 -45.39 -9.76
CA MET A 904 36.31 -45.14 -8.50
C MET A 904 36.27 -46.38 -7.60
N MET A 905 36.02 -47.56 -8.18
CA MET A 905 36.07 -48.82 -7.44
C MET A 905 37.48 -49.11 -6.90
N GLU A 906 38.53 -48.88 -7.70
CA GLU A 906 39.92 -49.05 -7.27
C GLU A 906 40.31 -48.11 -6.11
N CYS A 907 39.86 -46.85 -6.15
CA CYS A 907 40.20 -45.83 -5.17
C CYS A 907 39.41 -45.95 -3.86
N SER A 908 38.13 -46.34 -3.93
CA SER A 908 37.21 -46.22 -2.79
C SER A 908 36.71 -47.54 -2.23
N ILE A 909 36.81 -48.67 -2.94
CA ILE A 909 36.35 -49.97 -2.42
C ILE A 909 37.55 -50.73 -1.84
N PRO A 910 37.55 -51.06 -0.53
CA PRO A 910 38.68 -51.73 0.09
C PRO A 910 38.89 -53.13 -0.50
N SER A 911 40.16 -53.47 -0.77
CA SER A 911 40.55 -54.81 -1.21
C SER A 911 40.53 -55.85 -0.08
N LYS A 912 40.45 -55.40 1.17
CA LYS A 912 40.36 -56.24 2.37
C LYS A 912 38.93 -56.24 2.89
N GLU A 913 38.53 -57.36 3.48
CA GLU A 913 37.23 -57.55 4.12
C GLU A 913 37.10 -56.57 5.31
N VAL A 914 36.29 -55.53 5.13
CA VAL A 914 35.93 -54.56 6.18
C VAL A 914 34.40 -54.51 6.25
N ASP A 915 33.87 -54.49 7.47
CA ASP A 915 32.44 -54.47 7.79
C ASP A 915 31.85 -53.05 7.93
N ILE A 916 32.69 -52.03 8.07
CA ILE A 916 32.32 -50.61 8.12
C ILE A 916 33.05 -49.86 6.99
N LEU A 917 32.29 -49.18 6.14
CA LEU A 917 32.81 -48.41 5.02
C LEU A 917 33.00 -46.94 5.38
N SER A 918 33.92 -46.25 4.68
CA SER A 918 34.04 -44.79 4.80
C SER A 918 32.95 -44.09 4.00
N ASP A 919 32.70 -42.82 4.32
CA ASP A 919 31.76 -41.97 3.58
C ASP A 919 32.09 -41.95 2.08
N GLU A 920 33.36 -41.84 1.70
CA GLU A 920 33.79 -41.92 0.30
C GLU A 920 33.35 -43.25 -0.37
N SER A 921 33.52 -44.37 0.32
CA SER A 921 33.08 -45.69 -0.18
C SER A 921 31.57 -45.76 -0.34
N LEU A 922 30.80 -45.21 0.62
CA LEU A 922 29.34 -45.18 0.58
C LEU A 922 28.83 -44.31 -0.57
N PHE A 923 29.45 -43.15 -0.80
CA PHE A 923 29.15 -42.28 -1.95
C PHE A 923 29.33 -43.05 -3.26
N VAL A 924 30.47 -43.73 -3.41
CA VAL A 924 30.75 -44.53 -4.59
C VAL A 924 29.71 -45.63 -4.74
N ILE A 925 29.33 -46.35 -3.68
CA ILE A 925 28.25 -47.35 -3.74
C ILE A 925 26.92 -46.72 -4.21
N GLY A 926 26.62 -45.49 -3.79
CA GLY A 926 25.47 -44.73 -4.29
C GLY A 926 25.53 -44.50 -5.81
N ILE A 927 26.69 -44.07 -6.32
CA ILE A 927 26.93 -43.91 -7.77
C ILE A 927 26.80 -45.26 -8.50
N LEU A 928 27.38 -46.33 -7.97
CA LEU A 928 27.30 -47.66 -8.58
C LEU A 928 25.83 -48.14 -8.66
N SER A 929 25.04 -47.89 -7.62
CA SER A 929 23.61 -48.19 -7.59
C SER A 929 22.84 -47.46 -8.68
N LEU A 930 23.18 -46.19 -8.91
CA LEU A 930 22.58 -45.36 -9.96
C LEU A 930 22.96 -45.84 -11.37
N ILE A 931 24.22 -46.24 -11.60
CA ILE A 931 24.66 -46.86 -12.87
C ILE A 931 23.88 -48.15 -13.14
N LEU A 932 23.70 -48.99 -12.12
CA LEU A 932 22.93 -50.23 -12.23
C LEU A 932 21.45 -49.93 -12.54
N HIS A 933 20.85 -48.89 -11.93
CA HIS A 933 19.51 -48.43 -12.27
C HIS A 933 19.41 -48.00 -13.75
N LEU A 934 20.32 -47.14 -14.23
CA LEU A 934 20.33 -46.66 -15.62
C LEU A 934 20.43 -47.79 -16.65
N SER A 935 21.12 -48.89 -16.31
CA SER A 935 21.21 -50.07 -17.17
C SER A 935 19.90 -50.81 -17.41
N THR A 936 18.91 -50.63 -16.54
CA THR A 936 17.57 -51.17 -16.79
C THR A 936 16.87 -50.50 -17.98
N ASN A 937 17.30 -49.30 -18.35
CA ASN A 937 16.86 -48.55 -19.52
C ASN A 937 17.87 -48.63 -20.69
N LYS A 938 18.71 -49.67 -20.73
CA LYS A 938 19.73 -49.94 -21.79
C LYS A 938 20.85 -48.90 -21.89
N ALA A 939 21.13 -48.15 -20.83
CA ALA A 939 22.28 -47.24 -20.75
C ALA A 939 23.41 -47.83 -19.91
N LEU A 940 24.67 -47.52 -20.22
CA LEU A 940 25.83 -47.98 -19.43
C LEU A 940 25.93 -49.51 -19.21
N GLU A 941 25.48 -50.32 -20.18
CA GLU A 941 25.43 -51.79 -20.03
C GLU A 941 26.81 -52.41 -19.74
N GLU A 942 27.86 -52.02 -20.45
CA GLU A 942 29.22 -52.53 -20.21
C GLU A 942 29.77 -52.10 -18.84
N THR A 943 29.47 -50.86 -18.42
CA THR A 943 29.82 -50.36 -17.08
C THR A 943 29.13 -51.19 -16.01
N SER A 944 27.83 -51.47 -16.19
CA SER A 944 27.06 -52.30 -15.24
C SER A 944 27.60 -53.72 -15.13
N LYS A 945 28.03 -54.34 -16.23
CA LYS A 945 28.71 -55.66 -16.22
C LYS A 945 30.00 -55.60 -15.39
N ALA A 946 30.81 -54.56 -15.57
CA ALA A 946 32.04 -54.39 -14.79
C ALA A 946 31.79 -54.27 -13.27
N ILE A 947 30.67 -53.64 -12.88
CA ILE A 947 30.24 -53.56 -11.48
C ILE A 947 29.77 -54.93 -10.97
N LEU A 948 28.82 -55.56 -11.68
CA LEU A 948 28.14 -56.79 -11.26
C LEU A 948 29.08 -57.97 -11.01
N PHE A 949 30.16 -58.06 -11.79
CA PHE A 949 31.16 -59.14 -11.70
C PHE A 949 32.44 -58.73 -10.96
N ASN A 950 32.46 -57.57 -10.29
CA ASN A 950 33.63 -57.12 -9.55
C ASN A 950 33.85 -57.95 -8.28
N THR A 951 34.98 -58.65 -8.19
CA THR A 951 35.29 -59.55 -7.07
C THR A 951 35.42 -58.83 -5.72
N CYS A 952 35.90 -57.58 -5.70
CA CYS A 952 36.03 -56.81 -4.46
C CYS A 952 34.65 -56.40 -3.91
N ILE A 953 33.75 -55.94 -4.77
CA ILE A 953 32.38 -55.59 -4.36
C ILE A 953 31.63 -56.85 -3.90
N ILE A 954 31.74 -57.97 -4.63
CA ILE A 954 31.12 -59.23 -4.22
C ILE A 954 31.62 -59.66 -2.84
N SER A 955 32.93 -59.60 -2.58
CA SER A 955 33.49 -59.91 -1.26
C SER A 955 33.00 -58.96 -0.17
N MET A 956 32.99 -57.65 -0.44
CA MET A 956 32.49 -56.62 0.47
C MET A 956 31.03 -56.84 0.85
N VAL A 957 30.15 -57.08 -0.14
CA VAL A 957 28.72 -57.34 0.09
C VAL A 957 28.55 -58.58 0.98
N ASN A 958 29.27 -59.67 0.69
CA ASN A 958 29.21 -60.88 1.51
C ASN A 958 29.68 -60.61 2.96
N THR A 959 30.78 -59.88 3.14
CA THR A 959 31.33 -59.55 4.47
C THR A 959 30.35 -58.71 5.28
N VAL A 960 29.82 -57.62 4.71
CA VAL A 960 28.87 -56.71 5.38
C VAL A 960 27.59 -57.46 5.75
N VAL A 961 27.04 -58.26 4.84
CA VAL A 961 25.81 -59.03 5.08
C VAL A 961 26.03 -60.14 6.11
N CYS A 962 27.16 -60.85 6.06
CA CYS A 962 27.50 -61.87 7.06
C CYS A 962 27.64 -61.24 8.45
N ALA A 963 28.35 -60.11 8.55
CA ALA A 963 28.53 -59.37 9.79
C ALA A 963 27.16 -58.93 10.35
N ALA A 964 26.32 -58.29 9.54
CA ALA A 964 24.97 -57.87 9.94
C ALA A 964 24.08 -59.05 10.35
N SER A 965 24.07 -60.14 9.56
CA SER A 965 23.24 -61.32 9.81
C SER A 965 23.66 -62.10 11.06
N SER A 966 24.94 -61.99 11.46
CA SER A 966 25.49 -62.59 12.67
C SER A 966 25.04 -61.88 13.96
N LYS A 967 24.67 -60.59 13.89
CA LYS A 967 24.19 -59.81 15.06
C LYS A 967 22.85 -60.30 15.59
N GLY A 968 22.04 -60.94 14.77
CA GLY A 968 20.72 -61.43 15.18
C GLY A 968 19.83 -60.30 15.73
N PRO A 969 19.18 -60.47 16.89
CA PRO A 969 18.30 -59.44 17.46
C PRO A 969 18.94 -58.08 17.72
N ALA A 970 20.26 -58.01 17.94
CA ALA A 970 20.97 -56.76 18.17
C ALA A 970 21.08 -55.87 16.91
N LEU A 971 20.70 -56.38 15.73
CA LEU A 971 20.69 -55.61 14.49
C LEU A 971 19.72 -54.42 14.54
N VAL A 972 18.67 -54.49 15.38
CA VAL A 972 17.66 -53.41 15.48
C VAL A 972 18.27 -52.09 15.99
N ASP A 973 19.34 -52.17 16.78
CA ASP A 973 20.05 -51.00 17.34
C ASP A 973 21.05 -50.39 16.34
N HIS A 974 21.16 -50.96 15.12
CA HIS A 974 21.99 -50.45 14.04
C HIS A 974 21.11 -49.86 12.93
N ASP A 975 20.69 -48.62 13.12
CA ASP A 975 19.86 -47.85 12.19
C ASP A 975 20.69 -46.92 11.28
N GLU A 976 20.01 -46.08 10.48
CA GLU A 976 20.63 -45.08 9.61
C GLU A 976 21.55 -44.09 10.35
N GLY A 977 21.45 -43.93 11.67
CA GLY A 977 22.33 -43.08 12.46
C GLY A 977 23.65 -43.76 12.90
N THR A 978 23.80 -45.06 12.62
CA THR A 978 25.00 -45.83 12.95
C THR A 978 25.79 -46.19 11.70
N SER A 979 27.12 -46.12 11.75
CA SER A 979 27.97 -46.45 10.59
C SER A 979 27.76 -47.87 10.06
N THR A 980 27.45 -48.84 10.94
CA THR A 980 27.10 -50.20 10.50
C THR A 980 25.75 -50.27 9.80
N GLY A 981 24.73 -49.56 10.30
CA GLY A 981 23.40 -49.53 9.69
C GLY A 981 23.43 -48.80 8.35
N GLU A 982 24.11 -47.65 8.28
CA GLU A 982 24.33 -46.90 7.04
C GLU A 982 25.05 -47.74 5.98
N THR A 983 26.16 -48.39 6.34
CA THR A 983 26.88 -49.32 5.45
C THR A 983 25.97 -50.43 4.91
N LEU A 984 25.16 -51.02 5.77
CA LEU A 984 24.22 -52.07 5.37
C LEU A 984 23.13 -51.57 4.43
N ILE A 985 22.58 -50.37 4.68
CA ILE A 985 21.53 -49.78 3.84
C ILE A 985 22.03 -49.58 2.41
N PHE A 986 23.22 -48.97 2.24
CA PHE A 986 23.82 -48.78 0.92
C PHE A 986 24.12 -50.11 0.20
N VAL A 987 24.58 -51.14 0.93
CA VAL A 987 24.79 -52.48 0.37
C VAL A 987 23.47 -53.12 -0.09
N LEU A 988 22.38 -52.93 0.66
CA LEU A 988 21.06 -53.43 0.28
C LEU A 988 20.48 -52.71 -0.94
N LEU A 989 20.65 -51.38 -1.03
CA LEU A 989 20.28 -50.60 -2.21
C LEU A 989 21.06 -51.07 -3.44
N LEU A 990 22.38 -51.23 -3.31
CA LEU A 990 23.23 -51.78 -4.37
C LEU A 990 22.75 -53.15 -4.82
N HIS A 991 22.40 -54.04 -3.89
CA HIS A 991 21.88 -55.36 -4.21
C HIS A 991 20.56 -55.30 -4.98
N TYR A 992 19.62 -54.45 -4.57
CA TYR A 992 18.34 -54.28 -5.27
C TYR A 992 18.56 -53.88 -6.74
N PHE A 993 19.35 -52.83 -6.98
CA PHE A 993 19.63 -52.36 -8.33
C PHE A 993 20.48 -53.36 -9.12
N ALA A 994 21.38 -54.10 -8.47
CA ALA A 994 22.17 -55.16 -9.10
C ALA A 994 21.28 -56.29 -9.64
N VAL A 995 20.28 -56.74 -8.88
CA VAL A 995 19.34 -57.79 -9.33
C VAL A 995 18.51 -57.31 -10.52
N LYS A 996 17.98 -56.08 -10.49
CA LYS A 996 17.23 -55.51 -11.62
C LYS A 996 18.11 -55.36 -12.86
N SER A 997 19.31 -54.80 -12.70
CA SER A 997 20.28 -54.61 -13.76
C SER A 997 20.61 -55.94 -14.42
N LEU A 998 21.00 -56.94 -13.62
CA LEU A 998 21.39 -58.28 -14.10
C LEU A 998 20.30 -58.95 -14.93
N HIS A 999 19.03 -58.81 -14.51
CA HIS A 999 17.90 -59.32 -15.30
C HIS A 999 17.73 -58.57 -16.64
N ALA A 1000 17.87 -57.25 -16.64
CA ALA A 1000 17.67 -56.41 -17.83
C ALA A 1000 18.78 -56.61 -18.88
N ILE A 1001 20.04 -56.66 -18.45
CA ILE A 1001 21.20 -56.70 -19.37
C ILE A 1001 21.59 -58.12 -19.78
N LEU A 1002 21.31 -59.13 -18.95
CA LEU A 1002 21.70 -60.52 -19.16
C LEU A 1002 20.50 -61.48 -18.93
N PRO A 1003 19.40 -61.34 -19.70
CA PRO A 1003 18.23 -62.20 -19.53
C PRO A 1003 18.59 -63.67 -19.78
N GLY A 1004 18.23 -64.53 -18.83
CA GLY A 1004 18.48 -65.98 -18.89
C GLY A 1004 19.89 -66.42 -18.46
N PHE A 1005 20.78 -65.50 -18.07
CA PHE A 1005 22.12 -65.85 -17.57
C PHE A 1005 22.09 -66.50 -16.18
N VAL A 1006 21.17 -66.06 -15.33
CA VAL A 1006 21.09 -66.44 -13.93
C VAL A 1006 20.03 -67.50 -13.71
N ASP A 1007 20.38 -68.58 -13.01
CA ASP A 1007 19.39 -69.45 -12.38
C ASP A 1007 18.94 -68.78 -11.07
N TRP A 1008 17.76 -68.14 -11.07
CA TRP A 1008 17.26 -67.40 -9.91
C TRP A 1008 16.97 -68.30 -8.71
N GLN A 1009 16.73 -69.59 -8.93
CA GLN A 1009 16.56 -70.55 -7.83
C GLN A 1009 17.87 -70.77 -7.05
N SER A 1010 19.03 -70.40 -7.59
CA SER A 1010 20.33 -70.46 -6.88
C SER A 1010 20.45 -69.50 -5.69
N PHE A 1011 19.55 -68.51 -5.59
CA PHE A 1011 19.44 -67.65 -4.41
C PHE A 1011 18.81 -68.35 -3.21
N PHE A 1012 18.16 -69.50 -3.43
CA PHE A 1012 17.85 -70.44 -2.36
C PHE A 1012 19.09 -71.25 -1.99
N ALA A 1013 19.22 -71.61 -0.71
CA ALA A 1013 20.44 -72.20 -0.16
C ALA A 1013 20.99 -73.36 -1.03
N SER A 1014 22.19 -73.16 -1.57
CA SER A 1014 22.93 -74.21 -2.28
C SER A 1014 23.41 -75.29 -1.30
N THR A 1015 23.83 -76.43 -1.83
CA THR A 1015 24.41 -77.53 -1.04
C THR A 1015 25.65 -77.14 -0.21
N ASN A 1016 26.25 -75.97 -0.45
CA ASN A 1016 27.31 -75.38 0.38
C ASN A 1016 27.03 -73.91 0.70
N PRO A 1017 26.51 -73.58 1.90
CA PRO A 1017 26.15 -72.21 2.27
C PRO A 1017 27.37 -71.24 2.37
N SER A 1018 28.60 -71.72 2.25
CA SER A 1018 29.81 -70.88 2.32
C SER A 1018 30.34 -70.40 0.96
N GLU A 1019 29.77 -70.82 -0.18
CA GLU A 1019 30.31 -70.44 -1.50
C GLU A 1019 29.66 -69.12 -2.01
N PRO A 1020 30.43 -68.05 -2.25
CA PRO A 1020 29.89 -66.77 -2.70
C PRO A 1020 29.35 -66.87 -4.14
N LEU A 1021 28.32 -66.08 -4.44
CA LEU A 1021 27.78 -65.96 -5.79
C LEU A 1021 28.84 -65.33 -6.73
N ALA A 1022 28.81 -65.70 -8.01
CA ALA A 1022 29.75 -65.18 -9.01
C ALA A 1022 29.49 -63.71 -9.40
N PHE A 1023 28.44 -63.11 -8.84
CA PHE A 1023 27.97 -61.75 -9.08
C PHE A 1023 27.42 -61.17 -7.77
N ILE A 1024 27.18 -59.87 -7.75
CA ILE A 1024 26.58 -59.18 -6.58
C ILE A 1024 25.20 -59.77 -6.28
N GLY A 1025 25.09 -60.49 -5.17
CA GLY A 1025 23.85 -61.13 -4.77
C GLY A 1025 23.80 -61.46 -3.28
N ILE A 1026 22.63 -61.31 -2.68
CA ILE A 1026 22.33 -61.68 -1.29
C ILE A 1026 21.31 -62.81 -1.32
N ARG A 1027 21.57 -63.89 -0.59
CA ARG A 1027 20.65 -65.04 -0.56
C ARG A 1027 19.37 -64.70 0.19
N CYS A 1028 18.28 -65.37 -0.19
CA CYS A 1028 16.95 -65.15 0.40
C CYS A 1028 16.95 -65.37 1.92
N HIS A 1029 17.75 -66.32 2.41
CA HIS A 1029 17.90 -66.58 3.85
C HIS A 1029 18.40 -65.35 4.61
N ASP A 1030 19.43 -64.69 4.07
CA ASP A 1030 20.08 -63.56 4.75
C ASP A 1030 19.19 -62.34 4.66
N LEU A 1031 18.57 -62.08 3.50
CA LEU A 1031 17.53 -61.05 3.36
C LEU A 1031 16.40 -61.23 4.38
N CYS A 1032 15.93 -62.47 4.60
CA CYS A 1032 14.89 -62.75 5.59
C CYS A 1032 15.35 -62.49 7.03
N ARG A 1033 16.62 -62.77 7.36
CA ARG A 1033 17.19 -62.44 8.68
C ARG A 1033 17.28 -60.93 8.89
N LEU A 1034 17.75 -60.19 7.88
CA LEU A 1034 17.81 -58.73 7.91
C LEU A 1034 16.39 -58.13 8.03
N LEU A 1035 15.43 -58.68 7.30
CA LEU A 1035 14.03 -58.27 7.36
C LEU A 1035 13.40 -58.54 8.75
N HIS A 1036 13.79 -59.63 9.41
CA HIS A 1036 13.28 -59.98 10.73
C HIS A 1036 13.86 -59.07 11.83
N PHE A 1037 15.18 -58.84 11.83
CA PHE A 1037 15.88 -58.15 12.92
C PHE A 1037 16.28 -56.69 12.67
N GLY A 1038 16.24 -56.20 11.43
CA GLY A 1038 16.73 -54.86 11.08
C GLY A 1038 15.83 -53.69 11.48
N SER A 1039 16.37 -52.46 11.37
CA SER A 1039 15.62 -51.20 11.50
C SER A 1039 14.61 -51.00 10.35
N THR A 1040 13.76 -49.99 10.43
CA THR A 1040 12.73 -49.71 9.41
C THR A 1040 13.32 -49.55 8.01
N VAL A 1041 14.40 -48.77 7.84
CA VAL A 1041 15.04 -48.53 6.53
C VAL A 1041 15.69 -49.80 5.97
N ILE A 1042 16.36 -50.58 6.83
CA ILE A 1042 16.91 -51.89 6.46
C ILE A 1042 15.79 -52.82 5.98
N LYS A 1043 14.64 -52.86 6.68
CA LYS A 1043 13.48 -53.66 6.27
C LYS A 1043 12.90 -53.21 4.93
N ILE A 1044 12.86 -51.91 4.65
CA ILE A 1044 12.42 -51.38 3.35
C ILE A 1044 13.32 -51.95 2.24
N ALA A 1045 14.62 -51.70 2.30
CA ALA A 1045 15.56 -52.13 1.26
C ALA A 1045 15.62 -53.67 1.12
N ALA A 1046 15.63 -54.41 2.23
CA ALA A 1046 15.63 -55.87 2.22
C ALA A 1046 14.32 -56.44 1.63
N SER A 1047 13.16 -55.83 1.94
CA SER A 1047 11.86 -56.28 1.43
C SER A 1047 11.72 -56.08 -0.09
N TYR A 1048 12.21 -54.96 -0.62
CA TYR A 1048 12.23 -54.70 -2.06
C TYR A 1048 13.16 -55.67 -2.79
N SER A 1049 14.35 -55.91 -2.25
CA SER A 1049 15.29 -56.90 -2.78
C SER A 1049 14.68 -58.30 -2.83
N LEU A 1050 14.02 -58.71 -1.74
CA LEU A 1050 13.35 -60.01 -1.66
C LEU A 1050 12.18 -60.12 -2.66
N LEU A 1051 11.38 -59.05 -2.78
CA LEU A 1051 10.27 -59.00 -3.74
C LEU A 1051 10.75 -59.12 -5.17
N GLU A 1052 11.82 -58.41 -5.51
CA GLU A 1052 12.40 -58.47 -6.85
C GLU A 1052 12.91 -59.89 -7.17
N LEU A 1053 13.66 -60.52 -6.24
CA LEU A 1053 14.09 -61.92 -6.40
C LEU A 1053 12.89 -62.86 -6.56
N PHE A 1054 11.83 -62.70 -5.76
CA PHE A 1054 10.66 -63.57 -5.80
C PHE A 1054 9.85 -63.40 -7.08
N LYS A 1055 9.79 -62.19 -7.66
CA LYS A 1055 9.24 -61.99 -9.00
C LYS A 1055 10.02 -62.81 -10.01
N ARG A 1056 11.36 -62.72 -10.01
CA ARG A 1056 12.20 -63.44 -10.97
C ARG A 1056 12.10 -64.96 -10.83
N ILE A 1057 12.09 -65.45 -9.59
CA ILE A 1057 11.90 -66.88 -9.30
C ILE A 1057 10.50 -67.34 -9.74
N SER A 1058 9.46 -66.56 -9.45
CA SER A 1058 8.09 -66.86 -9.89
C SER A 1058 7.97 -66.89 -11.40
N ASP A 1059 8.57 -65.93 -12.09
CA ASP A 1059 8.59 -65.89 -13.55
C ASP A 1059 9.32 -67.10 -14.11
N GLN A 1060 10.48 -67.48 -13.55
CA GLN A 1060 11.23 -68.67 -13.97
C GLN A 1060 10.39 -69.95 -13.78
N ILE A 1061 9.72 -70.11 -12.63
CA ILE A 1061 8.86 -71.28 -12.35
C ILE A 1061 7.65 -71.32 -13.29
N ASN A 1062 6.94 -70.20 -13.45
CA ASN A 1062 5.69 -70.14 -14.20
C ASN A 1062 5.89 -70.19 -15.72
N SER A 1063 6.92 -69.52 -16.24
CA SER A 1063 7.19 -69.45 -17.69
C SER A 1063 7.99 -70.65 -18.21
N ASN A 1064 8.96 -71.16 -17.43
CA ASN A 1064 9.81 -72.28 -17.86
C ASN A 1064 9.33 -73.65 -17.35
N HIS A 1065 8.24 -73.69 -16.55
CA HIS A 1065 7.72 -74.92 -15.94
C HIS A 1065 8.75 -75.71 -15.12
N GLU A 1066 9.67 -75.00 -14.46
CA GLU A 1066 10.70 -75.63 -13.62
C GLU A 1066 10.15 -76.05 -12.26
N GLU A 1067 10.60 -77.21 -11.76
CA GLU A 1067 10.31 -77.63 -10.38
C GLU A 1067 11.06 -76.76 -9.36
N LEU A 1068 10.40 -76.50 -8.23
CA LEU A 1068 10.95 -75.70 -7.13
C LEU A 1068 12.06 -76.49 -6.40
N ARG A 1069 13.29 -75.95 -6.41
CA ARG A 1069 14.49 -76.58 -5.84
C ARG A 1069 14.81 -76.14 -4.40
N CYS A 1070 13.84 -76.16 -3.50
CA CYS A 1070 14.12 -75.94 -2.07
C CYS A 1070 13.29 -76.86 -1.15
N THR A 1071 13.76 -77.05 0.08
CA THR A 1071 13.03 -77.87 1.06
C THR A 1071 11.78 -77.13 1.54
N ILE A 1072 10.70 -77.86 1.78
CA ILE A 1072 9.46 -77.29 2.36
C ILE A 1072 9.72 -76.60 3.69
N GLY A 1073 10.59 -77.16 4.55
CA GLY A 1073 10.97 -76.52 5.82
C GLY A 1073 11.61 -75.15 5.65
N TYR A 1074 12.37 -74.95 4.56
CA TYR A 1074 12.98 -73.66 4.24
C TYR A 1074 11.93 -72.63 3.81
N ILE A 1075 10.99 -73.02 2.92
CA ILE A 1075 9.87 -72.16 2.51
C ILE A 1075 9.03 -71.77 3.72
N MET A 1076 8.73 -72.72 4.61
CA MET A 1076 7.94 -72.46 5.81
C MET A 1076 8.61 -71.44 6.74
N SER A 1077 9.94 -71.48 6.85
CA SER A 1077 10.70 -70.50 7.62
C SER A 1077 10.57 -69.08 7.06
N ILE A 1078 10.72 -68.93 5.74
CA ILE A 1078 10.54 -67.65 5.05
C ILE A 1078 9.10 -67.18 5.21
N ARG A 1079 8.14 -68.07 4.99
CA ARG A 1079 6.71 -67.79 5.10
C ARG A 1079 6.34 -67.24 6.48
N SER A 1080 6.84 -67.82 7.57
CA SER A 1080 6.56 -67.33 8.93
C SER A 1080 7.06 -65.90 9.16
N ILE A 1081 8.22 -65.53 8.58
CA ILE A 1081 8.74 -64.16 8.67
C ILE A 1081 7.84 -63.19 7.89
N LEU A 1082 7.43 -63.56 6.67
CA LEU A 1082 6.56 -62.74 5.83
C LEU A 1082 5.16 -62.58 6.45
N GLU A 1083 4.56 -63.66 6.96
CA GLU A 1083 3.27 -63.65 7.65
C GLU A 1083 3.30 -62.69 8.85
N GLY A 1084 4.39 -62.66 9.62
CA GLY A 1084 4.56 -61.75 10.76
C GLY A 1084 4.72 -60.27 10.39
N LEU A 1085 4.99 -59.95 9.11
CA LEU A 1085 5.23 -58.58 8.64
C LEU A 1085 4.12 -58.01 7.76
N VAL A 1086 3.05 -58.77 7.48
CA VAL A 1086 1.89 -58.30 6.70
C VAL A 1086 1.22 -57.07 7.33
N PHE A 1087 1.32 -56.94 8.66
CA PHE A 1087 0.76 -55.82 9.42
C PHE A 1087 1.84 -54.88 9.99
N TYR A 1088 3.03 -54.86 9.41
CA TYR A 1088 4.08 -53.96 9.85
C TYR A 1088 3.70 -52.48 9.65
N ASN A 1089 4.26 -51.60 10.48
CA ASN A 1089 3.89 -50.17 10.50
C ASN A 1089 4.20 -49.44 9.18
N ASP A 1090 5.32 -49.75 8.54
CA ASP A 1090 5.64 -49.20 7.23
C ASP A 1090 4.90 -49.96 6.12
N LEU A 1091 4.02 -49.24 5.40
CA LEU A 1091 3.16 -49.80 4.36
C LEU A 1091 3.95 -50.43 3.20
N ARG A 1092 5.14 -49.92 2.88
CA ARG A 1092 5.97 -50.45 1.79
C ARG A 1092 6.47 -51.84 2.14
N VAL A 1093 7.01 -52.00 3.37
CA VAL A 1093 7.47 -53.29 3.88
C VAL A 1093 6.31 -54.29 3.93
N ALA A 1094 5.18 -53.89 4.51
CA ALA A 1094 4.00 -54.74 4.63
C ALA A 1094 3.49 -55.21 3.25
N THR A 1095 3.40 -54.29 2.28
CA THR A 1095 2.97 -54.58 0.91
C THR A 1095 3.94 -55.54 0.23
N ASN A 1096 5.25 -55.27 0.28
CA ASN A 1096 6.26 -56.15 -0.31
C ASN A 1096 6.21 -57.55 0.30
N CYS A 1097 6.10 -57.66 1.63
CA CYS A 1097 5.98 -58.95 2.31
C CYS A 1097 4.71 -59.70 1.89
N SER A 1098 3.59 -59.00 1.76
CA SER A 1098 2.32 -59.60 1.31
C SER A 1098 2.38 -60.12 -0.13
N LEU A 1099 3.09 -59.42 -1.03
CA LEU A 1099 3.31 -59.86 -2.41
C LEU A 1099 4.23 -61.08 -2.45
N CYS A 1100 5.33 -61.08 -1.68
CA CYS A 1100 6.20 -62.23 -1.54
C CYS A 1100 5.45 -63.46 -1.02
N LEU A 1101 4.61 -63.27 0.02
CA LEU A 1101 3.78 -64.33 0.58
C LEU A 1101 2.78 -64.86 -0.46
N SER A 1102 2.17 -63.96 -1.23
CA SER A 1102 1.25 -64.32 -2.33
C SER A 1102 1.93 -65.17 -3.40
N MET A 1103 3.20 -64.88 -3.74
CA MET A 1103 3.99 -65.68 -4.68
C MET A 1103 4.29 -67.08 -4.13
N ILE A 1104 4.70 -67.19 -2.86
CA ILE A 1104 4.92 -68.49 -2.20
C ILE A 1104 3.65 -69.34 -2.24
N LEU A 1105 2.49 -68.76 -1.92
CA LEU A 1105 1.19 -69.45 -1.99
C LEU A 1105 0.88 -69.94 -3.42
N GLY A 1106 1.30 -69.19 -4.44
CA GLY A 1106 1.18 -69.59 -5.84
C GLY A 1106 2.10 -70.76 -6.24
N TRP A 1107 3.32 -70.81 -5.71
CA TRP A 1107 4.27 -71.90 -5.96
C TRP A 1107 3.80 -73.25 -5.40
N GLU A 1108 3.01 -73.23 -4.32
CA GLU A 1108 2.49 -74.43 -3.67
C GLU A 1108 1.54 -75.25 -4.58
N LYS A 1109 1.07 -74.69 -5.70
CA LYS A 1109 0.40 -75.43 -6.78
C LYS A 1109 1.26 -76.57 -7.35
N LEU A 1110 2.59 -76.49 -7.22
CA LEU A 1110 3.56 -77.43 -7.78
C LEU A 1110 4.05 -78.47 -6.77
N THR A 1111 3.77 -78.30 -5.47
CA THR A 1111 4.19 -79.25 -4.43
C THR A 1111 3.10 -80.30 -4.20
N LYS A 1112 3.47 -81.59 -4.23
CA LYS A 1112 2.53 -82.73 -4.05
C LYS A 1112 1.90 -82.82 -2.64
N GLU A 1113 2.28 -81.93 -1.72
CA GLU A 1113 1.88 -81.95 -0.30
C GLU A 1113 0.89 -80.81 0.05
N THR A 1114 -0.18 -80.68 -0.73
CA THR A 1114 -1.23 -79.64 -0.59
C THR A 1114 -2.05 -79.69 0.72
N LYS A 1115 -1.78 -80.62 1.65
CA LYS A 1115 -2.55 -80.75 2.90
C LYS A 1115 -2.25 -79.67 3.94
N VAL A 1116 -1.11 -78.99 3.87
CA VAL A 1116 -0.66 -78.07 4.93
C VAL A 1116 -1.43 -76.73 4.92
N LEU A 1117 -2.05 -76.37 3.79
CA LEU A 1117 -2.80 -75.12 3.63
C LEU A 1117 -4.16 -75.10 4.35
N GLU A 1118 -4.75 -76.26 4.64
CA GLU A 1118 -6.01 -76.33 5.39
C GLU A 1118 -5.87 -75.86 6.85
N GLU A 1119 -4.65 -75.84 7.39
CA GLU A 1119 -4.37 -75.59 8.82
C GLU A 1119 -3.52 -74.35 9.12
N SER A 1120 -3.23 -73.47 8.16
CA SER A 1120 -2.46 -72.25 8.44
C SER A 1120 -3.24 -71.27 9.34
N SER A 1121 -2.94 -71.32 10.65
CA SER A 1121 -3.51 -70.43 11.66
C SER A 1121 -3.19 -68.96 11.41
N TRP A 1122 -2.01 -68.66 10.85
CA TRP A 1122 -1.57 -67.30 10.57
C TRP A 1122 -2.30 -66.68 9.38
N CYS A 1123 -2.43 -67.39 8.26
CA CYS A 1123 -3.23 -66.91 7.14
C CYS A 1123 -4.68 -66.67 7.57
N ARG A 1124 -5.26 -67.57 8.38
CA ARG A 1124 -6.59 -67.37 8.94
C ARG A 1124 -6.68 -66.09 9.78
N LEU A 1125 -5.72 -65.86 10.69
CA LEU A 1125 -5.66 -64.67 11.53
C LEU A 1125 -5.53 -63.38 10.71
N ILE A 1126 -4.70 -63.38 9.66
CA ILE A 1126 -4.55 -62.23 8.74
C ILE A 1126 -5.89 -61.89 8.09
N ILE A 1127 -6.62 -62.89 7.59
CA ILE A 1127 -7.92 -62.68 6.92
C ILE A 1127 -9.01 -62.28 7.93
N GLU A 1128 -9.03 -62.88 9.12
CA GLU A 1128 -9.97 -62.51 10.18
C GLU A 1128 -9.77 -61.04 10.59
N GLU A 1129 -8.53 -60.61 10.86
CA GLU A 1129 -8.27 -59.22 11.24
C GLU A 1129 -8.53 -58.22 10.10
N MET A 1130 -8.19 -58.58 8.86
CA MET A 1130 -8.54 -57.77 7.70
C MET A 1130 -10.05 -57.60 7.57
N THR A 1131 -10.81 -58.69 7.75
CA THR A 1131 -12.27 -58.70 7.64
C THR A 1131 -12.90 -57.88 8.75
N VAL A 1132 -12.44 -58.01 10.01
CA VAL A 1132 -12.91 -57.19 11.13
C VAL A 1132 -12.61 -55.71 10.89
N SER A 1133 -11.41 -55.38 10.41
CA SER A 1133 -11.00 -54.01 10.15
C SER A 1133 -11.82 -53.33 9.03
N LEU A 1134 -12.21 -54.08 8.00
CA LEU A 1134 -13.05 -53.57 6.92
C LEU A 1134 -14.56 -53.56 7.28
N ALA A 1135 -15.05 -54.57 8.01
CA ALA A 1135 -16.47 -54.73 8.33
C ALA A 1135 -16.92 -53.94 9.57
N ALA A 1136 -16.02 -53.68 10.52
CA ALA A 1136 -16.31 -52.95 11.75
C ALA A 1136 -15.05 -52.22 12.26
N PRO A 1137 -14.63 -51.10 11.61
CA PRO A 1137 -13.41 -50.37 11.93
C PRO A 1137 -13.26 -50.00 13.41
N ALA A 1138 -14.38 -49.76 14.11
CA ALA A 1138 -14.41 -49.41 15.53
C ALA A 1138 -14.02 -50.57 16.47
N LEU A 1139 -14.05 -51.82 16.00
CA LEU A 1139 -13.68 -53.01 16.76
C LEU A 1139 -12.26 -53.50 16.44
N ALA A 1140 -11.61 -52.91 15.43
CA ALA A 1140 -10.27 -53.29 15.02
C ALA A 1140 -9.23 -52.88 16.08
N SER A 1141 -8.21 -53.72 16.26
CA SER A 1141 -7.07 -53.38 17.10
C SER A 1141 -6.37 -52.11 16.58
N GLN A 1142 -6.04 -51.18 17.48
CA GLN A 1142 -5.22 -50.00 17.12
C GLN A 1142 -3.88 -50.37 16.50
N SER A 1143 -3.33 -51.56 16.79
CA SER A 1143 -2.08 -52.04 16.16
C SER A 1143 -2.23 -52.37 14.67
N PHE A 1144 -3.45 -52.56 14.18
CA PHE A 1144 -3.75 -53.01 12.82
C PHE A 1144 -4.54 -51.99 12.00
N MET A 1145 -4.70 -50.76 12.51
CA MET A 1145 -5.39 -49.68 11.79
C MET A 1145 -4.64 -49.16 10.55
N ASN A 1146 -3.43 -49.65 10.29
CA ASN A 1146 -2.71 -49.35 9.05
C ASN A 1146 -3.47 -49.93 7.84
N ASN A 1147 -3.36 -49.23 6.71
CA ASN A 1147 -4.08 -49.49 5.46
C ASN A 1147 -4.18 -51.01 5.14
N GLN A 1148 -5.39 -51.55 5.02
CA GLN A 1148 -5.66 -53.01 4.91
C GLN A 1148 -5.17 -53.66 3.60
N ARG A 1149 -4.59 -52.86 2.71
CA ARG A 1149 -4.12 -53.22 1.38
C ARG A 1149 -3.20 -54.46 1.34
N PRO A 1150 -2.20 -54.63 2.23
CA PRO A 1150 -1.33 -55.81 2.22
C PRO A 1150 -2.09 -57.10 2.52
N ALA A 1151 -2.95 -57.11 3.54
CA ALA A 1151 -3.73 -58.28 3.91
C ALA A 1151 -4.73 -58.69 2.80
N VAL A 1152 -5.28 -57.70 2.08
CA VAL A 1152 -6.14 -57.92 0.91
C VAL A 1152 -5.41 -58.70 -0.19
N LEU A 1153 -4.13 -58.43 -0.44
CA LEU A 1153 -3.33 -59.16 -1.43
C LEU A 1153 -3.19 -60.65 -1.06
N VAL A 1154 -2.98 -60.95 0.22
CA VAL A 1154 -2.93 -62.33 0.73
C VAL A 1154 -4.29 -63.02 0.57
N ALA A 1155 -5.39 -62.31 0.86
CA ALA A 1155 -6.75 -62.82 0.66
C ALA A 1155 -7.01 -63.22 -0.79
N ILE A 1156 -6.64 -62.34 -1.74
CA ILE A 1156 -6.72 -62.59 -3.18
C ILE A 1156 -5.90 -63.83 -3.57
N ALA A 1157 -4.68 -63.96 -3.05
CA ALA A 1157 -3.83 -65.11 -3.34
C ALA A 1157 -4.45 -66.43 -2.86
N LEU A 1158 -5.03 -66.45 -1.66
CA LEU A 1158 -5.70 -67.63 -1.12
C LEU A 1158 -6.99 -68.00 -1.89
N LEU A 1159 -7.75 -67.01 -2.37
CA LEU A 1159 -8.94 -67.24 -3.21
C LEU A 1159 -8.59 -67.80 -4.59
N LYS A 1160 -7.39 -67.49 -5.10
CA LYS A 1160 -6.89 -68.01 -6.39
C LYS A 1160 -6.33 -69.43 -6.30
N LEU A 1161 -6.25 -70.03 -5.10
CA LEU A 1161 -5.83 -71.42 -4.95
C LEU A 1161 -6.83 -72.38 -5.60
N HIS A 1162 -6.33 -73.49 -6.16
CA HIS A 1162 -7.19 -74.49 -6.79
C HIS A 1162 -8.23 -75.07 -5.81
N LYS A 1163 -7.85 -75.23 -4.53
CA LYS A 1163 -8.75 -75.61 -3.44
C LYS A 1163 -8.74 -74.50 -2.39
N ILE A 1164 -9.81 -73.71 -2.37
CA ILE A 1164 -9.97 -72.62 -1.39
C ILE A 1164 -10.14 -73.22 0.01
N PRO A 1165 -9.37 -72.75 1.03
CA PRO A 1165 -9.51 -73.19 2.41
C PRO A 1165 -10.95 -73.10 2.93
N GLN A 1166 -11.46 -74.19 3.52
CA GLN A 1166 -12.87 -74.27 3.92
C GLN A 1166 -13.26 -73.23 4.98
N TRP A 1167 -12.35 -72.89 5.90
CA TRP A 1167 -12.57 -71.89 6.93
C TRP A 1167 -12.80 -70.49 6.36
N MET A 1168 -12.42 -70.21 5.11
CA MET A 1168 -12.58 -68.89 4.51
C MET A 1168 -14.07 -68.52 4.37
N ARG A 1169 -14.97 -69.49 4.20
CA ARG A 1169 -16.43 -69.28 4.19
C ARG A 1169 -17.00 -68.87 5.55
N SER A 1170 -16.33 -69.23 6.65
CA SER A 1170 -16.73 -68.75 7.97
C SER A 1170 -16.22 -67.34 8.27
N VAL A 1171 -15.18 -66.87 7.56
CA VAL A 1171 -14.65 -65.52 7.73
C VAL A 1171 -15.35 -64.54 6.80
N PHE A 1172 -15.48 -64.87 5.51
CA PHE A 1172 -16.30 -64.14 4.54
C PHE A 1172 -17.73 -64.70 4.50
N ASP A 1173 -18.42 -64.61 5.64
CA ASP A 1173 -19.84 -64.93 5.71
C ASP A 1173 -20.71 -63.78 5.15
N ASN A 1174 -22.01 -64.00 5.08
CA ASN A 1174 -22.91 -63.00 4.51
C ASN A 1174 -22.96 -61.70 5.35
N SER A 1175 -22.70 -61.78 6.66
CA SER A 1175 -22.75 -60.63 7.57
C SER A 1175 -21.51 -59.73 7.44
N SER A 1176 -20.34 -60.35 7.39
CA SER A 1176 -19.04 -59.70 7.24
C SER A 1176 -18.91 -59.01 5.88
N ILE A 1177 -19.25 -59.70 4.77
CA ILE A 1177 -19.21 -59.08 3.43
C ILE A 1177 -20.15 -57.86 3.36
N SER A 1178 -21.37 -57.98 3.89
CA SER A 1178 -22.31 -56.85 3.94
C SER A 1178 -21.81 -55.72 4.84
N GLY A 1179 -21.14 -56.04 5.96
CA GLY A 1179 -20.47 -55.05 6.81
C GLY A 1179 -19.35 -54.31 6.09
N ILE A 1180 -18.52 -55.02 5.32
CA ILE A 1180 -17.46 -54.42 4.49
C ILE A 1180 -18.08 -53.44 3.48
N LEU A 1181 -19.12 -53.88 2.75
CA LEU A 1181 -19.81 -53.03 1.78
C LEU A 1181 -20.50 -51.82 2.43
N GLY A 1182 -21.01 -51.98 3.65
CA GLY A 1182 -21.64 -50.89 4.42
C GLY A 1182 -20.67 -49.78 4.84
N ASN A 1183 -19.38 -50.08 4.99
CA ASN A 1183 -18.35 -49.10 5.39
C ASN A 1183 -17.54 -48.53 4.20
N LEU A 1184 -17.69 -49.09 3.01
CA LEU A 1184 -17.00 -48.62 1.81
C LEU A 1184 -17.82 -47.54 1.10
N SER A 1185 -17.13 -46.48 0.66
CA SER A 1185 -17.71 -45.43 -0.19
C SER A 1185 -16.99 -45.38 -1.54
N ALA A 1186 -17.62 -44.78 -2.54
CA ALA A 1186 -16.99 -44.59 -3.85
C ALA A 1186 -15.67 -43.79 -3.81
N SER A 1187 -15.41 -43.01 -2.75
CA SER A 1187 -14.12 -42.32 -2.52
C SER A 1187 -13.02 -43.22 -1.96
N ASN A 1188 -13.39 -44.28 -1.26
CA ASN A 1188 -12.45 -45.10 -0.47
C ASN A 1188 -12.11 -46.42 -1.16
N LEU A 1189 -12.59 -46.62 -2.39
CA LEU A 1189 -12.38 -47.84 -3.16
C LEU A 1189 -10.98 -47.84 -3.78
N SER A 1190 -10.14 -48.81 -3.40
CA SER A 1190 -8.85 -49.07 -4.04
C SER A 1190 -8.95 -50.19 -5.07
N SER A 1191 -7.97 -50.27 -5.99
CA SER A 1191 -7.92 -51.33 -7.01
C SER A 1191 -7.77 -52.72 -6.39
N GLU A 1192 -7.10 -52.85 -5.24
CA GLU A 1192 -6.93 -54.13 -4.54
C GLU A 1192 -8.22 -54.59 -3.87
N ILE A 1193 -8.98 -53.70 -3.24
CA ILE A 1193 -10.29 -54.05 -2.66
C ILE A 1193 -11.23 -54.51 -3.78
N LEU A 1194 -11.20 -53.84 -4.93
CA LEU A 1194 -12.00 -54.24 -6.08
C LEU A 1194 -11.56 -55.60 -6.65
N ALA A 1195 -10.26 -55.85 -6.73
CA ALA A 1195 -9.72 -57.15 -7.11
C ALA A 1195 -10.14 -58.27 -6.14
N LEU A 1196 -10.25 -57.98 -4.84
CA LEU A 1196 -10.80 -58.91 -3.84
C LEU A 1196 -12.27 -59.22 -4.11
N PHE A 1197 -13.11 -58.22 -4.36
CA PHE A 1197 -14.51 -58.47 -4.71
C PHE A 1197 -14.65 -59.30 -5.98
N ARG A 1198 -13.79 -59.07 -6.98
CA ARG A 1198 -13.77 -59.88 -8.21
C ARG A 1198 -13.44 -61.34 -7.93
N GLU A 1199 -12.46 -61.62 -7.07
CA GLU A 1199 -12.12 -63.01 -6.73
C GLU A 1199 -13.15 -63.68 -5.81
N LEU A 1200 -13.80 -62.93 -4.92
CA LEU A 1200 -14.95 -63.40 -4.15
C LEU A 1200 -16.14 -63.74 -5.06
N LEU A 1201 -16.36 -62.95 -6.11
CA LEU A 1201 -17.37 -63.22 -7.14
C LEU A 1201 -17.07 -64.55 -7.86
N LYS A 1202 -15.84 -64.71 -8.40
CA LYS A 1202 -15.42 -65.94 -9.09
C LYS A 1202 -15.53 -67.19 -8.22
N SER A 1203 -15.34 -67.02 -6.91
CA SER A 1203 -15.35 -68.11 -5.93
C SER A 1203 -16.76 -68.41 -5.38
N ASN A 1204 -17.81 -67.74 -5.85
CA ASN A 1204 -19.20 -67.86 -5.39
C ASN A 1204 -19.39 -67.55 -3.89
N PHE A 1205 -18.75 -66.50 -3.38
CA PHE A 1205 -18.96 -66.00 -2.01
C PHE A 1205 -19.97 -64.85 -1.92
N LEU A 1206 -20.23 -64.15 -3.02
CA LEU A 1206 -21.14 -63.00 -3.04
C LEU A 1206 -22.59 -63.41 -3.31
N SER A 1207 -23.52 -62.85 -2.55
CA SER A 1207 -24.97 -62.96 -2.83
C SER A 1207 -25.42 -61.95 -3.90
N THR A 1208 -26.58 -62.19 -4.51
CA THR A 1208 -27.15 -61.32 -5.55
C THR A 1208 -27.36 -59.87 -5.07
N GLU A 1209 -27.70 -59.68 -3.80
CA GLU A 1209 -27.89 -58.35 -3.20
C GLU A 1209 -26.56 -57.60 -3.06
N GLN A 1210 -25.50 -58.29 -2.58
CA GLN A 1210 -24.16 -57.72 -2.48
C GLN A 1210 -23.57 -57.35 -3.85
N ILE A 1211 -23.82 -58.17 -4.88
CA ILE A 1211 -23.41 -57.87 -6.26
C ILE A 1211 -24.08 -56.58 -6.76
N ALA A 1212 -25.37 -56.38 -6.45
CA ALA A 1212 -26.07 -55.16 -6.83
C ALA A 1212 -25.48 -53.92 -6.13
N THR A 1213 -25.17 -54.02 -4.83
CA THR A 1213 -24.53 -52.94 -4.06
C THR A 1213 -23.16 -52.58 -4.63
N ILE A 1214 -22.33 -53.57 -4.97
CA ILE A 1214 -21.02 -53.33 -5.60
C ILE A 1214 -21.19 -52.64 -6.95
N ASN A 1215 -22.11 -53.11 -7.81
CA ASN A 1215 -22.36 -52.48 -9.11
C ASN A 1215 -22.76 -51.00 -8.99
N GLN A 1216 -23.63 -50.68 -8.02
CA GLN A 1216 -24.04 -49.29 -7.78
C GLN A 1216 -22.86 -48.42 -7.33
N MET A 1217 -22.03 -48.92 -6.41
CA MET A 1217 -20.82 -48.25 -5.95
C MET A 1217 -19.80 -48.02 -7.09
N LEU A 1218 -19.59 -49.01 -7.97
CA LEU A 1218 -18.68 -48.89 -9.10
C LEU A 1218 -19.13 -47.87 -10.14
N GLN A 1219 -20.45 -47.77 -10.40
CA GLN A 1219 -21.00 -46.75 -11.30
C GLN A 1219 -20.79 -45.34 -10.74
N GLU A 1220 -20.99 -45.13 -9.43
CA GLU A 1220 -20.73 -43.84 -8.79
C GLU A 1220 -19.23 -43.48 -8.77
N CYS A 1221 -18.36 -44.45 -8.51
CA CYS A 1221 -16.91 -44.26 -8.57
C CYS A 1221 -16.45 -43.86 -9.98
N ARG A 1222 -16.96 -44.55 -11.01
CA ARG A 1222 -16.69 -44.24 -12.42
C ARG A 1222 -17.12 -42.80 -12.78
N LYS A 1223 -18.32 -42.36 -12.39
CA LYS A 1223 -18.77 -40.97 -12.63
C LYS A 1223 -17.81 -39.95 -12.02
N ARG A 1224 -17.35 -40.19 -10.79
CA ARG A 1224 -16.48 -39.26 -10.06
C ARG A 1224 -15.10 -39.13 -10.69
N MET A 1225 -14.51 -40.24 -11.15
CA MET A 1225 -13.21 -40.23 -11.85
C MET A 1225 -13.23 -39.40 -13.14
N TYR A 1226 -14.29 -39.53 -13.95
CA TYR A 1226 -14.45 -38.69 -15.15
C TYR A 1226 -14.75 -37.21 -14.84
N SER A 1227 -15.22 -36.90 -13.63
CA SER A 1227 -15.50 -35.53 -13.20
C SER A 1227 -14.25 -34.79 -12.74
N ASN A 1228 -13.29 -35.50 -12.13
CA ASN A 1228 -12.08 -34.92 -11.55
C ASN A 1228 -10.93 -34.76 -12.55
N ASN A 1229 -10.89 -35.55 -13.64
CA ASN A 1229 -9.82 -35.47 -14.66
C ASN A 1229 -9.82 -34.17 -15.51
N ALA A 1230 -10.64 -33.17 -15.17
CA ALA A 1230 -10.60 -31.84 -15.79
C ALA A 1230 -9.63 -30.87 -15.08
N GLN A 1231 -9.07 -31.25 -13.92
CA GLN A 1231 -8.11 -30.45 -13.17
C GLN A 1231 -6.94 -31.33 -12.69
N GLU A 1232 -5.77 -31.04 -13.26
CA GLU A 1232 -4.43 -31.40 -12.75
C GLU A 1232 -4.07 -32.89 -12.64
N ASP A 1233 -3.50 -33.44 -13.71
CA ASP A 1233 -2.36 -34.36 -13.59
C ASP A 1233 -1.09 -33.49 -13.66
N LEU A 1234 -0.76 -32.78 -12.57
CA LEU A 1234 0.61 -32.34 -12.37
C LEU A 1234 1.46 -33.59 -12.17
N PRO A 1235 2.60 -33.73 -12.87
CA PRO A 1235 3.47 -34.87 -12.69
C PRO A 1235 3.89 -34.92 -11.22
N ASN A 1236 3.81 -36.11 -10.63
CA ASN A 1236 4.26 -36.42 -9.27
C ASN A 1236 5.50 -35.61 -8.91
N GLU A 1237 5.51 -35.01 -7.72
CA GLU A 1237 6.59 -34.18 -7.18
C GLU A 1237 7.96 -34.69 -7.68
N PRO A 1238 8.79 -33.82 -8.30
CA PRO A 1238 10.10 -34.23 -8.76
C PRO A 1238 10.85 -34.80 -7.57
N ILE A 1239 11.37 -36.02 -7.73
CA ILE A 1239 12.21 -36.72 -6.74
C ILE A 1239 13.15 -35.68 -6.11
N LYS A 1240 13.13 -35.58 -4.77
CA LYS A 1240 13.85 -34.55 -4.01
C LYS A 1240 15.25 -34.32 -4.60
N LYS A 1241 15.51 -33.07 -4.96
CA LYS A 1241 16.73 -32.61 -5.64
C LYS A 1241 17.97 -32.83 -4.77
N VAL A 1242 19.02 -33.39 -5.36
CA VAL A 1242 20.20 -33.92 -4.66
C VAL A 1242 21.38 -32.92 -4.63
N LEU A 1243 21.93 -32.73 -3.42
CA LEU A 1243 23.23 -32.18 -3.03
C LEU A 1243 23.73 -30.88 -3.68
N THR A 1244 23.73 -29.82 -2.86
CA THR A 1244 24.61 -28.66 -2.98
C THR A 1244 26.02 -28.98 -2.46
N THR A 1245 26.94 -28.02 -2.53
CA THR A 1245 28.37 -28.09 -2.15
C THR A 1245 28.71 -28.85 -0.85
N SER A 1246 27.77 -28.96 0.09
CA SER A 1246 27.83 -29.86 1.25
C SER A 1246 27.20 -31.23 0.95
N TYR A 1247 28.02 -32.29 0.88
CA TYR A 1247 27.51 -33.65 0.73
C TYR A 1247 26.91 -34.19 2.04
N ASN A 1248 25.67 -34.68 1.99
CA ASN A 1248 25.00 -35.43 3.06
C ASN A 1248 24.62 -36.83 2.55
N MET A 1249 25.13 -37.88 3.21
CA MET A 1249 24.81 -39.26 2.86
C MET A 1249 23.31 -39.58 2.96
N GLY A 1250 22.60 -38.90 3.86
CA GLY A 1250 21.16 -39.03 4.00
C GLY A 1250 20.41 -38.72 2.70
N ASP A 1251 20.84 -37.69 1.97
CA ASP A 1251 20.17 -37.23 0.74
C ASP A 1251 20.36 -38.22 -0.40
N ILE A 1252 21.56 -38.82 -0.51
CA ILE A 1252 21.85 -39.88 -1.50
C ILE A 1252 21.00 -41.12 -1.21
N CYS A 1253 20.93 -41.51 0.06
CA CYS A 1253 20.16 -42.66 0.50
C CYS A 1253 18.65 -42.45 0.24
N GLU A 1254 18.10 -41.28 0.58
CA GLU A 1254 16.71 -40.91 0.33
C GLU A 1254 16.40 -40.95 -1.18
N TYR A 1255 17.26 -40.35 -2.01
CA TYR A 1255 17.10 -40.36 -3.47
C TYR A 1255 17.06 -41.78 -4.07
N LEU A 1256 17.94 -42.68 -3.62
CA LEU A 1256 17.96 -44.07 -4.08
C LEU A 1256 16.74 -44.86 -3.60
N ILE A 1257 16.23 -44.58 -2.40
CA ILE A 1257 14.99 -45.17 -1.88
C ILE A 1257 13.78 -44.66 -2.68
N ASP A 1258 13.75 -43.39 -3.05
CA ASP A 1258 12.70 -42.80 -3.88
C ASP A 1258 12.71 -43.39 -5.29
N LEU A 1259 13.89 -43.60 -5.89
CA LEU A 1259 14.04 -44.35 -7.14
C LEU A 1259 13.50 -45.78 -7.03
N MET A 1260 13.84 -46.49 -5.96
CA MET A 1260 13.36 -47.85 -5.70
C MET A 1260 11.83 -47.91 -5.53
N THR A 1261 11.21 -46.89 -4.93
CA THR A 1261 9.77 -46.86 -4.63
C THR A 1261 8.91 -46.32 -5.78
N SER A 1262 9.38 -45.30 -6.51
CA SER A 1262 8.65 -44.67 -7.63
C SER A 1262 8.36 -45.66 -8.76
N GLU A 1263 9.30 -46.57 -9.05
CA GLU A 1263 9.11 -47.62 -10.06
C GLU A 1263 8.03 -48.65 -9.69
N ALA A 1264 7.73 -48.80 -8.40
CA ALA A 1264 6.65 -49.69 -7.94
C ALA A 1264 5.25 -49.06 -8.06
N TYR A 1265 5.19 -47.73 -8.22
CA TYR A 1265 3.96 -46.93 -8.26
C TYR A 1265 3.60 -46.38 -9.65
N LEU A 1266 4.40 -46.66 -10.69
CA LEU A 1266 4.23 -46.14 -12.07
C LEU A 1266 2.90 -46.51 -12.77
N ASP A 1267 2.00 -47.19 -12.10
CA ASP A 1267 0.64 -47.42 -12.57
C ASP A 1267 -0.31 -46.59 -11.71
N THR A 1268 -0.50 -45.35 -12.12
CA THR A 1268 -1.30 -44.33 -11.41
C THR A 1268 -2.61 -44.94 -10.92
N GLY A 1269 -2.84 -44.87 -9.61
CA GLY A 1269 -3.90 -45.62 -8.94
C GLY A 1269 -5.30 -45.42 -9.54
N SER A 1270 -5.53 -44.29 -10.22
CA SER A 1270 -6.76 -44.00 -10.98
C SER A 1270 -6.94 -44.90 -12.21
N LYS A 1271 -5.90 -45.08 -13.02
CA LYS A 1271 -5.94 -45.87 -14.26
C LYS A 1271 -6.13 -47.35 -13.96
N LYS A 1272 -5.37 -47.86 -12.98
CA LYS A 1272 -5.45 -49.23 -12.51
C LYS A 1272 -6.80 -49.57 -11.87
N LEU A 1273 -7.39 -48.63 -11.13
CA LEU A 1273 -8.75 -48.78 -10.59
C LEU A 1273 -9.79 -48.86 -11.72
N LEU A 1274 -9.65 -48.04 -12.76
CA LEU A 1274 -10.57 -48.05 -13.91
C LEU A 1274 -10.50 -49.38 -14.68
N GLU A 1275 -9.29 -49.91 -14.91
CA GLU A 1275 -9.10 -51.23 -15.51
C GLU A 1275 -9.73 -52.34 -14.67
N GLU A 1276 -9.59 -52.27 -13.35
CA GLU A 1276 -10.21 -53.23 -12.44
C GLU A 1276 -11.75 -53.14 -12.43
N ILE A 1277 -12.33 -51.94 -12.58
CA ILE A 1277 -13.78 -51.77 -12.76
C ILE A 1277 -14.27 -52.53 -14.00
N GLU A 1278 -13.58 -52.40 -15.12
CA GLU A 1278 -13.94 -53.10 -16.36
C GLU A 1278 -13.77 -54.62 -16.24
N LEU A 1279 -12.70 -55.07 -15.58
CA LEU A 1279 -12.50 -56.48 -15.28
C LEU A 1279 -13.59 -57.06 -14.37
N PHE A 1280 -14.08 -56.30 -13.39
CA PHE A 1280 -15.19 -56.74 -12.55
C PHE A 1280 -16.47 -56.94 -13.37
N PHE A 1281 -16.84 -55.99 -14.23
CA PHE A 1281 -18.03 -56.10 -15.09
C PHE A 1281 -17.92 -57.22 -16.13
N SER A 1282 -16.75 -57.45 -16.70
CA SER A 1282 -16.54 -58.59 -17.61
C SER A 1282 -16.69 -59.93 -16.89
N THR A 1283 -16.31 -60.03 -15.61
CA THR A 1283 -16.46 -61.27 -14.83
C THR A 1283 -17.94 -61.59 -14.57
N LEU A 1284 -18.80 -60.58 -14.41
CA LEU A 1284 -20.26 -60.75 -14.25
C LEU A 1284 -20.97 -61.30 -15.51
N SER A 1285 -20.38 -61.10 -16.69
CA SER A 1285 -21.03 -61.44 -17.97
C SER A 1285 -20.78 -62.86 -18.46
N VAL A 1286 -19.89 -63.62 -17.79
CA VAL A 1286 -19.45 -64.95 -18.24
C VAL A 1286 -20.49 -66.06 -17.99
N ASP A 1287 -21.53 -65.85 -17.18
CA ASP A 1287 -22.50 -66.93 -16.82
C ASP A 1287 -23.76 -67.06 -17.68
N ASN A 1288 -23.89 -66.32 -18.80
CA ASN A 1288 -24.99 -66.52 -19.76
C ASN A 1288 -24.66 -67.49 -20.92
N GLY A 1289 -23.59 -68.29 -20.80
CA GLY A 1289 -23.12 -69.21 -21.85
C GLY A 1289 -23.52 -70.69 -21.71
N SER A 1290 -24.20 -71.10 -20.64
CA SER A 1290 -24.65 -72.50 -20.46
C SER A 1290 -25.97 -72.81 -21.19
N CYS A 1291 -25.98 -72.60 -22.50
CA CYS A 1291 -26.95 -73.17 -23.44
C CYS A 1291 -26.28 -73.36 -24.82
N MET A 1292 -25.43 -74.39 -24.91
CA MET A 1292 -25.29 -75.24 -26.09
C MET A 1292 -25.33 -76.69 -25.66
#